data_AF-A0A7V6LHY9-F1
#
_entry.id   AF-A0A7V6LHY9-F1
#
_cell.length_a   1.000
_cell.length_b   1.000
_cell.length_c   1.000
_cell.angle_alpha   90.00
_cell.angle_beta   90.00
_cell.angle_gamma   90.00
#
_symmetry.space_group_name_H-M   'P 1'
#
loop_
_entity.id
_entity.type
_entity.pdbx_description
1 polymer ?
#
loop_
_entity_poly.entity_id
_entity_poly.type
_entity_poly.pdbx_seq_one_letter_code
_entity_poly.pdbx_strand_id
1 'polypeptide(L)'
;MTDLKLFRVTLFVVALLAVTGGWAQQSAPTPRDEALHFIRNETQFHLGYLPTEQSHPKTRGLSQALQTDTAAGLRMLFSVDDDIPPVARRAIASPEFARLRLAIKDALDNNRRVFFSGCGATGRLAILLDAANRRFWREAFERQPALKETCGEMGESTRAVMTGGDFALIRSVESFEDYISFGYHQMEQAGVREGDVVVAISEGGETSSVIGTVLRGVDAKAKVFFLFNNPAELLAAKLERCRRVIENPAVTTIVLCTGPMGVAGSTRMQATTIEMLVAGAAFEAGLTEHLKGRLSAAQCASLGLGFWTPERTLSQFEALLSQLRTDANLAAMARMTDREADIYSKKGRVTYFANAYLLDIFTDTTERSPTFKIPPFRSANDTTSPASWAFVKDPLRPTTEAWLHLIGHTPNCLEWSADTYTQLKAPDKLIKNPPQIGLKDLHTYLIGNEPDASRTEVKPNLAMAVLVGNEAALLDQGSPAAWSRAFAAAAAPFEARSALVVGRRVPLGWQAELVHVDVEVPTTPLQLFDHLALKLVLNNVSSATMGKMGRLDSNWMAHVDASNKKLIDRSVRLIVELAGVDYETACIALFESLEEMKGWDEARRRTTSPAAYTVARIRAQSGVSGPPATDWRLGLGDLRGALRFVGPESMRATNVTCTADAVTGTWKGHTECGDAFTVTVTWRRAPDGLWSGELAYDGYSGKLFVEEIHFPILSGAFADGSSFVFGGTDSGIVNSGAAFFKPGAKHRRTYCGGMQFSALINPNGASFYFDHRDPKVGSKACELSIAKEGGRFTYAGVHVVGLPDQPPTAYRIPYASSFTPFTGGWFEAGQIYKKWGTAQAWHTNRKGVNPLRKIGMWVWNRGLIKDALPPVERLQKELGDIPVALDWYWWHSNPYDTDYPDFWPPREGVEAFRAAVARLKSQGIFSQVYINGVCWDMDGKTWQEGGEEGVIVNRDGKPRNTAFNKYNHHRLAYMCGEAPKFQDRIATVVKHLRESGLDGQYLDMIGNSTMIGRCYSPRHTHPKGGGSYCPDGYRALLQRLKRENPGFALTTEGANEAYMDLMDGSICCNVTSLERLDAIPMFQSVYHGKYAFFGNYAYPDGTRPWDPLWPPEDRWKEEKPWHNLYPDQFYLELGRTVVWGVQPMVCNIKENLFTDPELAPALRFTLETARFYHANIEFLFDGQMLSPAGFTCATAPVDYLIRSIFTKEHECKPRHAEMPAVLHSAWQTPDGRKALILVNWTRSEQSWTFNDLSGKLPSRSYDKVLLR
;
A
#
# COMPACT_ATOMS: atom_id res chain seq x y z
N MET A 1 34.26 -17.58 -63.79
CA MET A 1 34.86 -18.12 -62.55
C MET A 1 35.24 -16.95 -61.62
N THR A 2 34.26 -16.15 -61.26
CA THR A 2 34.43 -14.92 -60.47
C THR A 2 33.12 -14.69 -59.73
N ASP A 3 32.80 -15.56 -58.76
CA ASP A 3 31.68 -15.34 -57.83
C ASP A 3 31.70 -16.26 -56.60
N LEU A 4 32.89 -16.77 -56.21
CA LEU A 4 33.01 -17.69 -55.05
C LEU A 4 33.90 -17.17 -53.92
N LYS A 5 34.37 -15.92 -53.97
CA LYS A 5 35.22 -15.33 -52.92
C LYS A 5 34.53 -14.30 -52.03
N LEU A 6 33.36 -13.78 -52.42
CA LEU A 6 32.61 -12.80 -51.60
C LEU A 6 31.73 -13.46 -50.51
N PHE A 7 31.43 -14.76 -50.62
CA PHE A 7 30.54 -15.45 -49.67
C PHE A 7 31.24 -16.05 -48.43
N ARG A 8 32.57 -16.20 -48.45
CA ARG A 8 33.33 -16.77 -47.32
C ARG A 8 33.87 -15.76 -46.32
N VAL A 9 33.97 -14.48 -46.69
CA VAL A 9 34.43 -13.41 -45.77
C VAL A 9 33.27 -12.86 -44.94
N THR A 10 32.04 -12.89 -45.45
CA THR A 10 30.85 -12.45 -44.70
C THR A 10 30.42 -13.46 -43.64
N LEU A 11 30.61 -14.77 -43.85
CA LEU A 11 30.27 -15.78 -42.83
C LEU A 11 31.23 -15.81 -41.63
N PHE A 12 32.51 -15.45 -41.82
CA PHE A 12 33.49 -15.46 -40.71
C PHE A 12 33.39 -14.21 -39.82
N VAL A 13 32.98 -13.06 -40.38
CA VAL A 13 32.76 -11.82 -39.60
C VAL A 13 31.43 -11.87 -38.84
N VAL A 14 30.40 -12.52 -39.39
CA VAL A 14 29.12 -12.74 -38.67
C VAL A 14 29.28 -13.80 -37.57
N ALA A 15 30.12 -14.82 -37.76
CA ALA A 15 30.39 -15.82 -36.73
C ALA A 15 31.28 -15.29 -35.58
N LEU A 16 32.21 -14.35 -35.84
CA LEU A 16 32.99 -13.71 -34.75
C LEU A 16 32.21 -12.62 -34.02
N LEU A 17 31.31 -11.89 -34.69
CA LEU A 17 30.39 -10.94 -34.05
C LEU A 17 29.27 -11.64 -33.26
N ALA A 18 28.97 -12.90 -33.54
CA ALA A 18 28.05 -13.72 -32.74
C ALA A 18 28.68 -14.25 -31.43
N VAL A 19 30.01 -14.17 -31.27
CA VAL A 19 30.71 -14.63 -30.06
C VAL A 19 31.24 -13.47 -29.21
N THR A 20 31.25 -12.24 -29.72
CA THR A 20 31.60 -11.02 -28.94
C THR A 20 30.50 -9.97 -28.88
N GLY A 21 29.41 -10.12 -29.63
CA GLY A 21 28.15 -9.48 -29.29
C GLY A 21 27.56 -10.23 -28.10
N GLY A 22 27.60 -9.63 -26.91
CA GLY A 22 26.71 -10.03 -25.83
C GLY A 22 25.28 -9.84 -26.31
N TRP A 23 24.70 -10.87 -26.93
CA TRP A 23 23.26 -11.00 -27.04
C TRP A 23 22.79 -10.98 -25.60
N ALA A 24 22.27 -9.83 -25.17
CA ALA A 24 21.50 -9.74 -23.96
C ALA A 24 20.47 -10.87 -24.07
N GLN A 25 20.68 -11.94 -23.30
CA GLN A 25 19.58 -12.80 -22.90
C GLN A 25 18.50 -11.81 -22.48
N GLN A 26 17.39 -11.75 -23.21
CA GLN A 26 16.20 -11.12 -22.67
C GLN A 26 16.00 -11.79 -21.32
N SER A 27 16.32 -11.07 -20.26
CA SER A 27 16.09 -11.50 -18.89
C SER A 27 14.65 -11.98 -18.85
N ALA A 28 14.42 -13.17 -18.31
CA ALA A 28 13.04 -13.62 -18.10
C ALA A 28 12.28 -12.49 -17.36
N PRO A 29 11.04 -12.16 -17.78
CA PRO A 29 10.28 -11.06 -17.19
C PRO A 29 10.24 -11.24 -15.68
N THR A 30 10.54 -10.17 -14.94
CA THR A 30 10.50 -10.20 -13.49
C THR A 30 9.05 -10.27 -13.01
N PRO A 31 8.77 -10.71 -11.77
CA PRO A 31 7.41 -10.67 -11.21
C PRO A 31 6.79 -9.26 -11.26
N ARG A 32 7.61 -8.22 -11.17
CA ARG A 32 7.20 -6.83 -11.34
C ARG A 32 6.76 -6.54 -12.77
N ASP A 33 7.47 -7.03 -13.77
CA ASP A 33 7.11 -6.85 -15.19
C ASP A 33 5.79 -7.54 -15.52
N GLU A 34 5.58 -8.75 -15.00
CA GLU A 34 4.31 -9.48 -15.13
C GLU A 34 3.15 -8.74 -14.45
N ALA A 35 3.36 -8.19 -13.24
CA ALA A 35 2.37 -7.39 -12.54
C ALA A 35 2.02 -6.10 -13.31
N LEU A 36 3.02 -5.37 -13.81
CA LEU A 36 2.80 -4.16 -14.60
C LEU A 36 2.12 -4.47 -15.94
N HIS A 37 2.44 -5.61 -16.56
CA HIS A 37 1.74 -6.07 -17.75
C HIS A 37 0.26 -6.33 -17.46
N PHE A 38 -0.06 -7.00 -16.35
CA PHE A 38 -1.44 -7.22 -15.91
C PHE A 38 -2.17 -5.89 -15.71
N ILE A 39 -1.58 -4.95 -14.96
CA ILE A 39 -2.19 -3.64 -14.67
C ILE A 39 -2.50 -2.86 -15.96
N ARG A 40 -1.56 -2.85 -16.92
CA ARG A 40 -1.63 -1.98 -18.10
C ARG A 40 -2.40 -2.61 -19.27
N ASN A 41 -2.28 -3.92 -19.46
CA ASN A 41 -2.76 -4.58 -20.67
C ASN A 41 -3.96 -5.51 -20.43
N GLU A 42 -4.18 -5.98 -19.19
CA GLU A 42 -5.24 -6.94 -18.85
C GLU A 42 -6.46 -6.26 -18.20
N THR A 43 -6.72 -5.00 -18.56
CA THR A 43 -7.75 -4.13 -17.94
C THR A 43 -9.18 -4.66 -18.04
N GLN A 44 -9.47 -5.57 -19.00
CA GLN A 44 -10.77 -6.24 -19.13
C GLN A 44 -11.08 -7.23 -17.99
N PHE A 45 -10.12 -7.50 -17.11
CA PHE A 45 -10.25 -8.37 -15.95
C PHE A 45 -10.25 -7.60 -14.62
N HIS A 46 -10.14 -6.26 -14.65
CA HIS A 46 -10.23 -5.40 -13.47
C HIS A 46 -11.69 -5.12 -13.09
N LEU A 47 -12.34 -6.09 -12.46
CA LEU A 47 -13.80 -6.11 -12.30
C LEU A 47 -14.31 -5.52 -10.98
N GLY A 48 -13.43 -4.93 -10.16
CA GLY A 48 -13.81 -4.42 -8.83
C GLY A 48 -14.88 -3.33 -8.78
N TYR A 49 -15.19 -2.70 -9.91
CA TYR A 49 -16.29 -1.74 -10.01
C TYR A 49 -17.67 -2.41 -10.10
N LEU A 50 -17.75 -3.72 -10.38
CA LEU A 50 -19.01 -4.44 -10.47
C LEU A 50 -19.62 -4.67 -9.08
N PRO A 51 -20.91 -4.41 -8.87
CA PRO A 51 -21.58 -4.68 -7.59
C PRO A 51 -21.32 -6.09 -7.04
N THR A 52 -21.35 -7.13 -7.88
CA THR A 52 -21.09 -8.52 -7.45
C THR A 52 -19.69 -8.76 -6.87
N GLU A 53 -18.74 -7.85 -7.12
CA GLU A 53 -17.35 -7.91 -6.64
C GLU A 53 -17.09 -7.02 -5.40
N GLN A 54 -18.10 -6.28 -4.94
CA GLN A 54 -18.01 -5.37 -3.79
C GLN A 54 -18.44 -6.05 -2.49
N SER A 55 -18.08 -5.42 -1.36
CA SER A 55 -18.49 -5.85 -0.02
C SER A 55 -19.88 -5.31 0.35
N HIS A 56 -20.72 -6.17 0.93
CA HIS A 56 -22.05 -5.79 1.35
C HIS A 56 -22.05 -5.12 2.74
N PRO A 57 -22.72 -3.96 2.93
CA PRO A 57 -22.67 -3.23 4.20
C PRO A 57 -23.33 -3.98 5.35
N LYS A 58 -24.42 -4.74 5.12
CA LYS A 58 -25.13 -5.49 6.17
C LYS A 58 -24.29 -6.59 6.82
N THR A 59 -23.24 -7.06 6.15
CA THR A 59 -22.37 -8.13 6.65
C THR A 59 -20.98 -7.66 7.03
N ARG A 60 -20.72 -6.34 7.09
CA ARG A 60 -19.45 -5.85 7.64
C ARG A 60 -19.30 -6.32 9.09
N GLY A 61 -18.18 -6.95 9.41
CA GLY A 61 -17.96 -7.58 10.72
C GLY A 61 -18.46 -9.03 10.83
N LEU A 62 -18.83 -9.68 9.72
CA LEU A 62 -19.39 -11.04 9.71
C LEU A 62 -18.49 -12.08 10.39
N SER A 63 -17.18 -12.07 10.13
CA SER A 63 -16.26 -13.02 10.74
C SER A 63 -16.22 -12.86 12.27
N GLN A 64 -16.24 -11.63 12.78
CA GLN A 64 -16.29 -11.35 14.22
C GLN A 64 -17.61 -11.82 14.84
N ALA A 65 -18.73 -11.61 14.15
CA ALA A 65 -20.03 -12.10 14.58
C ALA A 65 -20.04 -13.64 14.65
N LEU A 66 -19.55 -14.34 13.63
CA LEU A 66 -19.50 -15.82 13.61
C LEU A 66 -18.60 -16.43 14.69
N GLN A 67 -17.54 -15.72 15.10
CA GLN A 67 -16.67 -16.14 16.19
C GLN A 67 -17.32 -15.97 17.57
N THR A 68 -18.22 -15.00 17.72
CA THR A 68 -18.86 -14.67 19.00
C THR A 68 -20.22 -15.34 19.18
N ASP A 69 -21.06 -15.29 18.14
CA ASP A 69 -22.39 -15.89 18.08
C ASP A 69 -22.70 -16.34 16.63
N THR A 70 -22.64 -17.65 16.41
CA THR A 70 -22.91 -18.26 15.11
C THR A 70 -24.31 -17.93 14.58
N ALA A 71 -25.33 -17.89 15.45
CA ALA A 71 -26.70 -17.59 15.04
C ALA A 71 -26.84 -16.11 14.62
N ALA A 72 -26.13 -15.19 15.30
CA ALA A 72 -26.05 -13.80 14.87
C ALA A 72 -25.35 -13.65 13.51
N GLY A 73 -24.24 -14.36 13.28
CA GLY A 73 -23.56 -14.36 11.98
C GLY A 73 -24.43 -14.93 10.85
N LEU A 74 -25.15 -16.03 11.09
CA LEU A 74 -26.15 -16.56 10.14
C LEU A 74 -27.26 -15.56 9.86
N ARG A 75 -27.77 -14.86 10.89
CA ARG A 75 -28.76 -13.79 10.74
C ARG A 75 -28.25 -12.66 9.83
N MET A 76 -26.97 -12.30 9.95
CA MET A 76 -26.34 -11.30 9.06
C MET A 76 -26.33 -11.78 7.60
N LEU A 77 -25.96 -13.04 7.34
CA LEU A 77 -25.97 -13.58 5.98
C LEU A 77 -27.37 -13.59 5.36
N PHE A 78 -28.36 -14.11 6.09
CA PHE A 78 -29.76 -14.11 5.63
C PHE A 78 -30.34 -12.70 5.44
N SER A 79 -29.83 -11.67 6.14
CA SER A 79 -30.28 -10.28 5.94
C SER A 79 -29.93 -9.72 4.56
N VAL A 80 -28.96 -10.32 3.85
CA VAL A 80 -28.60 -9.96 2.48
C VAL A 80 -29.51 -10.67 1.47
N ASP A 81 -30.01 -11.87 1.82
CA ASP A 81 -31.00 -12.56 0.99
C ASP A 81 -32.32 -11.76 0.87
N ASP A 82 -32.60 -10.82 1.79
CA ASP A 82 -33.70 -9.85 1.70
C ASP A 82 -33.59 -8.86 0.52
N ASP A 83 -32.42 -8.77 -0.12
CA ASP A 83 -32.24 -7.93 -1.29
C ASP A 83 -32.75 -8.62 -2.59
N ILE A 84 -33.05 -9.93 -2.52
CA ILE A 84 -33.59 -10.71 -3.64
C ILE A 84 -35.06 -10.37 -3.94
N PRO A 85 -36.02 -10.37 -2.98
CA PRO A 85 -37.43 -10.16 -3.29
C PRO A 85 -37.75 -8.87 -4.05
N PRO A 86 -37.17 -7.69 -3.73
CA PRO A 86 -37.44 -6.46 -4.48
C PRO A 86 -37.01 -6.56 -5.95
N VAL A 87 -35.92 -7.26 -6.24
CA VAL A 87 -35.37 -7.43 -7.59
C VAL A 87 -36.16 -8.50 -8.35
N ALA A 88 -36.42 -9.64 -7.72
CA ALA A 88 -37.25 -10.70 -8.28
C ALA A 88 -38.65 -10.18 -8.64
N ARG A 89 -39.23 -9.33 -7.79
CA ARG A 89 -40.53 -8.69 -8.05
C ARG A 89 -40.51 -7.85 -9.32
N ARG A 90 -39.48 -7.03 -9.51
CA ARG A 90 -39.31 -6.22 -10.74
C ARG A 90 -39.07 -7.11 -11.96
N ALA A 91 -38.23 -8.13 -11.84
CA ALA A 91 -37.89 -9.03 -12.94
C ALA A 91 -39.10 -9.85 -13.41
N ILE A 92 -39.83 -10.51 -12.50
CA ILE A 92 -40.98 -11.34 -12.85
C ILE A 92 -42.13 -10.50 -13.42
N ALA A 93 -42.29 -9.25 -12.97
CA ALA A 93 -43.28 -8.33 -13.52
C ALA A 93 -42.88 -7.71 -14.88
N SER A 94 -41.66 -7.97 -15.38
CA SER A 94 -41.14 -7.28 -16.56
C SER A 94 -41.64 -7.87 -17.89
N PRO A 95 -41.69 -7.08 -18.97
CA PRO A 95 -41.98 -7.58 -20.32
C PRO A 95 -41.00 -8.66 -20.79
N GLU A 96 -39.74 -8.59 -20.38
CA GLU A 96 -38.68 -9.55 -20.69
C GLU A 96 -38.99 -10.93 -20.10
N PHE A 97 -39.41 -10.98 -18.83
CA PHE A 97 -39.86 -12.22 -18.20
C PHE A 97 -41.11 -12.79 -18.86
N ALA A 98 -42.07 -11.92 -19.22
CA ALA A 98 -43.25 -12.33 -19.98
C ALA A 98 -42.87 -12.92 -21.35
N ARG A 99 -41.86 -12.35 -22.04
CA ARG A 99 -41.31 -12.90 -23.28
C ARG A 99 -40.63 -14.25 -23.05
N LEU A 100 -39.89 -14.42 -21.95
CA LEU A 100 -39.23 -15.68 -21.61
C LEU A 100 -40.25 -16.82 -21.41
N ARG A 101 -41.27 -16.62 -20.55
CA ARG A 101 -42.29 -17.66 -20.32
C ARG A 101 -43.03 -18.04 -21.62
N LEU A 102 -43.35 -17.05 -22.46
CA LEU A 102 -44.04 -17.29 -23.73
C LEU A 102 -43.13 -17.98 -24.74
N ALA A 103 -41.85 -17.60 -24.80
CA ALA A 103 -40.87 -18.28 -25.65
C ALA A 103 -40.68 -19.75 -25.25
N ILE A 104 -40.64 -20.04 -23.94
CA ILE A 104 -40.59 -21.41 -23.41
C ILE A 104 -41.85 -22.17 -23.83
N LYS A 105 -43.04 -21.61 -23.58
CA LYS A 105 -44.31 -22.22 -24.00
C LYS A 105 -44.31 -22.52 -25.50
N ASP A 106 -43.97 -21.54 -26.33
CA ASP A 106 -43.92 -21.70 -27.79
C ASP A 106 -42.95 -22.80 -28.21
N ALA A 107 -41.79 -22.91 -27.55
CA ALA A 107 -40.84 -23.97 -27.83
C ALA A 107 -41.44 -25.35 -27.52
N LEU A 108 -42.08 -25.49 -26.35
CA LEU A 108 -42.77 -26.73 -25.96
C LEU A 108 -43.91 -27.08 -26.91
N ASP A 109 -44.72 -26.10 -27.33
CA ASP A 109 -45.82 -26.28 -28.29
C ASP A 109 -45.31 -26.81 -29.65
N ASN A 110 -44.10 -26.43 -30.04
CA ASN A 110 -43.49 -26.78 -31.32
C ASN A 110 -42.45 -27.92 -31.21
N ASN A 111 -42.43 -28.65 -30.09
CA ASN A 111 -41.48 -29.73 -29.82
C ASN A 111 -40.01 -29.31 -30.02
N ARG A 112 -39.70 -28.09 -29.57
CA ARG A 112 -38.37 -27.48 -29.49
C ARG A 112 -37.85 -27.54 -28.05
N ARG A 113 -36.55 -27.35 -27.89
CA ARG A 113 -35.88 -27.52 -26.59
C ARG A 113 -35.62 -26.19 -25.90
N VAL A 114 -35.58 -26.25 -24.57
CA VAL A 114 -35.11 -25.18 -23.71
C VAL A 114 -33.72 -25.54 -23.19
N PHE A 115 -32.72 -24.76 -23.60
CA PHE A 115 -31.35 -24.91 -23.15
C PHE A 115 -31.10 -23.99 -21.96
N PHE A 116 -30.65 -24.55 -20.83
CA PHE A 116 -30.07 -23.77 -19.74
C PHE A 116 -28.55 -23.81 -19.88
N SER A 117 -27.89 -22.66 -19.91
CA SER A 117 -26.42 -22.61 -19.97
C SER A 117 -25.81 -21.81 -18.84
N GLY A 118 -24.60 -22.19 -18.43
CA GLY A 118 -23.87 -21.49 -17.37
C GLY A 118 -22.45 -21.98 -17.16
N CYS A 119 -21.78 -21.37 -16.20
CA CYS A 119 -20.43 -21.74 -15.75
C CYS A 119 -20.37 -21.81 -14.22
N GLY A 120 -19.55 -22.71 -13.67
CA GLY A 120 -19.43 -22.89 -12.22
C GLY A 120 -20.79 -23.15 -11.57
N ALA A 121 -21.15 -22.38 -10.54
CA ALA A 121 -22.43 -22.49 -9.84
C ALA A 121 -23.65 -22.33 -10.77
N THR A 122 -23.60 -21.43 -11.76
CA THR A 122 -24.69 -21.29 -12.76
C THR A 122 -24.76 -22.45 -13.74
N GLY A 123 -23.63 -23.09 -14.03
CA GLY A 123 -23.59 -24.32 -14.82
C GLY A 123 -24.21 -25.50 -14.07
N ARG A 124 -23.94 -25.62 -12.77
CA ARG A 124 -24.58 -26.65 -11.91
C ARG A 124 -26.07 -26.36 -11.72
N LEU A 125 -26.46 -25.10 -11.62
CA LEU A 125 -27.86 -24.68 -11.67
C LEU A 125 -28.54 -25.11 -12.99
N ALA A 126 -27.88 -24.93 -14.14
CA ALA A 126 -28.42 -25.37 -15.42
C ALA A 126 -28.65 -26.89 -15.46
N ILE A 127 -27.68 -27.67 -14.96
CA ILE A 127 -27.83 -29.14 -14.81
C ILE A 127 -28.97 -29.47 -13.85
N LEU A 128 -29.08 -28.77 -12.72
CA LEU A 128 -30.14 -28.96 -11.74
C LEU A 128 -31.53 -28.74 -12.36
N LEU A 129 -31.73 -27.66 -13.11
CA LEU A 129 -33.02 -27.37 -13.76
C LEU A 129 -33.39 -28.43 -14.80
N ASP A 130 -32.42 -28.90 -15.60
CA ASP A 130 -32.63 -29.98 -16.56
C ASP A 130 -32.96 -31.32 -15.87
N ALA A 131 -32.17 -31.68 -14.86
CA ALA A 131 -32.35 -32.89 -14.07
C ALA A 131 -33.68 -32.88 -13.29
N ALA A 132 -34.08 -31.72 -12.75
CA ALA A 132 -35.36 -31.54 -12.06
C ALA A 132 -36.55 -31.77 -13.01
N ASN A 133 -36.50 -31.27 -14.24
CA ASN A 133 -37.54 -31.52 -15.24
C ASN A 133 -37.61 -33.01 -15.61
N ARG A 134 -36.46 -33.64 -15.85
CA ARG A 134 -36.36 -35.08 -16.15
C ARG A 134 -36.92 -35.93 -15.02
N ARG A 135 -36.56 -35.60 -13.79
CA ARG A 135 -37.05 -36.26 -12.58
C ARG A 135 -38.56 -36.10 -12.44
N PHE A 136 -39.08 -34.89 -12.57
CA PHE A 136 -40.51 -34.61 -12.50
C PHE A 136 -41.30 -35.52 -13.44
N TRP A 137 -40.88 -35.60 -14.71
CA TRP A 137 -41.56 -36.43 -15.70
C TRP A 137 -41.39 -37.92 -15.43
N ARG A 138 -40.20 -38.37 -15.02
CA ARG A 138 -39.98 -39.77 -14.61
C ARG A 138 -40.92 -40.18 -13.48
N GLU A 139 -40.98 -39.40 -12.40
CA GLU A 139 -41.85 -39.66 -11.25
C GLU A 139 -43.35 -39.50 -11.61
N ALA A 140 -43.68 -38.59 -12.53
CA ALA A 140 -45.04 -38.45 -13.05
C ALA A 140 -45.46 -39.70 -13.84
N PHE A 141 -44.59 -40.23 -14.70
CA PHE A 141 -44.86 -41.44 -15.48
C PHE A 141 -44.91 -42.70 -14.61
N GLU A 142 -44.10 -42.79 -13.56
CA GLU A 142 -44.17 -43.87 -12.58
C GLU A 142 -45.51 -43.85 -11.82
N ARG A 143 -45.98 -42.67 -11.40
CA ARG A 143 -47.27 -42.51 -10.72
C ARG A 143 -48.47 -42.68 -11.66
N GLN A 144 -48.34 -42.24 -12.91
CA GLN A 144 -49.40 -42.25 -13.92
C GLN A 144 -48.85 -42.63 -15.30
N PRO A 145 -48.72 -43.93 -15.61
CA PRO A 145 -48.12 -44.39 -16.87
C PRO A 145 -48.79 -43.87 -18.14
N ALA A 146 -50.10 -43.60 -18.11
CA ALA A 146 -50.86 -43.04 -19.23
C ALA A 146 -50.34 -41.66 -19.69
N LEU A 147 -49.70 -40.89 -18.81
CA LEU A 147 -49.10 -39.61 -19.19
C LEU A 147 -47.94 -39.77 -20.17
N LYS A 148 -47.33 -40.96 -20.27
CA LYS A 148 -46.21 -41.21 -21.21
C LYS A 148 -46.67 -41.16 -22.67
N GLU A 149 -47.90 -41.56 -22.97
CA GLU A 149 -48.47 -41.47 -24.32
C GLU A 149 -48.73 -40.02 -24.72
N THR A 150 -49.13 -39.20 -23.74
CA THR A 150 -49.54 -37.82 -24.00
C THR A 150 -48.40 -36.82 -23.83
N CYS A 151 -47.38 -37.09 -23.01
CA CYS A 151 -46.33 -36.14 -22.63
C CYS A 151 -44.92 -36.77 -22.60
N GLY A 152 -44.72 -37.95 -23.20
CA GLY A 152 -43.48 -38.73 -23.08
C GLY A 152 -42.21 -37.99 -23.52
N GLU A 153 -42.33 -37.04 -24.44
CA GLU A 153 -41.23 -36.21 -24.92
C GLU A 153 -40.83 -35.09 -23.94
N MET A 154 -41.69 -34.74 -22.98
CA MET A 154 -41.47 -33.61 -22.07
C MET A 154 -40.27 -33.80 -21.13
N GLY A 155 -39.91 -35.05 -20.81
CA GLY A 155 -38.67 -35.35 -20.07
C GLY A 155 -37.39 -34.95 -20.83
N GLU A 156 -37.45 -34.83 -22.15
CA GLU A 156 -36.32 -34.44 -23.02
C GLU A 156 -36.45 -33.00 -23.55
N SER A 157 -37.40 -32.23 -23.02
CA SER A 157 -37.68 -30.84 -23.45
C SER A 157 -36.64 -29.83 -22.97
N THR A 158 -35.84 -30.21 -21.98
CA THR A 158 -34.75 -29.39 -21.42
C THR A 158 -33.39 -29.99 -21.73
N ARG A 159 -32.38 -29.11 -21.77
CA ARG A 159 -30.98 -29.51 -21.91
C ARG A 159 -30.05 -28.55 -21.19
N ALA A 160 -29.15 -29.06 -20.35
CA ALA A 160 -28.09 -28.26 -19.75
C ALA A 160 -26.85 -28.14 -20.66
N VAL A 161 -26.22 -26.96 -20.67
CA VAL A 161 -24.91 -26.70 -21.28
C VAL A 161 -24.01 -26.07 -20.21
N MET A 162 -23.22 -26.92 -19.54
CA MET A 162 -22.26 -26.51 -18.52
C MET A 162 -20.87 -26.33 -19.12
N THR A 163 -20.23 -25.20 -18.85
CA THR A 163 -18.81 -25.00 -19.19
C THR A 163 -17.94 -26.06 -18.51
N GLY A 164 -17.19 -26.85 -19.28
CA GLY A 164 -16.42 -28.00 -18.77
C GLY A 164 -17.16 -29.35 -18.76
N GLY A 165 -18.42 -29.38 -19.18
CA GLY A 165 -19.27 -30.58 -19.21
C GLY A 165 -19.67 -31.08 -17.82
N ASP A 166 -20.31 -32.24 -17.77
CA ASP A 166 -20.84 -32.79 -16.50
C ASP A 166 -19.72 -33.16 -15.49
N PHE A 167 -18.48 -33.29 -15.96
CA PHE A 167 -17.30 -33.43 -15.09
C PHE A 167 -17.19 -32.26 -14.10
N ALA A 168 -17.62 -31.07 -14.49
CA ALA A 168 -17.50 -29.87 -13.67
C ALA A 168 -18.41 -29.88 -12.41
N LEU A 169 -19.31 -30.88 -12.27
CA LEU A 169 -20.04 -31.15 -11.03
C LEU A 169 -19.10 -31.52 -9.87
N ILE A 170 -18.00 -32.23 -10.16
CA ILE A 170 -17.06 -32.73 -9.15
C ILE A 170 -15.93 -31.73 -8.86
N ARG A 171 -15.47 -30.99 -9.87
CA ARG A 171 -14.38 -30.03 -9.72
C ARG A 171 -14.48 -28.95 -10.80
N SER A 172 -14.11 -27.72 -10.47
CA SER A 172 -13.95 -26.67 -11.48
C SER A 172 -12.87 -27.05 -12.53
N VAL A 173 -13.16 -26.84 -13.80
CA VAL A 173 -12.23 -27.08 -14.91
C VAL A 173 -11.50 -25.77 -15.23
N GLU A 174 -10.22 -25.70 -14.84
CA GLU A 174 -9.44 -24.46 -14.86
C GLU A 174 -9.37 -23.83 -16.26
N SER A 175 -9.53 -22.50 -16.32
CA SER A 175 -9.44 -21.65 -17.53
C SER A 175 -10.53 -21.83 -18.60
N PHE A 176 -11.48 -22.77 -18.46
CA PHE A 176 -12.52 -22.97 -19.50
C PHE A 176 -13.49 -21.80 -19.61
N GLU A 177 -13.76 -21.12 -18.50
CA GLU A 177 -14.69 -20.00 -18.43
C GLU A 177 -14.22 -18.75 -19.18
N ASP A 178 -12.92 -18.66 -19.45
CA ASP A 178 -12.26 -17.49 -20.05
C ASP A 178 -12.44 -17.42 -21.58
N TYR A 179 -12.91 -18.50 -22.22
CA TYR A 179 -12.95 -18.62 -23.68
C TYR A 179 -14.37 -18.60 -24.26
N ILE A 180 -14.68 -17.57 -25.05
CA ILE A 180 -15.92 -17.48 -25.84
C ILE A 180 -16.06 -18.69 -26.79
N SER A 181 -14.97 -19.11 -27.42
CA SER A 181 -14.97 -20.23 -28.37
C SER A 181 -15.41 -21.55 -27.73
N PHE A 182 -15.09 -21.77 -26.45
CA PHE A 182 -15.41 -23.03 -25.77
C PHE A 182 -16.91 -23.14 -25.53
N GLY A 183 -17.53 -22.11 -24.94
CA GLY A 183 -18.97 -22.12 -24.73
C GLY A 183 -19.77 -22.09 -26.04
N TYR A 184 -19.26 -21.38 -27.07
CA TYR A 184 -19.84 -21.44 -28.41
C TYR A 184 -19.87 -22.88 -28.95
N HIS A 185 -18.73 -23.57 -28.88
CA HIS A 185 -18.61 -24.94 -29.36
C HIS A 185 -19.41 -25.94 -28.52
N GLN A 186 -19.46 -25.78 -27.19
CA GLN A 186 -20.30 -26.65 -26.35
C GLN A 186 -21.80 -26.48 -26.65
N MET A 187 -22.26 -25.26 -26.90
CA MET A 187 -23.64 -25.02 -27.32
C MET A 187 -23.91 -25.59 -28.73
N GLU A 188 -22.93 -25.56 -29.62
CA GLU A 188 -22.99 -26.22 -30.93
C GLU A 188 -23.09 -27.75 -30.79
N GLN A 189 -22.25 -28.37 -29.96
CA GLN A 189 -22.29 -29.80 -29.66
C GLN A 189 -23.59 -30.23 -28.98
N ALA A 190 -24.21 -29.34 -28.19
CA ALA A 190 -25.52 -29.58 -27.59
C ALA A 190 -26.65 -29.60 -28.63
N GLY A 191 -26.40 -29.15 -29.87
CA GLY A 191 -27.30 -29.25 -31.00
C GLY A 191 -28.39 -28.18 -31.05
N VAL A 192 -28.10 -26.97 -30.55
CA VAL A 192 -29.05 -25.85 -30.64
C VAL A 192 -29.42 -25.54 -32.10
N ARG A 193 -30.71 -25.31 -32.35
CA ARG A 193 -31.25 -25.02 -33.68
C ARG A 193 -32.37 -23.97 -33.62
N GLU A 194 -32.84 -23.58 -34.80
CA GLU A 194 -33.91 -22.60 -34.95
C GLU A 194 -35.19 -23.05 -34.21
N GLY A 195 -35.81 -22.09 -33.51
CA GLY A 195 -37.02 -22.32 -32.71
C GLY A 195 -36.78 -22.84 -31.29
N ASP A 196 -35.55 -23.25 -30.94
CA ASP A 196 -35.19 -23.55 -29.56
C ASP A 196 -35.09 -22.25 -28.72
N VAL A 197 -35.08 -22.41 -27.39
CA VAL A 197 -34.87 -21.31 -26.44
C VAL A 197 -33.54 -21.52 -25.73
N VAL A 198 -32.71 -20.48 -25.67
CA VAL A 198 -31.47 -20.48 -24.89
C VAL A 198 -31.64 -19.53 -23.71
N VAL A 199 -31.62 -20.07 -22.50
CA VAL A 199 -31.59 -19.34 -21.24
C VAL A 199 -30.16 -19.39 -20.73
N ALA A 200 -29.37 -18.38 -21.09
CA ALA A 200 -27.99 -18.24 -20.65
C ALA A 200 -27.94 -17.52 -19.30
N ILE A 201 -27.34 -18.18 -18.30
CA ILE A 201 -27.27 -17.70 -16.92
C ILE A 201 -25.81 -17.41 -16.59
N SER A 202 -25.51 -16.18 -16.22
CA SER A 202 -24.17 -15.75 -15.82
C SER A 202 -24.25 -14.90 -14.56
N GLU A 203 -23.55 -15.32 -13.51
CA GLU A 203 -23.58 -14.66 -12.22
C GLU A 203 -23.42 -13.14 -12.33
N GLY A 204 -22.36 -12.68 -13.01
CA GLY A 204 -22.06 -11.25 -13.18
C GLY A 204 -22.31 -10.70 -14.58
N GLY A 205 -22.61 -11.54 -15.57
CA GLY A 205 -22.85 -11.14 -16.97
C GLY A 205 -21.60 -11.03 -17.84
N GLU A 206 -20.41 -11.20 -17.26
CA GLU A 206 -19.13 -11.03 -17.95
C GLU A 206 -18.42 -12.32 -18.36
N THR A 207 -18.97 -13.49 -18.00
CA THR A 207 -18.36 -14.81 -18.24
C THR A 207 -18.24 -15.11 -19.74
N SER A 208 -17.00 -15.23 -20.24
CA SER A 208 -16.72 -15.39 -21.67
C SER A 208 -17.37 -16.64 -22.27
N SER A 209 -17.27 -17.79 -21.61
CA SER A 209 -17.88 -19.03 -22.13
C SER A 209 -19.41 -18.91 -22.26
N VAL A 210 -20.10 -18.32 -21.28
CA VAL A 210 -21.56 -18.11 -21.33
C VAL A 210 -21.92 -17.15 -22.47
N ILE A 211 -21.15 -16.07 -22.66
CA ILE A 211 -21.29 -15.19 -23.83
C ILE A 211 -21.15 -15.97 -25.14
N GLY A 212 -20.24 -16.95 -25.20
CA GLY A 212 -20.13 -17.89 -26.32
C GLY A 212 -21.41 -18.68 -26.60
N THR A 213 -22.06 -19.18 -25.54
CA THR A 213 -23.34 -19.89 -25.67
C THR A 213 -24.46 -18.99 -26.20
N VAL A 214 -24.49 -17.72 -25.77
CA VAL A 214 -25.42 -16.68 -26.26
C VAL A 214 -25.22 -16.46 -27.76
N LEU A 215 -23.96 -16.25 -28.18
CA LEU A 215 -23.62 -16.01 -29.59
C LEU A 215 -24.00 -17.21 -30.48
N ARG A 216 -23.71 -18.44 -30.05
CA ARG A 216 -24.10 -19.63 -30.80
C ARG A 216 -25.62 -19.76 -30.91
N GLY A 217 -26.37 -19.43 -29.85
CA GLY A 217 -27.82 -19.41 -29.87
C GLY A 217 -28.39 -18.42 -30.89
N VAL A 218 -27.81 -17.22 -30.96
CA VAL A 218 -28.17 -16.20 -31.98
C VAL A 218 -27.91 -16.73 -33.39
N ASP A 219 -26.73 -17.31 -33.63
CA ASP A 219 -26.37 -17.86 -34.94
C ASP A 219 -27.27 -19.05 -35.34
N ALA A 220 -27.81 -19.78 -34.36
CA ALA A 220 -28.80 -20.85 -34.58
C ALA A 220 -30.21 -20.33 -34.82
N LYS A 221 -30.46 -19.02 -34.68
CA LYS A 221 -31.80 -18.41 -34.66
C LYS A 221 -32.70 -18.98 -33.54
N ALA A 222 -32.10 -19.33 -32.42
CA ALA A 222 -32.83 -19.63 -31.20
C ALA A 222 -33.38 -18.33 -30.59
N LYS A 223 -34.42 -18.43 -29.74
CA LYS A 223 -34.85 -17.32 -28.89
C LYS A 223 -33.90 -17.22 -27.70
N VAL A 224 -33.08 -16.17 -27.61
CA VAL A 224 -32.00 -16.08 -26.63
C VAL A 224 -32.32 -15.11 -25.50
N PHE A 225 -32.18 -15.58 -24.26
CA PHE A 225 -32.36 -14.84 -23.03
C PHE A 225 -31.08 -14.88 -22.20
N PHE A 226 -30.66 -13.73 -21.67
CA PHE A 226 -29.43 -13.60 -20.89
C PHE A 226 -29.70 -13.01 -19.51
N LEU A 227 -29.49 -13.81 -18.47
CA LEU A 227 -29.77 -13.48 -17.06
C LEU A 227 -28.45 -13.22 -16.33
N PHE A 228 -28.35 -12.10 -15.61
CA PHE A 228 -27.14 -11.72 -14.86
C PHE A 228 -27.37 -10.67 -13.76
N ASN A 229 -26.43 -10.55 -12.81
CA ASN A 229 -26.61 -9.78 -11.56
C ASN A 229 -25.81 -8.46 -11.47
N ASN A 230 -25.44 -7.86 -12.60
CA ASN A 230 -24.83 -6.52 -12.64
C ASN A 230 -25.65 -5.57 -13.52
N PRO A 231 -25.54 -4.23 -13.35
CA PRO A 231 -26.20 -3.27 -14.23
C PRO A 231 -25.76 -3.46 -15.69
N ALA A 232 -26.72 -3.65 -16.60
CA ALA A 232 -26.44 -3.92 -18.02
C ALA A 232 -25.65 -2.79 -18.69
N GLU A 233 -26.02 -1.54 -18.41
CA GLU A 233 -25.35 -0.34 -18.93
C GLU A 233 -23.89 -0.28 -18.50
N LEU A 234 -23.60 -0.68 -17.25
CA LEU A 234 -22.24 -0.69 -16.70
C LEU A 234 -21.35 -1.73 -17.40
N LEU A 235 -21.88 -2.95 -17.60
CA LEU A 235 -21.20 -4.00 -18.34
C LEU A 235 -20.96 -3.61 -19.80
N ALA A 236 -21.99 -3.11 -20.49
CA ALA A 236 -21.90 -2.70 -21.89
C ALA A 236 -20.96 -1.50 -22.08
N ALA A 237 -20.90 -0.55 -21.13
CA ALA A 237 -19.99 0.59 -21.21
C ALA A 237 -18.52 0.18 -21.06
N LYS A 238 -18.20 -0.83 -20.24
CA LYS A 238 -16.83 -1.15 -19.84
C LYS A 238 -16.23 -2.36 -20.53
N LEU A 239 -17.05 -3.33 -20.97
CA LEU A 239 -16.57 -4.61 -21.50
C LEU A 239 -17.15 -4.87 -22.90
N GLU A 240 -16.27 -4.88 -23.90
CA GLU A 240 -16.65 -5.11 -25.30
C GLU A 240 -17.41 -6.44 -25.50
N ARG A 241 -16.94 -7.52 -24.85
CA ARG A 241 -17.62 -8.83 -24.92
C ARG A 241 -19.05 -8.80 -24.37
N CYS A 242 -19.32 -7.96 -23.36
CA CYS A 242 -20.65 -7.80 -22.79
C CYS A 242 -21.53 -6.94 -23.70
N ARG A 243 -20.98 -5.82 -24.21
CA ARG A 243 -21.65 -4.95 -25.18
C ARG A 243 -22.21 -5.73 -26.37
N ARG A 244 -21.37 -6.61 -26.96
CA ARG A 244 -21.72 -7.45 -28.11
C ARG A 244 -22.98 -8.31 -27.93
N VAL A 245 -23.32 -8.69 -26.69
CA VAL A 245 -24.52 -9.49 -26.41
C VAL A 245 -25.65 -8.68 -25.78
N ILE A 246 -25.34 -7.68 -24.95
CA ILE A 246 -26.34 -6.85 -24.27
C ILE A 246 -27.06 -5.92 -25.26
N GLU A 247 -26.33 -5.36 -26.24
CA GLU A 247 -26.89 -4.44 -27.24
C GLU A 247 -27.40 -5.19 -28.49
N ASN A 248 -27.28 -6.52 -28.53
CA ASN A 248 -27.75 -7.31 -29.66
C ASN A 248 -29.28 -7.42 -29.63
N PRO A 249 -30.01 -6.95 -30.66
CA PRO A 249 -31.48 -6.99 -30.67
C PRO A 249 -32.07 -8.40 -30.69
N ALA A 250 -31.27 -9.43 -31.02
CA ALA A 250 -31.68 -10.83 -30.95
C ALA A 250 -31.57 -11.45 -29.55
N VAL A 251 -31.03 -10.72 -28.56
CA VAL A 251 -30.86 -11.16 -27.18
C VAL A 251 -31.78 -10.37 -26.26
N THR A 252 -32.59 -11.06 -25.47
CA THR A 252 -33.39 -10.43 -24.41
C THR A 252 -32.65 -10.52 -23.08
N THR A 253 -32.20 -9.40 -22.53
CA THR A 253 -31.51 -9.36 -21.24
C THR A 253 -32.50 -9.26 -20.07
N ILE A 254 -32.26 -10.01 -19.00
CA ILE A 254 -33.02 -9.92 -17.75
C ILE A 254 -32.02 -9.61 -16.63
N VAL A 255 -32.05 -8.36 -16.17
CA VAL A 255 -31.11 -7.85 -15.15
C VAL A 255 -31.62 -8.19 -13.75
N LEU A 256 -30.85 -9.02 -13.03
CA LEU A 256 -31.15 -9.54 -11.70
C LEU A 256 -30.26 -8.92 -10.61
N CYS A 257 -29.76 -7.70 -10.82
CA CYS A 257 -28.82 -7.05 -9.91
C CYS A 257 -29.38 -6.84 -8.48
N THR A 258 -28.99 -7.71 -7.54
CA THR A 258 -29.29 -7.61 -6.10
C THR A 258 -28.30 -6.75 -5.32
N GLY A 259 -27.24 -6.28 -5.97
CA GLY A 259 -26.16 -5.51 -5.32
C GLY A 259 -25.00 -6.40 -4.85
N PRO A 260 -24.20 -5.92 -3.88
CA PRO A 260 -23.05 -6.67 -3.37
C PRO A 260 -23.43 -7.99 -2.67
N MET A 261 -22.50 -8.96 -2.67
CA MET A 261 -22.73 -10.28 -2.09
C MET A 261 -22.51 -10.29 -0.57
N GLY A 262 -23.27 -11.13 0.16
CA GLY A 262 -23.15 -11.22 1.62
C GLY A 262 -21.76 -11.63 2.11
N VAL A 263 -21.08 -12.47 1.31
CA VAL A 263 -19.62 -12.63 1.32
C VAL A 263 -19.10 -12.09 0.00
N ALA A 264 -18.23 -11.07 0.05
CA ALA A 264 -17.81 -10.33 -1.13
C ALA A 264 -17.23 -11.25 -2.22
N GLY A 265 -17.76 -11.17 -3.45
CA GLY A 265 -17.35 -12.02 -4.56
C GLY A 265 -17.90 -13.46 -4.56
N SER A 266 -18.71 -13.87 -3.56
CA SER A 266 -19.33 -15.20 -3.49
C SER A 266 -20.69 -15.22 -4.20
N THR A 267 -20.64 -15.20 -5.52
CA THR A 267 -21.80 -15.17 -6.42
C THR A 267 -22.69 -16.43 -6.35
N ARG A 268 -22.17 -17.56 -5.86
CA ARG A 268 -22.96 -18.77 -5.53
C ARG A 268 -24.08 -18.54 -4.50
N MET A 269 -24.08 -17.39 -3.81
CA MET A 269 -25.08 -17.00 -2.82
C MET A 269 -26.26 -16.29 -3.48
N GLN A 270 -26.40 -14.96 -3.30
CA GLN A 270 -27.59 -14.22 -3.72
C GLN A 270 -27.82 -14.29 -5.23
N ALA A 271 -26.77 -14.12 -6.04
CA ALA A 271 -26.87 -14.09 -7.51
C ALA A 271 -27.45 -15.39 -8.08
N THR A 272 -26.89 -16.55 -7.75
CA THR A 272 -27.46 -17.83 -8.24
C THR A 272 -28.79 -18.20 -7.61
N THR A 273 -29.14 -17.64 -6.44
CA THR A 273 -30.45 -17.87 -5.81
C THR A 273 -31.56 -17.17 -6.59
N ILE A 274 -31.36 -15.90 -6.96
CA ILE A 274 -32.34 -15.17 -7.78
C ILE A 274 -32.40 -15.71 -9.21
N GLU A 275 -31.28 -16.15 -9.80
CA GLU A 275 -31.26 -16.79 -11.11
C GLU A 275 -32.07 -18.09 -11.12
N MET A 276 -31.91 -18.94 -10.09
CA MET A 276 -32.71 -20.17 -9.94
C MET A 276 -34.19 -19.85 -9.79
N LEU A 277 -34.53 -18.88 -8.94
CA LEU A 277 -35.92 -18.45 -8.72
C LEU A 277 -36.56 -17.96 -10.03
N VAL A 278 -35.90 -17.08 -10.77
CA VAL A 278 -36.47 -16.45 -11.97
C VAL A 278 -36.48 -17.41 -13.15
N ALA A 279 -35.38 -18.10 -13.44
CA ALA A 279 -35.33 -19.05 -14.56
C ALA A 279 -36.26 -20.25 -14.33
N GLY A 280 -36.27 -20.80 -13.11
CA GLY A 280 -37.16 -21.90 -12.72
C GLY A 280 -38.62 -21.49 -12.79
N ALA A 281 -38.99 -20.32 -12.24
CA ALA A 281 -40.37 -19.83 -12.31
C ALA A 281 -40.84 -19.58 -13.75
N ALA A 282 -39.97 -19.05 -14.62
CA ALA A 282 -40.31 -18.85 -16.03
C ALA A 282 -40.56 -20.18 -16.75
N PHE A 283 -39.75 -21.20 -16.47
CA PHE A 283 -39.94 -22.53 -17.04
C PHE A 283 -41.21 -23.22 -16.52
N GLU A 284 -41.43 -23.23 -15.20
CA GLU A 284 -42.66 -23.79 -14.62
C GLU A 284 -43.92 -23.07 -15.14
N ALA A 285 -43.86 -21.76 -15.34
CA ALA A 285 -44.94 -20.98 -15.94
C ALA A 285 -45.21 -21.42 -17.39
N GLY A 286 -44.18 -21.45 -18.25
CA GLY A 286 -44.31 -21.87 -19.64
C GLY A 286 -44.78 -23.32 -19.78
N LEU A 287 -44.27 -24.22 -18.94
CA LEU A 287 -44.69 -25.62 -18.85
C LEU A 287 -46.16 -25.74 -18.44
N THR A 288 -46.57 -25.01 -17.40
CA THR A 288 -47.96 -25.00 -16.93
C THR A 288 -48.92 -24.49 -18.01
N GLU A 289 -48.55 -23.42 -18.72
CA GLU A 289 -49.35 -22.87 -19.81
C GLU A 289 -49.45 -23.83 -21.00
N HIS A 290 -48.35 -24.50 -21.38
CA HIS A 290 -48.35 -25.55 -22.40
C HIS A 290 -49.29 -26.70 -22.01
N LEU A 291 -49.15 -27.22 -20.80
CA LEU A 291 -49.89 -28.40 -20.35
C LEU A 291 -51.38 -28.14 -20.09
N LYS A 292 -51.77 -26.92 -19.71
CA LYS A 292 -53.20 -26.54 -19.60
C LYS A 292 -53.96 -26.68 -20.91
N GLY A 293 -53.29 -26.58 -22.06
CA GLY A 293 -53.87 -26.83 -23.38
C GLY A 293 -53.92 -28.31 -23.78
N ARG A 294 -53.26 -29.19 -23.01
CA ARG A 294 -52.99 -30.60 -23.39
C ARG A 294 -53.55 -31.64 -22.42
N LEU A 295 -53.74 -31.28 -21.16
CA LEU A 295 -54.19 -32.16 -20.08
C LEU A 295 -55.49 -31.66 -19.45
N SER A 296 -56.29 -32.59 -18.90
CA SER A 296 -57.48 -32.23 -18.13
C SER A 296 -57.13 -31.51 -16.82
N ALA A 297 -58.07 -30.74 -16.26
CA ALA A 297 -57.87 -30.04 -14.98
C ALA A 297 -57.49 -30.99 -13.83
N ALA A 298 -58.03 -32.21 -13.82
CA ALA A 298 -57.71 -33.24 -12.82
C ALA A 298 -56.27 -33.76 -12.99
N GLN A 299 -55.82 -34.00 -14.23
CA GLN A 299 -54.43 -34.38 -14.52
C GLN A 299 -53.47 -33.26 -14.13
N CYS A 300 -53.78 -32.01 -14.48
CA CYS A 300 -52.98 -30.85 -14.08
C CYS A 300 -52.86 -30.74 -12.55
N ALA A 301 -53.96 -30.86 -11.81
CA ALA A 301 -53.94 -30.85 -10.35
C ALA A 301 -53.08 -31.98 -9.77
N SER A 302 -53.17 -33.19 -10.33
CA SER A 302 -52.39 -34.36 -9.87
C SER A 302 -50.88 -34.25 -10.12
N LEU A 303 -50.49 -33.45 -11.11
CA LEU A 303 -49.10 -33.11 -11.42
C LEU A 303 -48.54 -31.96 -10.57
N GLY A 304 -49.34 -31.41 -9.65
CA GLY A 304 -48.93 -30.23 -8.89
C GLY A 304 -48.84 -28.97 -9.75
N LEU A 305 -49.48 -28.94 -10.93
CA LEU A 305 -49.61 -27.77 -11.78
C LEU A 305 -50.68 -26.84 -11.19
N GLY A 306 -50.35 -26.20 -10.07
CA GLY A 306 -51.19 -25.17 -9.47
C GLY A 306 -51.37 -23.98 -10.44
N PHE A 307 -52.29 -23.06 -10.11
CA PHE A 307 -52.28 -21.76 -10.77
C PHE A 307 -51.01 -21.01 -10.34
N TRP A 308 -49.97 -21.08 -11.17
CA TRP A 308 -48.80 -20.23 -11.08
C TRP A 308 -49.23 -18.78 -11.32
N THR A 309 -48.80 -17.88 -10.44
CA THR A 309 -48.83 -16.43 -10.68
C THR A 309 -47.53 -15.81 -10.17
N PRO A 310 -47.04 -14.73 -10.80
CA PRO A 310 -45.92 -13.94 -10.30
C PRO A 310 -46.00 -13.64 -8.80
N GLU A 311 -47.17 -13.17 -8.35
CA GLU A 311 -47.41 -12.74 -6.98
C GLU A 311 -47.29 -13.91 -6.01
N ARG A 312 -47.78 -15.10 -6.41
CA ARG A 312 -47.72 -16.30 -5.59
C ARG A 312 -46.28 -16.76 -5.40
N THR A 313 -45.50 -16.88 -6.49
CA THR A 313 -44.09 -17.29 -6.41
C THR A 313 -43.29 -16.34 -5.52
N LEU A 314 -43.51 -15.03 -5.64
CA LEU A 314 -42.82 -14.03 -4.81
C LEU A 314 -43.23 -14.14 -3.34
N SER A 315 -44.54 -14.22 -3.05
CA SER A 315 -45.02 -14.35 -1.67
C SER A 315 -44.53 -15.61 -0.96
N GLN A 316 -44.40 -16.72 -1.71
CA GLN A 316 -43.86 -17.98 -1.19
C GLN A 316 -42.36 -17.87 -0.90
N PHE A 317 -41.60 -17.15 -1.74
CA PHE A 317 -40.17 -16.94 -1.49
C PHE A 317 -39.92 -16.01 -0.30
N GLU A 318 -40.70 -14.94 -0.17
CA GLU A 318 -40.68 -14.07 1.02
C GLU A 318 -41.03 -14.83 2.30
N ALA A 319 -42.03 -15.71 2.25
CA ALA A 319 -42.40 -16.58 3.36
C ALA A 319 -41.26 -17.54 3.74
N LEU A 320 -40.61 -18.17 2.75
CA LEU A 320 -39.45 -19.05 2.97
C LEU A 320 -38.30 -18.29 3.67
N LEU A 321 -37.92 -17.10 3.18
CA LEU A 321 -36.88 -16.28 3.81
C LEU A 321 -37.25 -15.86 5.24
N SER A 322 -38.53 -15.55 5.49
CA SER A 322 -39.00 -15.25 6.84
C SER A 322 -38.87 -16.45 7.78
N GLN A 323 -39.27 -17.63 7.33
CA GLN A 323 -39.21 -18.87 8.13
C GLN A 323 -37.76 -19.30 8.42
N LEU A 324 -36.85 -19.20 7.44
CA LEU A 324 -35.43 -19.51 7.61
C LEU A 324 -34.74 -18.65 8.69
N ARG A 325 -35.23 -17.43 8.91
CA ARG A 325 -34.68 -16.48 9.89
C ARG A 325 -35.30 -16.57 11.28
N THR A 326 -36.24 -17.48 11.50
CA THR A 326 -36.76 -17.71 12.86
C THR A 326 -35.62 -18.15 13.78
N ASP A 327 -35.64 -17.72 15.04
CA ASP A 327 -34.56 -18.02 15.98
C ASP A 327 -34.35 -19.54 16.16
N ALA A 328 -35.41 -20.34 16.06
CA ALA A 328 -35.33 -21.80 16.10
C ALA A 328 -34.51 -22.37 14.93
N ASN A 329 -34.79 -21.91 13.69
CA ASN A 329 -34.06 -22.36 12.50
C ASN A 329 -32.62 -21.84 12.48
N LEU A 330 -32.40 -20.58 12.87
CA LEU A 330 -31.06 -20.03 13.03
C LEU A 330 -30.24 -20.81 14.07
N ALA A 331 -30.84 -21.19 15.20
CA ALA A 331 -30.18 -22.00 16.21
C ALA A 331 -29.89 -23.43 15.71
N ALA A 332 -30.78 -24.03 14.91
CA ALA A 332 -30.54 -25.35 14.31
C ALA A 332 -29.37 -25.31 13.33
N MET A 333 -29.35 -24.33 12.43
CA MET A 333 -28.25 -24.12 11.49
C MET A 333 -26.95 -23.76 12.20
N ALA A 334 -27.00 -22.97 13.28
CA ALA A 334 -25.82 -22.63 14.08
C ALA A 334 -25.18 -23.88 14.69
N ARG A 335 -25.98 -24.81 15.25
CA ARG A 335 -25.48 -26.10 15.76
C ARG A 335 -24.79 -26.91 14.66
N MET A 336 -25.38 -26.97 13.46
CA MET A 336 -24.76 -27.64 12.32
C MET A 336 -23.43 -26.99 11.93
N THR A 337 -23.40 -25.66 11.83
CA THR A 337 -22.20 -24.88 11.53
C THR A 337 -21.09 -25.12 12.55
N ASP A 338 -21.42 -25.04 13.85
CA ASP A 338 -20.46 -25.27 14.93
C ASP A 338 -19.92 -26.71 14.92
N ARG A 339 -20.79 -27.67 14.65
CA ARG A 339 -20.42 -29.08 14.56
C ARG A 339 -19.50 -29.37 13.38
N GLU A 340 -19.81 -28.81 12.21
CA GLU A 340 -18.99 -28.96 11.01
C GLU A 340 -17.62 -28.29 11.19
N ALA A 341 -17.58 -27.09 11.78
CA ALA A 341 -16.34 -26.39 12.11
C ALA A 341 -15.48 -27.18 13.12
N ASP A 342 -16.09 -27.75 14.17
CA ASP A 342 -15.40 -28.61 15.14
C ASP A 342 -14.75 -29.83 14.45
N ILE A 343 -15.50 -30.52 13.59
CA ILE A 343 -14.98 -31.66 12.82
C ILE A 343 -13.79 -31.25 11.97
N TYR A 344 -13.89 -30.15 11.21
CA TYR A 344 -12.80 -29.69 10.35
C TYR A 344 -11.57 -29.22 11.15
N SER A 345 -11.77 -28.56 12.29
CA SER A 345 -10.67 -28.14 13.17
C SER A 345 -9.84 -29.33 13.68
N LYS A 346 -10.49 -30.49 13.85
CA LYS A 346 -9.87 -31.76 14.25
C LYS A 346 -9.38 -32.59 13.07
N LYS A 347 -9.29 -32.00 11.87
CA LYS A 347 -8.94 -32.67 10.60
C LYS A 347 -9.88 -33.83 10.24
N GLY A 348 -11.09 -33.80 10.78
CA GLY A 348 -12.15 -34.73 10.48
C GLY A 348 -12.84 -34.45 9.15
N ARG A 349 -13.77 -35.33 8.77
CA ARG A 349 -14.46 -35.30 7.47
C ARG A 349 -15.97 -35.49 7.62
N VAL A 350 -16.73 -34.84 6.76
CA VAL A 350 -18.19 -35.01 6.64
C VAL A 350 -18.51 -35.67 5.30
N THR A 351 -19.38 -36.68 5.32
CA THR A 351 -19.91 -37.32 4.12
C THR A 351 -21.43 -37.16 4.11
N TYR A 352 -21.91 -36.46 3.11
CA TYR A 352 -23.32 -36.18 2.90
C TYR A 352 -23.96 -37.28 2.05
N PHE A 353 -25.11 -37.78 2.51
CA PHE A 353 -25.92 -38.76 1.81
C PHE A 353 -27.27 -38.15 1.51
N ALA A 354 -27.74 -38.24 0.27
CA ALA A 354 -29.07 -37.81 -0.11
C ALA A 354 -29.75 -38.88 -0.98
N ASN A 355 -31.05 -38.72 -1.21
CA ASN A 355 -31.75 -39.50 -2.23
C ASN A 355 -31.89 -38.66 -3.49
N ALA A 356 -32.78 -37.67 -3.49
CA ALA A 356 -33.05 -36.92 -4.71
C ALA A 356 -32.27 -35.60 -4.87
N TYR A 357 -31.72 -35.05 -3.79
CA TYR A 357 -31.12 -33.71 -3.75
C TYR A 357 -29.58 -33.74 -3.71
N LEU A 358 -28.95 -34.77 -4.31
CA LEU A 358 -27.48 -34.85 -4.40
C LEU A 358 -26.88 -33.66 -5.18
N LEU A 359 -27.53 -33.19 -6.26
CA LEU A 359 -27.04 -32.08 -7.10
C LEU A 359 -26.92 -30.77 -6.31
N ASP A 360 -27.85 -30.50 -5.41
CA ASP A 360 -27.84 -29.34 -4.52
C ASP A 360 -26.58 -29.36 -3.63
N ILE A 361 -26.24 -30.55 -3.12
CA ILE A 361 -25.07 -30.73 -2.26
C ILE A 361 -23.79 -30.62 -3.08
N PHE A 362 -23.71 -31.17 -4.29
CA PHE A 362 -22.57 -30.95 -5.20
C PHE A 362 -22.38 -29.47 -5.50
N THR A 363 -23.47 -28.73 -5.69
CA THR A 363 -23.40 -27.30 -5.98
C THR A 363 -22.76 -26.52 -4.84
N ASP A 364 -23.13 -26.81 -3.58
CA ASP A 364 -22.48 -26.18 -2.43
C ASP A 364 -21.06 -26.72 -2.22
N THR A 365 -20.89 -28.04 -2.11
CA THR A 365 -19.62 -28.67 -1.70
C THR A 365 -18.49 -28.46 -2.70
N THR A 366 -18.77 -28.52 -4.01
CA THR A 366 -17.76 -28.26 -5.04
C THR A 366 -17.34 -26.79 -5.07
N GLU A 367 -18.25 -25.85 -4.80
CA GLU A 367 -17.93 -24.42 -4.75
C GLU A 367 -17.13 -24.02 -3.50
N ARG A 368 -17.15 -24.82 -2.42
CA ARG A 368 -16.33 -24.53 -1.23
C ARG A 368 -14.83 -24.53 -1.56
N SER A 369 -14.37 -25.39 -2.48
CA SER A 369 -12.95 -25.53 -2.82
C SER A 369 -12.35 -24.27 -3.45
N PRO A 370 -12.86 -23.73 -4.57
CA PRO A 370 -12.34 -22.48 -5.14
C PRO A 370 -12.62 -21.25 -4.26
N THR A 371 -13.71 -21.27 -3.47
CA THR A 371 -14.12 -20.13 -2.62
C THR A 371 -13.23 -19.97 -1.38
N PHE A 372 -12.88 -21.07 -0.70
CA PHE A 372 -12.20 -21.05 0.60
C PHE A 372 -10.84 -21.76 0.62
N LYS A 373 -10.36 -22.21 -0.54
CA LYS A 373 -9.13 -22.98 -0.73
C LYS A 373 -9.06 -24.21 0.18
N ILE A 374 -10.09 -25.04 0.11
CA ILE A 374 -10.13 -26.37 0.74
C ILE A 374 -9.88 -27.48 -0.30
N PRO A 375 -9.40 -28.67 0.10
CA PRO A 375 -9.12 -29.76 -0.83
C PRO A 375 -10.34 -30.09 -1.72
N PRO A 376 -10.19 -30.11 -3.06
CA PRO A 376 -11.27 -30.50 -3.97
C PRO A 376 -11.58 -31.99 -3.82
N PHE A 377 -12.62 -32.46 -4.50
CA PHE A 377 -12.92 -33.87 -4.57
C PHE A 377 -11.75 -34.61 -5.22
N ARG A 378 -11.46 -35.80 -4.70
CA ARG A 378 -10.30 -36.59 -5.07
C ARG A 378 -10.77 -37.87 -5.77
N SER A 379 -10.13 -38.20 -6.89
CA SER A 379 -10.33 -39.47 -7.59
C SER A 379 -9.88 -40.64 -6.70
N ALA A 380 -10.54 -41.79 -6.78
CA ALA A 380 -10.05 -43.01 -6.13
C ALA A 380 -8.69 -43.49 -6.67
N ASN A 381 -8.31 -43.06 -7.88
CA ASN A 381 -7.02 -43.36 -8.47
C ASN A 381 -5.91 -42.42 -7.96
N ASP A 382 -6.27 -41.32 -7.28
CA ASP A 382 -5.33 -40.36 -6.72
C ASP A 382 -5.03 -40.69 -5.26
N THR A 383 -3.86 -41.26 -5.03
CA THR A 383 -3.37 -41.68 -3.70
C THR A 383 -2.51 -40.63 -3.00
N THR A 384 -2.19 -39.52 -3.66
CA THR A 384 -1.23 -38.53 -3.13
C THR A 384 -1.92 -37.25 -2.65
N SER A 385 -2.99 -36.82 -3.32
CA SER A 385 -3.71 -35.59 -2.94
C SER A 385 -4.48 -35.76 -1.62
N PRO A 386 -4.66 -34.67 -0.84
CA PRO A 386 -5.52 -34.71 0.34
C PRO A 386 -6.99 -34.96 -0.05
N ALA A 387 -7.69 -35.79 0.72
CA ALA A 387 -9.13 -36.01 0.53
C ALA A 387 -9.95 -34.78 0.93
N SER A 388 -11.08 -34.56 0.26
CA SER A 388 -11.98 -33.43 0.52
C SER A 388 -12.58 -33.45 1.93
N TRP A 389 -12.79 -32.27 2.51
CA TRP A 389 -13.36 -32.16 3.86
C TRP A 389 -14.84 -32.56 3.88
N ALA A 390 -15.58 -32.18 2.83
CA ALA A 390 -16.93 -32.63 2.53
C ALA A 390 -16.92 -33.54 1.29
N PHE A 391 -17.77 -34.56 1.25
CA PHE A 391 -17.99 -35.40 0.07
C PHE A 391 -19.46 -35.84 0.01
N VAL A 392 -19.94 -36.28 -1.16
CA VAL A 392 -21.34 -36.62 -1.40
C VAL A 392 -21.45 -38.05 -1.89
N LYS A 393 -22.41 -38.82 -1.37
CA LYS A 393 -22.65 -40.21 -1.78
C LYS A 393 -24.14 -40.57 -1.91
N ASP A 394 -24.46 -41.37 -2.93
CA ASP A 394 -25.71 -42.14 -3.06
C ASP A 394 -25.49 -43.48 -2.33
N PRO A 395 -26.23 -43.78 -1.26
CA PRO A 395 -26.05 -45.01 -0.50
C PRO A 395 -26.65 -46.25 -1.21
N LEU A 396 -27.55 -46.06 -2.17
CA LEU A 396 -28.33 -47.13 -2.81
C LEU A 396 -27.65 -47.67 -4.06
N ARG A 397 -27.07 -46.80 -4.90
CA ARG A 397 -26.64 -47.14 -6.26
C ARG A 397 -25.12 -47.15 -6.42
N PRO A 398 -24.54 -48.01 -7.27
CA PRO A 398 -23.15 -47.89 -7.70
C PRO A 398 -22.89 -46.57 -8.44
N THR A 399 -21.64 -46.11 -8.50
CA THR A 399 -21.25 -44.77 -9.00
C THR A 399 -21.79 -44.47 -10.40
N THR A 400 -21.73 -45.43 -11.33
CA THR A 400 -22.23 -45.26 -12.70
C THR A 400 -23.74 -45.04 -12.76
N GLU A 401 -24.50 -45.79 -11.96
CA GLU A 401 -25.96 -45.67 -11.87
C GLU A 401 -26.37 -44.43 -11.06
N ALA A 402 -25.60 -44.06 -10.04
CA ALA A 402 -25.80 -42.85 -9.25
C ALA A 402 -25.71 -41.60 -10.15
N TRP A 403 -24.70 -41.49 -11.03
CA TRP A 403 -24.60 -40.38 -11.99
C TRP A 403 -25.78 -40.33 -12.96
N LEU A 404 -26.19 -41.49 -13.50
CA LEU A 404 -27.35 -41.58 -14.39
C LEU A 404 -28.64 -41.16 -13.69
N HIS A 405 -28.85 -41.61 -12.46
CA HIS A 405 -30.02 -41.26 -11.66
C HIS A 405 -30.07 -39.77 -11.33
N LEU A 406 -28.91 -39.22 -10.96
CA LEU A 406 -28.71 -37.83 -10.57
C LEU A 406 -29.04 -36.85 -11.70
N ILE A 407 -28.46 -37.08 -12.87
CA ILE A 407 -28.56 -36.17 -14.01
C ILE A 407 -29.78 -36.50 -14.89
N GLY A 408 -30.25 -37.74 -14.86
CA GLY A 408 -31.38 -38.22 -15.67
C GLY A 408 -31.00 -38.61 -17.11
N HIS A 409 -29.72 -38.57 -17.45
CA HIS A 409 -29.15 -39.07 -18.70
C HIS A 409 -27.67 -39.45 -18.50
N THR A 410 -27.05 -40.11 -19.49
CA THR A 410 -25.61 -40.39 -19.46
C THR A 410 -24.81 -39.08 -19.34
N PRO A 411 -23.82 -38.97 -18.45
CA PRO A 411 -23.05 -37.73 -18.28
C PRO A 411 -22.34 -37.30 -19.59
N ASN A 412 -22.43 -36.01 -19.92
CA ASN A 412 -21.83 -35.36 -21.07
C ASN A 412 -20.54 -34.67 -20.67
N CYS A 413 -19.52 -35.50 -20.43
CA CYS A 413 -18.15 -35.09 -20.25
C CYS A 413 -17.50 -34.64 -21.58
N LEU A 414 -16.35 -33.96 -21.51
CA LEU A 414 -15.66 -33.46 -22.70
C LEU A 414 -14.50 -34.38 -23.11
N GLU A 415 -14.55 -34.87 -24.33
CA GLU A 415 -13.53 -35.77 -24.94
C GLU A 415 -12.82 -35.04 -26.11
N TRP A 416 -12.46 -33.77 -25.92
CA TRP A 416 -11.85 -32.94 -26.96
C TRP A 416 -10.39 -33.33 -27.23
N SER A 417 -10.02 -33.50 -28.50
CA SER A 417 -8.64 -33.77 -28.91
C SER A 417 -7.77 -32.50 -28.91
N ALA A 418 -6.45 -32.66 -28.95
CA ALA A 418 -5.51 -31.54 -29.14
C ALA A 418 -5.83 -30.71 -30.40
N ASP A 419 -6.30 -31.35 -31.48
CA ASP A 419 -6.75 -30.68 -32.71
C ASP A 419 -7.98 -29.80 -32.44
N THR A 420 -8.91 -30.26 -31.61
CA THR A 420 -10.09 -29.48 -31.21
C THR A 420 -9.67 -28.23 -30.46
N TYR A 421 -8.78 -28.35 -29.46
CA TYR A 421 -8.24 -27.18 -28.74
C TYR A 421 -7.49 -26.21 -29.65
N THR A 422 -6.79 -26.73 -30.66
CA THR A 422 -6.09 -25.91 -31.68
C THR A 422 -7.09 -25.11 -32.51
N GLN A 423 -8.16 -25.74 -33.00
CA GLN A 423 -9.23 -25.07 -33.75
C GLN A 423 -9.93 -23.98 -32.93
N LEU A 424 -10.13 -24.23 -31.63
CA LEU A 424 -10.74 -23.29 -30.69
C LEU A 424 -9.79 -22.19 -30.21
N LYS A 425 -8.53 -22.19 -30.69
CA LYS A 425 -7.47 -21.23 -30.33
C LYS A 425 -7.17 -21.21 -28.82
N ALA A 426 -7.16 -22.38 -28.20
CA ALA A 426 -6.75 -22.54 -26.81
C ALA A 426 -5.25 -22.22 -26.62
N PRO A 427 -4.78 -21.90 -25.40
CA PRO A 427 -3.36 -21.77 -25.11
C PRO A 427 -2.57 -23.06 -25.38
N ASP A 428 -1.31 -22.92 -25.77
CA ASP A 428 -0.39 -24.03 -26.04
C ASP A 428 -0.33 -25.09 -24.93
N LYS A 429 -0.50 -24.68 -23.67
CA LYS A 429 -0.53 -25.59 -22.51
C LYS A 429 -1.69 -26.59 -22.60
N LEU A 430 -2.89 -26.12 -22.95
CA LEU A 430 -4.08 -26.97 -23.11
C LEU A 430 -4.01 -27.83 -24.37
N ILE A 431 -3.38 -27.32 -25.44
CA ILE A 431 -3.17 -28.09 -26.68
C ILE A 431 -2.19 -29.24 -26.43
N LYS A 432 -1.06 -28.98 -25.75
CA LYS A 432 -0.02 -29.99 -25.48
C LYS A 432 -0.50 -31.05 -24.48
N ASN A 433 -1.24 -30.64 -23.45
CA ASN A 433 -1.75 -31.53 -22.41
C ASN A 433 -3.26 -31.31 -22.22
N PRO A 434 -4.10 -31.89 -23.10
CA PRO A 434 -5.56 -31.85 -22.93
C PRO A 434 -5.99 -32.40 -21.57
N PRO A 435 -6.94 -31.76 -20.88
CA PRO A 435 -7.39 -32.22 -19.57
C PRO A 435 -8.17 -33.54 -19.68
N GLN A 436 -7.96 -34.43 -18.70
CA GLN A 436 -8.70 -35.68 -18.54
C GLN A 436 -10.01 -35.41 -17.79
N ILE A 437 -11.03 -34.99 -18.56
CA ILE A 437 -12.36 -34.63 -18.07
C ILE A 437 -13.44 -35.44 -18.77
N GLY A 438 -13.08 -36.66 -19.18
CA GLY A 438 -13.93 -37.61 -19.88
C GLY A 438 -14.86 -38.39 -18.96
N LEU A 439 -15.72 -39.22 -19.55
CA LEU A 439 -16.69 -40.02 -18.78
C LEU A 439 -16.00 -41.05 -17.88
N LYS A 440 -14.89 -41.63 -18.36
CA LYS A 440 -14.09 -42.58 -17.58
C LYS A 440 -13.46 -41.91 -16.36
N ASP A 441 -13.03 -40.66 -16.49
CA ASP A 441 -12.41 -39.89 -15.40
C ASP A 441 -13.45 -39.53 -14.33
N LEU A 442 -14.66 -39.14 -14.74
CA LEU A 442 -15.76 -38.86 -13.83
C LEU A 442 -16.13 -40.08 -12.96
N HIS A 443 -16.14 -41.28 -13.54
CA HIS A 443 -16.45 -42.52 -12.81
C HIS A 443 -15.39 -42.93 -11.78
N THR A 444 -14.22 -42.29 -11.76
CA THR A 444 -13.21 -42.55 -10.72
C THR A 444 -13.54 -41.88 -9.37
N TYR A 445 -14.55 -41.01 -9.33
CA TYR A 445 -15.05 -40.38 -8.10
C TYR A 445 -16.20 -41.20 -7.54
N LEU A 446 -15.93 -41.92 -6.45
CA LEU A 446 -16.82 -42.95 -5.89
C LEU A 446 -18.03 -42.35 -5.14
N ILE A 447 -18.94 -41.74 -5.89
CA ILE A 447 -20.16 -41.14 -5.37
C ILE A 447 -21.26 -42.17 -5.07
N GLY A 448 -21.10 -43.42 -5.48
CA GLY A 448 -22.09 -44.48 -5.24
C GLY A 448 -21.89 -45.22 -3.91
N ASN A 449 -22.51 -46.39 -3.81
CA ASN A 449 -22.51 -47.24 -2.63
C ASN A 449 -21.18 -47.99 -2.39
N GLU A 450 -20.17 -47.79 -3.24
CA GLU A 450 -18.86 -48.40 -3.08
C GLU A 450 -18.18 -47.96 -1.77
N PRO A 451 -17.44 -48.83 -1.08
CA PRO A 451 -16.62 -48.42 0.06
C PRO A 451 -15.57 -47.37 -0.33
N ASP A 452 -15.43 -46.31 0.46
CA ASP A 452 -14.38 -45.31 0.30
C ASP A 452 -13.69 -45.08 1.64
N ALA A 453 -12.54 -45.75 1.82
CA ALA A 453 -11.75 -45.69 3.04
C ALA A 453 -11.34 -44.25 3.40
N SER A 454 -11.18 -43.37 2.40
CA SER A 454 -10.84 -41.97 2.63
C SER A 454 -11.93 -41.21 3.37
N ARG A 455 -13.15 -41.73 3.49
CA ARG A 455 -14.21 -41.10 4.28
C ARG A 455 -14.21 -41.54 5.75
N THR A 456 -13.67 -42.72 6.04
CA THR A 456 -13.82 -43.39 7.34
C THR A 456 -12.51 -43.61 8.10
N GLU A 457 -11.36 -43.45 7.44
CA GLU A 457 -10.02 -43.65 8.03
C GLU A 457 -9.61 -42.55 9.04
N VAL A 458 -10.14 -41.33 8.90
CA VAL A 458 -9.83 -40.19 9.80
C VAL A 458 -10.90 -40.01 10.86
N LYS A 459 -10.52 -39.65 12.09
CA LYS A 459 -11.45 -39.36 13.18
C LYS A 459 -11.23 -37.92 13.67
N PRO A 460 -12.30 -37.11 13.87
CA PRO A 460 -13.71 -37.49 13.78
C PRO A 460 -14.22 -37.65 12.33
N ASN A 461 -15.16 -38.56 12.10
CA ASN A 461 -15.89 -38.64 10.83
C ASN A 461 -17.41 -38.75 11.02
N LEU A 462 -18.16 -38.08 10.14
CA LEU A 462 -19.62 -37.92 10.23
C LEU A 462 -20.30 -38.35 8.92
N ALA A 463 -21.25 -39.27 9.03
CA ALA A 463 -22.25 -39.51 7.99
C ALA A 463 -23.49 -38.64 8.25
N MET A 464 -23.85 -37.79 7.28
CA MET A 464 -25.00 -36.89 7.39
C MET A 464 -26.03 -37.20 6.29
N ALA A 465 -27.23 -37.62 6.67
CA ALA A 465 -28.35 -37.69 5.74
C ALA A 465 -28.92 -36.29 5.46
N VAL A 466 -29.19 -35.95 4.21
CA VAL A 466 -29.80 -34.68 3.79
C VAL A 466 -31.10 -34.99 3.08
N LEU A 467 -32.22 -34.55 3.66
CA LEU A 467 -33.57 -34.89 3.20
C LEU A 467 -34.45 -33.64 3.18
N VAL A 468 -35.29 -33.53 2.16
CA VAL A 468 -36.19 -32.38 1.99
C VAL A 468 -37.64 -32.83 1.98
N GLY A 469 -38.50 -32.08 2.66
CA GLY A 469 -39.94 -32.31 2.70
C GLY A 469 -40.31 -33.74 3.15
N ASN A 470 -41.00 -34.47 2.28
CA ASN A 470 -41.49 -35.82 2.59
C ASN A 470 -40.39 -36.89 2.64
N GLU A 471 -39.19 -36.61 2.11
CA GLU A 471 -38.06 -37.55 2.21
C GLU A 471 -37.63 -37.81 3.66
N ALA A 472 -38.03 -36.96 4.62
CA ALA A 472 -37.85 -37.23 6.05
C ALA A 472 -38.40 -38.61 6.47
N ALA A 473 -39.38 -39.17 5.75
CA ALA A 473 -39.93 -40.52 5.99
C ALA A 473 -38.89 -41.63 5.83
N LEU A 474 -37.84 -41.38 5.04
CA LEU A 474 -36.77 -42.34 4.83
C LEU A 474 -35.94 -42.59 6.10
N LEU A 475 -36.06 -41.76 7.15
CA LEU A 475 -35.41 -42.00 8.43
C LEU A 475 -36.35 -42.44 9.55
N ASP A 476 -37.63 -42.68 9.24
CA ASP A 476 -38.55 -43.25 10.22
C ASP A 476 -38.03 -44.62 10.69
N GLN A 477 -38.14 -44.88 11.99
CA GLN A 477 -37.73 -46.13 12.59
C GLN A 477 -38.49 -47.30 11.94
N GLY A 478 -37.76 -48.23 11.31
CA GLY A 478 -38.35 -49.38 10.62
C GLY A 478 -38.87 -49.09 9.21
N SER A 479 -38.52 -47.95 8.60
CA SER A 479 -38.88 -47.63 7.21
C SER A 479 -38.55 -48.81 6.25
N PRO A 480 -39.52 -49.25 5.41
CA PRO A 480 -39.30 -50.33 4.44
C PRO A 480 -38.57 -49.85 3.18
N ALA A 481 -38.30 -48.54 3.03
CA ALA A 481 -37.66 -48.01 1.83
C ALA A 481 -36.25 -48.57 1.63
N ALA A 482 -35.90 -48.88 0.38
CA ALA A 482 -34.58 -49.41 0.04
C ALA A 482 -33.46 -48.44 0.44
N TRP A 483 -33.67 -47.14 0.24
CA TRP A 483 -32.73 -46.10 0.63
C TRP A 483 -32.43 -46.11 2.14
N SER A 484 -33.44 -46.31 3.00
CA SER A 484 -33.29 -46.35 4.46
C SER A 484 -32.32 -47.45 4.92
N ARG A 485 -32.49 -48.67 4.37
CA ARG A 485 -31.58 -49.79 4.65
C ARG A 485 -30.18 -49.53 4.10
N ALA A 486 -30.10 -48.98 2.90
CA ALA A 486 -28.84 -48.69 2.24
C ALA A 486 -28.03 -47.61 2.99
N PHE A 487 -28.66 -46.53 3.43
CA PHE A 487 -28.03 -45.50 4.24
C PHE A 487 -27.56 -46.05 5.60
N ALA A 488 -28.38 -46.85 6.28
CA ALA A 488 -27.97 -47.48 7.55
C ALA A 488 -26.70 -48.32 7.40
N ALA A 489 -26.58 -49.08 6.30
CA ALA A 489 -25.39 -49.88 5.98
C ALA A 489 -24.19 -48.98 5.62
N ALA A 490 -24.37 -47.98 4.76
CA ALA A 490 -23.31 -47.07 4.33
C ALA A 490 -22.78 -46.18 5.46
N ALA A 491 -23.64 -45.82 6.42
CA ALA A 491 -23.28 -44.98 7.56
C ALA A 491 -22.68 -45.78 8.75
N ALA A 492 -22.82 -47.10 8.78
CA ALA A 492 -22.34 -47.95 9.88
C ALA A 492 -20.82 -47.82 10.18
N PRO A 493 -19.92 -47.62 9.20
CA PRO A 493 -18.48 -47.45 9.47
C PRO A 493 -18.09 -46.07 10.04
N PHE A 494 -19.01 -45.10 10.06
CA PHE A 494 -18.75 -43.75 10.56
C PHE A 494 -18.88 -43.69 12.09
N GLU A 495 -18.09 -42.81 12.72
CA GLU A 495 -18.10 -42.60 14.17
C GLU A 495 -19.40 -41.95 14.65
N ALA A 496 -19.88 -40.98 13.87
CA ALA A 496 -21.10 -40.26 14.17
C ALA A 496 -22.06 -40.30 12.97
N ARG A 497 -23.36 -40.23 13.28
CA ARG A 497 -24.47 -40.15 12.33
C ARG A 497 -25.33 -38.95 12.70
N SER A 498 -25.72 -38.18 11.70
CA SER A 498 -26.61 -37.03 11.85
C SER A 498 -27.55 -36.91 10.64
N ALA A 499 -28.58 -36.09 10.75
CA ALA A 499 -29.49 -35.77 9.66
C ALA A 499 -29.76 -34.27 9.59
N LEU A 500 -29.72 -33.71 8.37
CA LEU A 500 -30.29 -32.41 8.02
C LEU A 500 -31.63 -32.64 7.33
N VAL A 501 -32.71 -32.16 7.95
CA VAL A 501 -34.06 -32.20 7.38
C VAL A 501 -34.55 -30.78 7.15
N VAL A 502 -34.85 -30.45 5.90
CA VAL A 502 -35.41 -29.15 5.51
C VAL A 502 -36.88 -29.36 5.12
N GLY A 503 -37.81 -28.88 5.92
CA GLY A 503 -39.25 -29.05 5.68
C GLY A 503 -40.06 -29.30 6.95
N ARG A 504 -41.40 -29.24 6.85
CA ARG A 504 -42.33 -29.41 7.99
C ARG A 504 -42.29 -30.79 8.67
N ARG A 505 -41.93 -31.85 7.93
CA ARG A 505 -42.00 -33.23 8.41
C ARG A 505 -40.74 -33.59 9.19
N VAL A 506 -40.91 -34.13 10.40
CA VAL A 506 -39.82 -34.67 11.24
C VAL A 506 -39.82 -36.20 11.17
N PRO A 507 -38.66 -36.88 11.08
CA PRO A 507 -38.60 -38.34 11.11
C PRO A 507 -39.05 -38.92 12.46
N LEU A 508 -39.82 -40.00 12.42
CA LEU A 508 -40.33 -40.66 13.63
C LEU A 508 -39.32 -41.68 14.17
N GLY A 509 -38.88 -41.53 15.41
CA GLY A 509 -38.02 -42.51 16.09
C GLY A 509 -36.54 -42.48 15.70
N TRP A 510 -36.07 -41.43 15.01
CA TRP A 510 -34.64 -41.19 14.74
C TRP A 510 -33.87 -40.92 16.04
N GLN A 511 -32.82 -41.70 16.31
CA GLN A 511 -32.09 -41.67 17.59
C GLN A 511 -30.77 -40.87 17.54
N ALA A 512 -30.32 -40.46 16.35
CA ALA A 512 -29.07 -39.72 16.17
C ALA A 512 -29.33 -38.20 16.18
N GLU A 513 -28.27 -37.40 16.03
CA GLU A 513 -28.38 -35.95 15.93
C GLU A 513 -29.30 -35.56 14.75
N LEU A 514 -30.17 -34.57 14.96
CA LEU A 514 -31.09 -34.05 13.96
C LEU A 514 -31.01 -32.52 13.91
N VAL A 515 -30.63 -31.99 12.75
CA VAL A 515 -30.73 -30.59 12.37
C VAL A 515 -32.02 -30.44 11.57
N HIS A 516 -33.08 -29.97 12.24
CA HIS A 516 -34.37 -29.72 11.61
C HIS A 516 -34.52 -28.23 11.31
N VAL A 517 -34.68 -27.91 10.03
CA VAL A 517 -35.01 -26.56 9.55
C VAL A 517 -36.49 -26.59 9.15
N ASP A 518 -37.34 -26.06 10.03
CA ASP A 518 -38.79 -26.06 9.87
C ASP A 518 -39.23 -24.96 8.92
N VAL A 519 -39.47 -25.34 7.67
CA VAL A 519 -39.94 -24.46 6.60
C VAL A 519 -41.05 -25.13 5.81
N GLU A 520 -41.97 -24.33 5.31
CA GLU A 520 -42.98 -24.75 4.36
C GLU A 520 -42.45 -24.59 2.93
N VAL A 521 -42.35 -25.72 2.23
CA VAL A 521 -41.92 -25.77 0.83
C VAL A 521 -43.12 -26.11 -0.05
N PRO A 522 -43.57 -25.22 -0.95
CA PRO A 522 -44.68 -25.52 -1.83
C PRO A 522 -44.30 -26.57 -2.88
N THR A 523 -45.22 -27.48 -3.17
CA THR A 523 -45.05 -28.47 -4.24
C THR A 523 -45.23 -27.81 -5.61
N THR A 524 -44.18 -27.86 -6.43
CA THR A 524 -44.17 -27.39 -7.82
C THR A 524 -43.57 -28.47 -8.73
N PRO A 525 -43.76 -28.41 -10.07
CA PRO A 525 -43.25 -29.41 -10.99
C PRO A 525 -41.75 -29.67 -10.84
N LEU A 526 -40.92 -28.62 -10.79
CA LEU A 526 -39.47 -28.77 -10.62
C LEU A 526 -39.06 -28.92 -9.15
N GLN A 527 -39.99 -28.96 -8.20
CA GLN A 527 -39.70 -28.86 -6.77
C GLN A 527 -38.80 -27.66 -6.46
N LEU A 528 -39.03 -26.54 -7.15
CA LEU A 528 -38.14 -25.38 -7.16
C LEU A 528 -37.86 -24.85 -5.74
N PHE A 529 -38.86 -24.87 -4.87
CA PHE A 529 -38.72 -24.40 -3.49
C PHE A 529 -37.98 -25.37 -2.57
N ASP A 530 -37.98 -26.66 -2.88
CA ASP A 530 -37.16 -27.65 -2.17
C ASP A 530 -35.67 -27.35 -2.43
N HIS A 531 -35.33 -27.13 -3.70
CA HIS A 531 -34.00 -26.74 -4.13
C HIS A 531 -33.58 -25.37 -3.58
N LEU A 532 -34.46 -24.36 -3.63
CA LEU A 532 -34.19 -23.03 -3.05
C LEU A 532 -33.95 -23.09 -1.54
N ALA A 533 -34.80 -23.81 -0.79
CA ALA A 533 -34.67 -23.94 0.65
C ALA A 533 -33.36 -24.63 1.04
N LEU A 534 -33.06 -25.78 0.42
CA LEU A 534 -31.83 -26.52 0.68
C LEU A 534 -30.59 -25.70 0.28
N LYS A 535 -30.62 -25.03 -0.87
CA LYS A 535 -29.54 -24.14 -1.32
C LYS A 535 -29.28 -23.01 -0.32
N LEU A 536 -30.33 -22.32 0.14
CA LEU A 536 -30.20 -21.23 1.12
C LEU A 536 -29.60 -21.73 2.43
N VAL A 537 -30.05 -22.89 2.94
CA VAL A 537 -29.48 -23.50 4.15
C VAL A 537 -28.01 -23.87 3.95
N LEU A 538 -27.68 -24.62 2.90
CA LEU A 538 -26.31 -25.11 2.67
C LEU A 538 -25.33 -23.95 2.42
N ASN A 539 -25.70 -22.97 1.58
CA ASN A 539 -24.85 -21.82 1.27
C ASN A 539 -24.53 -20.98 2.52
N ASN A 540 -25.53 -20.75 3.38
CA ASN A 540 -25.37 -19.97 4.60
C ASN A 540 -24.57 -20.74 5.66
N VAL A 541 -24.90 -22.03 5.88
CA VAL A 541 -24.17 -22.90 6.82
C VAL A 541 -22.72 -23.06 6.38
N SER A 542 -22.45 -23.35 5.11
CA SER A 542 -21.09 -23.58 4.62
C SER A 542 -20.23 -22.31 4.68
N SER A 543 -20.79 -21.15 4.33
CA SER A 543 -20.10 -19.86 4.46
C SER A 543 -19.84 -19.51 5.92
N ALA A 544 -20.81 -19.76 6.82
CA ALA A 544 -20.65 -19.57 8.25
C ALA A 544 -19.59 -20.49 8.85
N THR A 545 -19.57 -21.78 8.47
CA THR A 545 -18.55 -22.75 8.85
C THR A 545 -17.16 -22.24 8.47
N MET A 546 -17.02 -21.71 7.25
CA MET A 546 -15.72 -21.19 6.78
C MET A 546 -15.31 -19.90 7.48
N GLY A 547 -16.26 -19.03 7.82
CA GLY A 547 -16.01 -17.87 8.69
C GLY A 547 -15.52 -18.28 10.09
N LYS A 548 -16.10 -19.32 10.70
CA LYS A 548 -15.61 -19.90 11.96
C LYS A 548 -14.22 -20.51 11.84
N MET A 549 -13.91 -21.10 10.68
CA MET A 549 -12.58 -21.65 10.36
C MET A 549 -11.55 -20.55 10.01
N GLY A 550 -11.87 -19.27 10.19
CA GLY A 550 -10.95 -18.15 9.94
C GLY A 550 -10.69 -17.89 8.46
N ARG A 551 -11.57 -18.36 7.56
CA ARG A 551 -11.42 -18.17 6.10
C ARG A 551 -11.98 -16.84 5.59
N LEU A 552 -12.60 -16.06 6.46
CA LEU A 552 -13.17 -14.75 6.19
C LEU A 552 -12.50 -13.68 7.06
N ASP A 553 -12.22 -12.50 6.49
CA ASP A 553 -11.85 -11.29 7.24
C ASP A 553 -12.95 -10.23 7.04
N SER A 554 -13.63 -9.81 8.10
CA SER A 554 -14.94 -9.18 8.03
C SER A 554 -15.89 -10.03 7.18
N ASN A 555 -16.17 -9.64 5.94
CA ASN A 555 -16.99 -10.36 4.96
C ASN A 555 -16.24 -10.60 3.64
N TRP A 556 -14.91 -10.47 3.65
CA TRP A 556 -14.03 -10.73 2.52
C TRP A 556 -13.49 -12.16 2.57
N MET A 557 -13.41 -12.81 1.40
CA MET A 557 -12.82 -14.14 1.25
C MET A 557 -11.30 -14.05 1.34
N ALA A 558 -10.76 -14.11 2.56
CA ALA A 558 -9.34 -13.90 2.81
C ALA A 558 -8.44 -14.99 2.18
N HIS A 559 -8.99 -16.16 1.84
CA HIS A 559 -8.26 -17.33 1.32
C HIS A 559 -8.56 -17.66 -0.15
N VAL A 560 -8.55 -16.67 -1.04
CA VAL A 560 -8.72 -16.90 -2.49
C VAL A 560 -7.47 -17.52 -3.12
N ASP A 561 -7.63 -18.28 -4.21
CA ASP A 561 -6.53 -18.75 -5.05
C ASP A 561 -6.42 -17.92 -6.33
N ALA A 562 -5.23 -17.43 -6.68
CA ALA A 562 -5.00 -16.56 -7.84
C ALA A 562 -4.77 -17.39 -9.12
N SER A 563 -5.74 -18.23 -9.50
CA SER A 563 -5.58 -19.23 -10.56
C SER A 563 -5.92 -18.74 -11.97
N ASN A 564 -6.63 -17.61 -12.12
CA ASN A 564 -6.94 -16.97 -13.40
C ASN A 564 -6.91 -15.44 -13.29
N LYS A 565 -7.03 -14.73 -14.42
CA LYS A 565 -6.91 -13.26 -14.49
C LYS A 565 -7.93 -12.52 -13.62
N LYS A 566 -9.18 -13.00 -13.54
CA LYS A 566 -10.22 -12.44 -12.67
C LYS A 566 -9.87 -12.63 -11.19
N LEU A 567 -9.38 -13.82 -10.83
CA LEU A 567 -8.99 -14.14 -9.45
C LEU A 567 -7.69 -13.44 -9.04
N ILE A 568 -6.80 -13.11 -9.99
CA ILE A 568 -5.66 -12.22 -9.77
C ILE A 568 -6.17 -10.83 -9.38
N ASP A 569 -7.02 -10.17 -10.18
CA ASP A 569 -7.61 -8.86 -9.81
C ASP A 569 -8.29 -8.92 -8.43
N ARG A 570 -9.09 -9.96 -8.17
CA ARG A 570 -9.73 -10.14 -6.86
C ARG A 570 -8.72 -10.28 -5.73
N SER A 571 -7.65 -11.05 -5.93
CA SER A 571 -6.55 -11.20 -4.96
C SER A 571 -5.87 -9.86 -4.69
N VAL A 572 -5.60 -9.07 -5.72
CA VAL A 572 -5.02 -7.73 -5.59
C VAL A 572 -5.93 -6.81 -4.78
N ARG A 573 -7.23 -6.77 -5.08
CA ARG A 573 -8.19 -5.95 -4.32
C ARG A 573 -8.34 -6.40 -2.88
N LEU A 574 -8.32 -7.71 -2.62
CA LEU A 574 -8.29 -8.25 -1.26
C LEU A 574 -7.02 -7.79 -0.54
N ILE A 575 -5.86 -7.80 -1.21
CA ILE A 575 -4.62 -7.29 -0.62
C ILE A 575 -4.72 -5.78 -0.34
N VAL A 576 -5.27 -4.99 -1.26
CA VAL A 576 -5.53 -3.54 -1.04
C VAL A 576 -6.33 -3.32 0.22
N GLU A 577 -7.47 -3.99 0.34
CA GLU A 577 -8.39 -3.83 1.47
C GLU A 577 -7.78 -4.35 2.78
N LEU A 578 -7.15 -5.53 2.76
CA LEU A 578 -6.68 -6.21 3.97
C LEU A 578 -5.29 -5.73 4.43
N ALA A 579 -4.45 -5.22 3.52
CA ALA A 579 -3.11 -4.75 3.83
C ALA A 579 -2.97 -3.22 3.79
N GLY A 580 -3.98 -2.48 3.32
CA GLY A 580 -3.99 -1.01 3.32
C GLY A 580 -2.97 -0.38 2.36
N VAL A 581 -2.62 -1.08 1.28
CA VAL A 581 -1.70 -0.61 0.23
C VAL A 581 -2.46 -0.25 -1.05
N ASP A 582 -1.85 0.50 -1.97
CA ASP A 582 -2.46 0.78 -3.27
C ASP A 582 -2.50 -0.47 -4.19
N TYR A 583 -3.31 -0.41 -5.25
CA TYR A 583 -3.54 -1.52 -6.17
C TYR A 583 -2.27 -1.98 -6.91
N GLU A 584 -1.38 -1.04 -7.29
CA GLU A 584 -0.14 -1.38 -7.99
C GLU A 584 0.81 -2.11 -7.03
N THR A 585 0.97 -1.58 -5.81
CA THR A 585 1.76 -2.20 -4.75
C THR A 585 1.24 -3.60 -4.41
N ALA A 586 -0.08 -3.75 -4.22
CA ALA A 586 -0.72 -5.03 -3.98
C ALA A 586 -0.49 -6.03 -5.12
N CYS A 587 -0.57 -5.57 -6.37
CA CYS A 587 -0.39 -6.40 -7.55
C CYS A 587 1.06 -6.88 -7.67
N ILE A 588 2.04 -5.99 -7.55
CA ILE A 588 3.46 -6.35 -7.57
C ILE A 588 3.76 -7.35 -6.45
N ALA A 589 3.28 -7.06 -5.23
CA ALA A 589 3.50 -7.94 -4.10
C ALA A 589 2.86 -9.33 -4.30
N LEU A 590 1.69 -9.42 -4.93
CA LEU A 590 1.04 -10.69 -5.26
C LEU A 590 1.90 -11.50 -6.24
N PHE A 591 2.38 -10.90 -7.32
CA PHE A 591 3.21 -11.59 -8.31
C PHE A 591 4.55 -12.04 -7.73
N GLU A 592 5.19 -11.23 -6.89
CA GLU A 592 6.37 -11.66 -6.13
C GLU A 592 6.07 -12.87 -5.22
N SER A 593 4.93 -12.85 -4.54
CA SER A 593 4.52 -13.96 -3.67
C SER A 593 4.25 -15.22 -4.49
N LEU A 594 3.63 -15.08 -5.66
CA LEU A 594 3.39 -16.18 -6.60
C LEU A 594 4.71 -16.78 -7.10
N GLU A 595 5.70 -15.95 -7.42
CA GLU A 595 7.03 -16.40 -7.82
C GLU A 595 7.73 -17.17 -6.70
N GLU A 596 7.72 -16.63 -5.49
CA GLU A 596 8.30 -17.30 -4.31
C GLU A 596 7.65 -18.66 -4.06
N MET A 597 6.32 -18.72 -4.16
CA MET A 597 5.55 -19.94 -3.95
C MET A 597 5.86 -21.04 -4.96
N LYS A 598 6.41 -20.74 -6.16
CA LYS A 598 6.84 -21.77 -7.13
C LYS A 598 7.90 -22.71 -6.53
N GLY A 599 8.74 -22.21 -5.63
CA GLY A 599 9.79 -22.98 -4.94
C GLY A 599 9.32 -23.82 -3.75
N TRP A 600 8.05 -23.72 -3.34
CA TRP A 600 7.52 -24.46 -2.19
C TRP A 600 7.15 -25.90 -2.56
N ASP A 601 7.01 -26.78 -1.59
CA ASP A 601 6.43 -28.11 -1.81
C ASP A 601 4.94 -28.02 -2.21
N GLU A 602 4.46 -29.06 -2.88
CA GLU A 602 3.10 -29.08 -3.44
C GLU A 602 2.00 -29.05 -2.37
N ALA A 603 2.23 -29.67 -1.21
CA ALA A 603 1.27 -29.70 -0.11
C ALA A 603 1.07 -28.29 0.49
N ARG A 604 2.15 -27.52 0.65
CA ARG A 604 2.11 -26.13 1.12
C ARG A 604 1.46 -25.20 0.10
N ARG A 605 1.77 -25.34 -1.20
CA ARG A 605 1.15 -24.53 -2.28
C ARG A 605 -0.36 -24.73 -2.35
N ARG A 606 -0.82 -25.96 -2.18
CA ARG A 606 -2.24 -26.32 -2.22
C ARG A 606 -3.03 -25.82 -1.01
N THR A 607 -2.38 -25.60 0.14
CA THR A 607 -3.04 -25.20 1.40
C THR A 607 -2.92 -23.71 1.74
N THR A 608 -1.99 -22.99 1.12
CA THR A 608 -1.72 -21.57 1.41
C THR A 608 -2.25 -20.67 0.30
N SER A 609 -3.14 -19.73 0.61
CA SER A 609 -3.63 -18.73 -0.36
C SER A 609 -2.52 -17.75 -0.71
N PRO A 610 -2.27 -17.45 -2.01
CA PRO A 610 -1.34 -16.41 -2.42
C PRO A 610 -1.74 -15.05 -1.83
N ALA A 611 -3.02 -14.67 -1.92
CA ALA A 611 -3.50 -13.41 -1.35
C ALA A 611 -3.30 -13.32 0.17
N ALA A 612 -3.67 -14.37 0.93
CA ALA A 612 -3.46 -14.40 2.38
C ALA A 612 -1.98 -14.36 2.74
N TYR A 613 -1.14 -15.09 2.00
CA TYR A 613 0.31 -15.09 2.18
C TYR A 613 0.89 -13.72 1.87
N THR A 614 0.47 -13.08 0.79
CA THR A 614 0.87 -11.71 0.45
C THR A 614 0.41 -10.71 1.49
N VAL A 615 -0.83 -10.79 1.98
CA VAL A 615 -1.31 -9.93 3.08
C VAL A 615 -0.47 -10.17 4.33
N ALA A 616 -0.13 -11.40 4.69
CA ALA A 616 0.72 -11.69 5.83
C ALA A 616 2.16 -11.18 5.62
N ARG A 617 2.71 -11.34 4.40
CA ARG A 617 4.03 -10.87 3.98
C ARG A 617 4.09 -9.34 3.99
N ILE A 618 3.10 -8.68 3.41
CA ILE A 618 2.93 -7.23 3.47
C ILE A 618 2.72 -6.83 4.91
N ARG A 619 1.82 -7.41 5.71
CA ARG A 619 1.65 -7.04 7.13
C ARG A 619 2.93 -7.26 7.95
N ALA A 620 3.77 -8.23 7.58
CA ALA A 620 5.10 -8.44 8.18
C ALA A 620 6.16 -7.42 7.68
N GLN A 621 6.05 -6.93 6.43
CA GLN A 621 6.94 -5.94 5.81
C GLN A 621 6.53 -4.47 6.10
N SER A 622 5.25 -4.18 6.04
CA SER A 622 4.55 -2.94 6.39
C SER A 622 4.22 -2.85 7.88
N GLY A 623 4.58 -3.88 8.65
CA GLY A 623 4.37 -3.99 10.08
C GLY A 623 3.05 -3.36 10.55
N VAL A 624 1.93 -4.05 10.32
CA VAL A 624 0.90 -4.02 11.37
C VAL A 624 1.52 -4.76 12.56
N SER A 625 2.49 -4.11 13.20
CA SER A 625 3.02 -4.53 14.46
C SER A 625 1.83 -4.43 15.39
N GLY A 626 1.72 -5.40 16.30
CA GLY A 626 1.04 -5.11 17.53
C GLY A 626 1.54 -3.77 18.10
N PRO A 627 0.81 -3.21 19.07
CA PRO A 627 1.21 -1.97 19.71
C PRO A 627 2.72 -1.94 20.03
N PRO A 628 3.42 -0.81 19.80
CA PRO A 628 4.85 -0.73 20.01
C PRO A 628 5.20 -1.04 21.46
N ALA A 629 6.46 -1.44 21.69
CA ALA A 629 6.93 -1.70 23.03
C ALA A 629 6.75 -0.46 23.92
N THR A 630 6.40 -0.70 25.18
CA THR A 630 6.19 0.37 26.17
C THR A 630 7.47 0.64 26.98
N ASP A 631 8.64 0.29 26.46
CA ASP A 631 9.93 0.49 27.11
C ASP A 631 10.27 1.98 27.25
N TRP A 632 10.92 2.31 28.37
CA TRP A 632 11.37 3.67 28.69
C TRP A 632 12.62 3.65 29.58
N ARG A 633 13.29 4.79 29.72
CA ARG A 633 14.37 4.97 30.70
C ARG A 633 14.40 6.39 31.23
N LEU A 634 14.71 6.58 32.50
CA LEU A 634 14.86 7.89 33.14
C LEU A 634 16.31 8.07 33.58
N GLY A 635 16.97 9.12 33.12
CA GLY A 635 18.31 9.51 33.54
C GLY A 635 18.25 10.43 34.75
N LEU A 636 18.61 9.91 35.92
CA LEU A 636 18.65 10.64 37.19
C LEU A 636 20.02 11.30 37.40
N GLY A 637 20.06 12.57 37.80
CA GLY A 637 21.31 13.27 38.07
C GLY A 637 21.19 14.43 39.05
N ASP A 638 22.35 14.95 39.45
CA ASP A 638 22.54 16.06 40.38
C ASP A 638 22.92 17.37 39.66
N LEU A 639 22.68 17.44 38.34
CA LEU A 639 23.05 18.52 37.42
C LEU A 639 24.55 18.65 37.12
N ARG A 640 25.45 17.82 37.67
CA ARG A 640 26.91 17.94 37.44
C ARG A 640 27.62 16.62 37.10
N GLY A 641 27.22 15.50 37.70
CA GLY A 641 27.81 14.16 37.55
C GLY A 641 27.16 13.28 36.47
N ALA A 642 27.67 12.06 36.25
CA ALA A 642 27.07 11.15 35.26
C ALA A 642 25.61 10.78 35.63
N LEU A 643 24.74 10.65 34.61
CA LEU A 643 23.37 10.23 34.84
C LEU A 643 23.32 8.75 35.22
N ARG A 644 22.54 8.42 36.24
CA ARG A 644 22.17 7.04 36.58
C ARG A 644 20.80 6.73 36.01
N PHE A 645 20.69 5.62 35.29
CA PHE A 645 19.45 5.27 34.61
C PHE A 645 18.57 4.33 35.41
N VAL A 646 17.25 4.58 35.34
CA VAL A 646 16.18 3.74 35.90
C VAL A 646 15.26 3.32 34.76
N GLY A 647 14.79 2.08 34.76
CA GLY A 647 13.92 1.52 33.72
C GLY A 647 12.78 0.68 34.29
N PRO A 648 11.89 0.15 33.41
CA PRO A 648 10.81 -0.75 33.77
C PRO A 648 11.21 -1.90 34.71
N GLU A 649 12.40 -2.46 34.51
CA GLU A 649 12.93 -3.65 35.20
C GLU A 649 13.20 -3.44 36.69
N SER A 650 13.37 -2.19 37.15
CA SER A 650 13.63 -1.90 38.56
C SER A 650 12.38 -1.48 39.35
N MET A 651 11.22 -1.44 38.70
CA MET A 651 9.94 -1.04 39.31
C MET A 651 9.30 -2.21 40.08
N ARG A 652 8.63 -1.92 41.21
CA ARG A 652 8.06 -2.95 42.10
C ARG A 652 6.84 -3.66 41.52
N ALA A 653 6.00 -2.93 40.76
CA ALA A 653 4.78 -3.46 40.16
C ALA A 653 4.64 -2.96 38.71
N THR A 654 4.09 -3.81 37.85
CA THR A 654 3.86 -3.50 36.43
C THR A 654 2.46 -3.93 36.04
N ASN A 655 1.81 -3.16 35.16
CA ASN A 655 0.55 -3.51 34.55
C ASN A 655 0.56 -3.03 33.10
N VAL A 656 0.21 -3.91 32.16
CA VAL A 656 0.15 -3.57 30.73
C VAL A 656 -1.21 -4.01 30.20
N THR A 657 -1.99 -3.06 29.71
CA THR A 657 -3.28 -3.31 29.05
C THR A 657 -3.13 -3.09 27.56
N CYS A 658 -3.57 -4.07 26.77
CA CYS A 658 -3.41 -4.07 25.32
C CYS A 658 -4.75 -4.30 24.62
N THR A 659 -5.02 -3.50 23.59
CA THR A 659 -6.14 -3.64 22.65
C THR A 659 -5.58 -3.59 21.22
N ALA A 660 -6.42 -3.78 20.21
CA ALA A 660 -5.98 -3.68 18.81
C ALA A 660 -5.38 -2.30 18.47
N ASP A 661 -5.94 -1.22 19.03
CA ASP A 661 -5.60 0.15 18.65
C ASP A 661 -4.86 0.96 19.74
N ALA A 662 -4.60 0.34 20.90
CA ALA A 662 -3.93 1.00 22.00
C ALA A 662 -3.20 0.02 22.94
N VAL A 663 -2.05 0.44 23.45
CA VAL A 663 -1.40 -0.18 24.62
C VAL A 663 -1.12 0.88 25.68
N THR A 664 -1.32 0.52 26.94
CA THR A 664 -0.94 1.35 28.08
C THR A 664 -0.15 0.50 29.05
N GLY A 665 1.07 0.91 29.34
CA GLY A 665 1.92 0.35 30.38
C GLY A 665 1.99 1.29 31.58
N THR A 666 1.86 0.75 32.79
CA THR A 666 1.97 1.47 34.05
C THR A 666 2.90 0.71 34.99
N TRP A 667 3.91 1.40 35.52
CA TRP A 667 4.86 0.85 36.49
C TRP A 667 4.80 1.65 37.77
N LYS A 668 4.74 0.98 38.92
CA LYS A 668 4.53 1.63 40.22
C LYS A 668 5.55 1.17 41.26
N GLY A 669 6.06 2.15 42.02
CA GLY A 669 6.96 2.01 43.15
C GLY A 669 8.41 1.75 42.74
N HIS A 670 9.35 2.51 43.32
CA HIS A 670 10.79 2.34 43.12
C HIS A 670 11.55 2.70 44.40
N THR A 671 12.60 1.93 44.72
CA THR A 671 13.39 2.10 45.96
C THR A 671 13.92 3.51 46.18
N GLU A 672 14.25 4.22 45.10
CA GLU A 672 14.85 5.55 45.16
C GLU A 672 13.94 6.68 44.65
N CYS A 673 12.94 6.36 43.83
CA CYS A 673 12.04 7.37 43.28
C CYS A 673 10.77 7.54 44.14
N GLY A 674 10.52 6.62 45.09
CA GLY A 674 9.38 6.64 46.00
C GLY A 674 8.39 5.49 45.76
N ASP A 675 7.64 5.11 46.79
CA ASP A 675 6.65 4.03 46.70
C ASP A 675 5.38 4.44 45.91
N ALA A 676 5.09 5.75 45.88
CA ALA A 676 4.01 6.32 45.06
C ALA A 676 4.42 6.56 43.59
N PHE A 677 5.71 6.47 43.27
CA PHE A 677 6.24 6.81 41.95
C PHE A 677 5.64 5.92 40.87
N THR A 678 5.03 6.54 39.87
CA THR A 678 4.34 5.85 38.78
C THR A 678 4.79 6.40 37.44
N VAL A 679 5.18 5.52 36.52
CA VAL A 679 5.43 5.87 35.10
C VAL A 679 4.32 5.29 34.25
N THR A 680 3.78 6.08 33.34
CA THR A 680 2.75 5.67 32.40
C THR A 680 3.20 5.93 30.97
N VAL A 681 3.16 4.90 30.14
CA VAL A 681 3.37 4.96 28.70
C VAL A 681 2.08 4.58 28.00
N THR A 682 1.68 5.37 27.01
CA THR A 682 0.48 5.10 26.23
C THR A 682 0.79 5.21 24.74
N TRP A 683 0.50 4.18 23.98
CA TRP A 683 0.46 4.23 22.51
C TRP A 683 -0.98 4.12 22.03
N ARG A 684 -1.35 4.95 21.05
CA ARG A 684 -2.65 4.91 20.37
C ARG A 684 -2.47 5.05 18.87
N ARG A 685 -3.39 4.48 18.10
CA ARG A 685 -3.44 4.68 16.66
C ARG A 685 -3.92 6.11 16.32
N ALA A 686 -3.09 6.90 15.66
CA ALA A 686 -3.40 8.26 15.23
C ALA A 686 -4.18 8.30 13.89
N PRO A 687 -4.95 9.37 13.60
CA PRO A 687 -5.75 9.48 12.38
C PRO A 687 -4.97 9.38 11.06
N ASP A 688 -3.69 9.75 11.07
CA ASP A 688 -2.80 9.66 9.91
C ASP A 688 -2.20 8.26 9.70
N GLY A 689 -2.61 7.29 10.52
CA GLY A 689 -2.12 5.94 10.44
C GLY A 689 -0.69 5.79 10.95
N LEU A 690 -0.30 6.51 12.02
CA LEU A 690 0.90 6.20 12.80
C LEU A 690 0.53 5.74 14.22
N TRP A 691 1.42 5.01 14.90
CA TRP A 691 1.32 4.85 16.35
C TRP A 691 1.80 6.15 17.00
N SER A 692 1.02 6.69 17.93
CA SER A 692 1.33 7.91 18.67
C SER A 692 1.51 7.57 20.15
N GLY A 693 2.73 7.81 20.64
CA GLY A 693 3.20 7.44 21.96
C GLY A 693 3.37 8.66 22.87
N GLU A 694 2.91 8.53 24.11
CA GLU A 694 3.09 9.52 25.18
C GLU A 694 3.71 8.86 26.42
N LEU A 695 4.54 9.62 27.14
CA LEU A 695 5.08 9.22 28.44
C LEU A 695 4.83 10.32 29.47
N ALA A 696 4.39 9.91 30.66
CA ALA A 696 4.35 10.75 31.85
C ALA A 696 4.78 9.96 33.10
N TYR A 697 5.25 10.66 34.13
CA TYR A 697 5.42 10.11 35.47
C TYR A 697 4.76 11.01 36.52
N ASP A 698 4.40 10.41 37.66
CA ASP A 698 3.80 11.07 38.82
C ASP A 698 4.29 10.43 40.14
N GLY A 699 4.09 11.11 41.27
CA GLY A 699 4.45 10.61 42.60
C GLY A 699 5.96 10.46 42.86
N TYR A 700 6.81 11.17 42.10
CA TYR A 700 8.26 11.18 42.28
C TYR A 700 8.63 11.90 43.58
N SER A 701 9.40 11.24 44.44
CA SER A 701 9.91 11.78 45.71
C SER A 701 11.43 11.59 45.86
N GLY A 702 12.14 11.36 44.75
CA GLY A 702 13.59 11.18 44.75
C GLY A 702 14.35 12.50 44.96
N LYS A 703 15.61 12.39 45.42
CA LYS A 703 16.48 13.57 45.66
C LYS A 703 17.18 14.10 44.41
N LEU A 704 17.26 13.29 43.35
CA LEU A 704 17.91 13.65 42.08
C LEU A 704 16.89 14.20 41.09
N PHE A 705 17.34 14.93 40.08
CA PHE A 705 16.51 15.36 38.97
C PHE A 705 16.39 14.25 37.93
N VAL A 706 15.19 14.09 37.36
CA VAL A 706 15.02 13.37 36.08
C VAL A 706 15.45 14.30 34.96
N GLU A 707 16.71 14.21 34.51
CA GLU A 707 17.30 15.12 33.52
C GLU A 707 17.03 14.70 32.07
N GLU A 708 16.96 13.39 31.83
CA GLU A 708 16.66 12.81 30.52
C GLU A 708 15.55 11.77 30.61
N ILE A 709 14.64 11.78 29.65
CA ILE A 709 13.63 10.75 29.46
C ILE A 709 13.87 10.10 28.11
N HIS A 710 14.20 8.80 28.12
CA HIS A 710 14.41 8.01 26.91
C HIS A 710 13.08 7.34 26.55
N PHE A 711 12.39 7.91 25.57
CA PHE A 711 11.14 7.41 25.01
C PHE A 711 10.92 8.01 23.61
N PRO A 712 10.47 7.23 22.62
CA PRO A 712 10.23 5.78 22.70
C PRO A 712 11.54 4.99 22.62
N ILE A 713 11.58 3.81 23.25
CA ILE A 713 12.67 2.83 23.06
C ILE A 713 12.11 1.68 22.23
N LEU A 714 12.64 1.50 21.02
CA LEU A 714 12.15 0.55 20.04
C LEU A 714 13.31 -0.24 19.45
N SER A 715 13.15 -1.56 19.35
CA SER A 715 14.15 -2.44 18.75
C SER A 715 13.60 -3.16 17.54
N GLY A 716 14.46 -3.41 16.55
CA GLY A 716 14.11 -4.15 15.35
C GLY A 716 15.32 -4.86 14.74
N ALA A 717 15.06 -5.75 13.80
CA ALA A 717 16.12 -6.34 12.98
C ALA A 717 16.57 -5.35 11.89
N PHE A 718 17.83 -5.45 11.49
CA PHE A 718 18.35 -4.78 10.31
C PHE A 718 19.17 -5.77 9.46
N ALA A 719 19.24 -5.53 8.15
CA ALA A 719 19.94 -6.39 7.20
C ALA A 719 21.25 -5.76 6.71
N ASP A 720 22.10 -6.55 6.05
CA ASP A 720 23.23 -5.99 5.30
C ASP A 720 22.72 -5.04 4.20
N GLY A 721 23.39 -3.90 4.04
CA GLY A 721 22.95 -2.84 3.14
C GLY A 721 21.92 -1.87 3.74
N SER A 722 21.53 -2.04 5.00
CA SER A 722 20.65 -1.08 5.68
C SER A 722 21.28 0.30 5.81
N SER A 723 20.44 1.33 5.88
CA SER A 723 20.88 2.71 6.11
C SER A 723 20.01 3.39 7.15
N PHE A 724 20.62 4.31 7.90
CA PHE A 724 19.93 5.12 8.90
C PHE A 724 19.81 6.55 8.38
N VAL A 725 18.57 7.00 8.23
CA VAL A 725 18.23 8.35 7.84
C VAL A 725 18.02 9.18 9.10
N PHE A 726 18.72 10.30 9.19
CA PHE A 726 18.54 11.28 10.26
C PHE A 726 18.09 12.60 9.64
N GLY A 727 16.82 12.96 9.86
CA GLY A 727 16.22 14.19 9.33
C GLY A 727 16.54 15.44 10.15
N GLY A 728 17.14 15.25 11.34
CA GLY A 728 17.49 16.34 12.26
C GLY A 728 18.71 17.15 11.88
N THR A 729 19.08 17.26 10.61
CA THR A 729 20.08 18.21 10.08
C THR A 729 19.46 19.03 8.96
N ASP A 730 20.08 20.15 8.58
CA ASP A 730 19.57 21.13 7.61
C ASP A 730 19.05 20.56 6.29
N SER A 731 19.58 19.43 5.82
CA SER A 731 19.05 18.72 4.64
C SER A 731 18.94 17.22 4.86
N GLY A 732 19.10 16.73 6.10
CA GLY A 732 19.10 15.30 6.41
C GLY A 732 20.37 14.59 5.93
N ILE A 733 20.70 13.48 6.59
CA ILE A 733 21.83 12.61 6.24
C ILE A 733 21.40 11.15 6.16
N VAL A 734 22.10 10.37 5.34
CA VAL A 734 21.97 8.92 5.24
C VAL A 734 23.29 8.28 5.68
N ASN A 735 23.27 7.61 6.83
CA ASN A 735 24.40 6.85 7.31
C ASN A 735 24.27 5.40 6.85
N SER A 736 25.21 4.94 6.02
CA SER A 736 25.27 3.58 5.49
C SER A 736 26.61 2.90 5.79
N GLY A 737 26.66 1.58 5.58
CA GLY A 737 27.90 0.80 5.63
C GLY A 737 28.25 0.15 6.97
N ALA A 738 29.15 -0.83 6.90
CA ALA A 738 29.49 -1.71 8.02
C ALA A 738 30.08 -0.99 9.24
N ALA A 739 30.75 0.16 9.05
CA ALA A 739 31.33 0.92 10.15
C ALA A 739 30.26 1.56 11.06
N PHE A 740 29.15 2.02 10.48
CA PHE A 740 28.04 2.61 11.24
C PHE A 740 27.24 1.52 11.96
N PHE A 741 26.98 0.40 11.29
CA PHE A 741 26.21 -0.73 11.82
C PHE A 741 27.07 -1.79 12.52
N LYS A 742 28.31 -1.47 12.91
CA LYS A 742 29.20 -2.43 13.58
C LYS A 742 28.59 -2.93 14.91
N PRO A 743 28.71 -4.22 15.26
CA PRO A 743 28.21 -4.74 16.53
C PRO A 743 28.72 -3.94 17.73
N GLY A 744 27.83 -3.61 18.65
CA GLY A 744 28.12 -2.77 19.82
C GLY A 744 28.28 -1.27 19.55
N ALA A 745 28.08 -0.79 18.31
CA ALA A 745 28.08 0.64 18.02
C ALA A 745 26.97 1.37 18.75
N LYS A 746 27.26 2.61 19.16
CA LYS A 746 26.28 3.56 19.68
C LYS A 746 26.47 4.91 19.04
N HIS A 747 25.37 5.50 18.57
CA HIS A 747 25.34 6.80 17.93
C HIS A 747 24.30 7.66 18.62
N ARG A 748 24.73 8.80 19.15
CA ARG A 748 23.82 9.82 19.66
C ARG A 748 23.79 11.00 18.68
N ARG A 749 22.59 11.52 18.42
CA ARG A 749 22.38 12.69 17.55
C ARG A 749 21.39 13.64 18.22
N THR A 750 21.65 14.94 18.15
CA THR A 750 20.72 15.98 18.61
C THR A 750 19.88 16.40 17.42
N TYR A 751 18.56 16.45 17.57
CA TYR A 751 17.69 16.99 16.53
C TYR A 751 17.97 18.49 16.41
N CYS A 752 18.52 18.92 15.27
CA CYS A 752 18.95 20.28 15.05
C CYS A 752 18.45 20.84 13.73
N GLY A 753 17.79 22.00 13.79
CA GLY A 753 17.49 22.75 12.58
C GLY A 753 16.37 22.12 11.77
N GLY A 754 16.67 21.06 11.03
CA GLY A 754 15.88 20.56 9.93
C GLY A 754 14.48 20.07 10.30
N MET A 755 14.40 18.81 10.75
CA MET A 755 13.14 18.08 10.96
C MET A 755 13.29 17.12 12.14
N GLN A 756 12.17 16.71 12.73
CA GLN A 756 12.15 15.96 14.00
C GLN A 756 11.90 14.46 13.81
N PHE A 757 12.54 13.83 12.80
CA PHE A 757 12.36 12.41 12.52
C PHE A 757 13.65 11.69 12.12
N SER A 758 13.59 10.37 12.24
CA SER A 758 14.62 9.43 11.82
C SER A 758 13.98 8.18 11.19
N ALA A 759 14.73 7.46 10.38
CA ALA A 759 14.26 6.19 9.83
C ALA A 759 15.40 5.18 9.69
N LEU A 760 15.10 3.90 9.88
CA LEU A 760 15.94 2.80 9.41
C LEU A 760 15.36 2.29 8.09
N ILE A 761 16.18 2.29 7.03
CA ILE A 761 15.84 1.73 5.73
C ILE A 761 16.48 0.34 5.63
N ASN A 762 15.65 -0.69 5.50
CA ASN A 762 16.07 -2.06 5.27
C ASN A 762 15.86 -2.40 3.78
N PRO A 763 16.89 -2.84 3.03
CA PRO A 763 16.75 -3.18 1.61
C PRO A 763 15.87 -4.43 1.41
N ASN A 764 15.96 -5.39 2.33
CA ASN A 764 15.23 -6.66 2.32
C ASN A 764 14.53 -6.85 3.67
N GLY A 765 13.44 -6.13 3.92
CA GLY A 765 12.69 -6.23 5.18
C GLY A 765 11.87 -4.98 5.50
N ALA A 766 11.26 -4.95 6.69
CA ALA A 766 10.48 -3.80 7.15
C ALA A 766 11.41 -2.62 7.49
N SER A 767 11.19 -1.47 6.85
CA SER A 767 11.85 -0.23 7.26
C SER A 767 11.07 0.38 8.43
N PHE A 768 11.72 1.18 9.27
CA PHE A 768 11.11 1.75 10.48
C PHE A 768 11.24 3.27 10.50
N TYR A 769 10.14 3.95 10.76
CA TYR A 769 10.05 5.40 10.85
C TYR A 769 9.77 5.84 12.29
N PHE A 770 10.42 6.91 12.73
CA PHE A 770 10.33 7.48 14.07
C PHE A 770 10.26 9.01 14.00
N ASP A 771 9.29 9.65 14.65
CA ASP A 771 9.26 11.11 14.76
C ASP A 771 8.91 11.61 16.17
N HIS A 772 9.12 12.92 16.37
CA HIS A 772 8.69 13.64 17.56
C HIS A 772 7.84 14.84 17.15
N ARG A 773 6.55 14.81 17.47
CA ARG A 773 5.55 15.81 17.03
C ARG A 773 5.50 17.01 17.96
N ASP A 774 6.59 17.76 17.99
CA ASP A 774 6.74 18.91 18.87
C ASP A 774 6.69 20.24 18.11
N PRO A 775 5.58 20.99 18.18
CA PRO A 775 5.47 22.30 17.55
C PRO A 775 6.35 23.38 18.24
N LYS A 776 6.94 23.09 19.40
CA LYS A 776 7.83 24.01 20.13
C LYS A 776 9.31 23.75 19.85
N VAL A 777 9.64 22.65 19.16
CA VAL A 777 11.02 22.28 18.80
C VAL A 777 11.95 22.31 20.03
N GLY A 778 11.47 21.79 21.17
CA GLY A 778 12.21 21.77 22.42
C GLY A 778 13.45 20.87 22.36
N SER A 779 14.38 21.05 23.29
CA SER A 779 15.64 20.30 23.32
C SER A 779 15.43 18.77 23.36
N LYS A 780 15.92 18.07 22.34
CA LYS A 780 15.81 16.60 22.22
C LYS A 780 16.91 15.99 21.34
N ALA A 781 17.08 14.69 21.48
CA ALA A 781 18.06 13.89 20.77
C ALA A 781 17.49 12.49 20.45
N CYS A 782 18.25 11.68 19.73
CA CYS A 782 18.04 10.25 19.64
C CYS A 782 19.34 9.49 19.89
N GLU A 783 19.21 8.23 20.31
CA GLU A 783 20.30 7.26 20.41
C GLU A 783 19.96 6.04 19.56
N LEU A 784 20.89 5.63 18.70
CA LEU A 784 20.88 4.37 17.99
C LEU A 784 21.94 3.45 18.60
N SER A 785 21.57 2.27 19.02
CA SER A 785 22.49 1.23 19.52
C SER A 785 22.38 -0.03 18.68
N ILE A 786 23.52 -0.62 18.33
CA ILE A 786 23.61 -1.92 17.66
C ILE A 786 23.96 -2.99 18.69
N ALA A 787 23.24 -4.11 18.67
CA ALA A 787 23.48 -5.21 19.60
C ALA A 787 24.91 -5.79 19.44
N LYS A 788 25.47 -6.37 20.52
CA LYS A 788 26.85 -6.89 20.49
C LYS A 788 26.99 -8.11 19.59
N GLU A 789 25.91 -8.87 19.45
CA GLU A 789 25.74 -10.01 18.56
C GLU A 789 25.51 -9.60 17.09
N GLY A 790 25.24 -8.32 16.80
CA GLY A 790 24.88 -7.83 15.46
C GLY A 790 23.40 -8.06 15.11
N GLY A 791 22.98 -7.64 13.91
CA GLY A 791 21.66 -7.92 13.32
C GLY A 791 20.43 -7.25 13.97
N ARG A 792 20.58 -6.65 15.16
CA ARG A 792 19.51 -5.95 15.87
C ARG A 792 19.93 -4.54 16.26
N PHE A 793 19.04 -3.58 16.03
CA PHE A 793 19.22 -2.18 16.46
C PHE A 793 18.21 -1.82 17.54
N THR A 794 18.51 -0.76 18.28
CA THR A 794 17.60 -0.07 19.19
C THR A 794 17.65 1.43 18.93
N TYR A 795 16.50 2.02 18.63
CA TYR A 795 16.28 3.46 18.61
C TYR A 795 15.72 3.91 19.96
N ALA A 796 16.28 4.96 20.54
CA ALA A 796 15.75 5.62 21.71
C ALA A 796 15.59 7.12 21.41
N GLY A 797 14.35 7.63 21.46
CA GLY A 797 14.11 9.06 21.54
C GLY A 797 14.58 9.59 22.90
N VAL A 798 15.25 10.74 22.94
CA VAL A 798 15.80 11.31 24.18
C VAL A 798 15.25 12.72 24.37
N HIS A 799 14.28 12.85 25.26
CA HIS A 799 13.74 14.12 25.70
C HIS A 799 14.63 14.71 26.81
N VAL A 800 15.05 15.96 26.65
CA VAL A 800 15.85 16.68 27.66
C VAL A 800 14.89 17.55 28.48
N VAL A 801 14.77 17.25 29.77
CA VAL A 801 13.76 17.84 30.65
C VAL A 801 14.11 19.30 30.96
N GLY A 802 13.12 20.19 30.97
CA GLY A 802 13.25 21.53 31.55
C GLY A 802 13.09 21.44 33.07
N LEU A 803 14.17 21.68 33.81
CA LEU A 803 14.28 21.40 35.23
C LEU A 803 13.98 22.67 36.06
N PRO A 804 12.96 22.63 36.94
CA PRO A 804 12.72 23.71 37.90
C PRO A 804 13.77 23.69 39.04
N ASP A 805 13.62 24.56 40.03
CA ASP A 805 14.60 24.67 41.13
C ASP A 805 14.66 23.47 42.08
N GLN A 806 13.59 22.66 42.11
CA GLN A 806 13.51 21.42 42.88
C GLN A 806 13.04 20.28 41.97
N PRO A 807 13.41 19.01 42.24
CA PRO A 807 12.94 17.88 41.45
C PRO A 807 11.40 17.83 41.40
N PRO A 808 10.79 17.83 40.20
CA PRO A 808 9.34 17.84 40.08
C PRO A 808 8.76 16.49 40.51
N THR A 809 7.61 16.52 41.19
CA THR A 809 6.90 15.29 41.60
C THR A 809 6.23 14.58 40.43
N ALA A 810 5.94 15.30 39.34
CA ALA A 810 5.34 14.77 38.13
C ALA A 810 5.88 15.49 36.88
N TYR A 811 5.91 14.78 35.75
CA TYR A 811 6.28 15.35 34.46
C TYR A 811 5.65 14.60 33.30
N ARG A 812 5.39 15.30 32.20
CA ARG A 812 4.89 14.75 30.95
C ARG A 812 5.72 15.29 29.79
N ILE A 813 6.12 14.42 28.86
CA ILE A 813 6.74 14.90 27.61
C ILE A 813 5.69 15.76 26.87
N PRO A 814 5.99 17.02 26.50
CA PRO A 814 5.00 17.96 25.99
C PRO A 814 4.54 17.69 24.55
N TYR A 815 4.99 16.58 23.97
CA TYR A 815 4.69 16.15 22.61
C TYR A 815 4.60 14.63 22.53
N ALA A 816 3.84 14.15 21.55
CA ALA A 816 3.83 12.73 21.23
C ALA A 816 5.03 12.36 20.35
N SER A 817 5.49 11.12 20.47
CA SER A 817 6.42 10.51 19.52
C SER A 817 5.70 9.51 18.66
N SER A 818 6.01 9.45 17.37
CA SER A 818 5.32 8.51 16.47
C SER A 818 6.23 7.43 15.95
N PHE A 819 5.61 6.30 15.66
CA PHE A 819 6.28 5.15 15.07
C PHE A 819 5.38 4.52 14.01
N THR A 820 6.00 4.14 12.89
CA THR A 820 5.38 3.20 11.97
C THR A 820 6.48 2.45 11.22
N PRO A 821 6.33 1.16 10.97
CA PRO A 821 7.03 0.52 9.88
C PRO A 821 6.50 1.06 8.54
N PHE A 822 7.36 1.03 7.52
CA PHE A 822 7.05 1.53 6.18
C PHE A 822 7.92 0.85 5.11
N THR A 823 7.63 1.16 3.85
CA THR A 823 8.40 0.73 2.68
C THR A 823 8.80 1.95 1.86
N GLY A 824 10.02 1.94 1.33
CA GLY A 824 10.57 3.05 0.55
C GLY A 824 11.98 3.44 1.01
N GLY A 825 12.52 4.50 0.42
CA GLY A 825 13.81 5.06 0.78
C GLY A 825 13.68 6.29 1.69
N TRP A 826 14.72 7.11 1.67
CA TRP A 826 14.76 8.36 2.43
C TRP A 826 13.64 9.33 2.02
N PHE A 827 13.27 9.36 0.74
CA PHE A 827 12.25 10.28 0.23
C PHE A 827 10.88 9.96 0.83
N GLU A 828 10.49 8.68 0.82
CA GLU A 828 9.21 8.22 1.39
C GLU A 828 9.14 8.48 2.89
N ALA A 829 10.25 8.31 3.64
CA ALA A 829 10.33 8.71 5.05
C ALA A 829 10.05 10.22 5.24
N GLY A 830 10.61 11.07 4.37
CA GLY A 830 10.31 12.50 4.36
C GLY A 830 8.84 12.80 4.08
N GLN A 831 8.20 12.05 3.18
CA GLN A 831 6.77 12.24 2.87
C GLN A 831 5.84 11.86 4.03
N ILE A 832 6.23 10.91 4.88
CA ILE A 832 5.51 10.64 6.14
C ILE A 832 5.54 11.87 7.04
N TYR A 833 6.72 12.45 7.25
CA TYR A 833 6.89 13.64 8.08
C TYR A 833 6.16 14.87 7.51
N LYS A 834 6.20 15.04 6.18
CA LYS A 834 5.61 16.18 5.47
C LYS A 834 4.17 16.43 5.84
N LYS A 835 3.37 15.38 6.05
CA LYS A 835 1.96 15.49 6.46
C LYS A 835 1.79 16.28 7.76
N TRP A 836 2.66 16.06 8.75
CA TRP A 836 2.62 16.78 10.02
C TRP A 836 3.38 18.11 9.94
N GLY A 837 4.60 18.10 9.41
CA GLY A 837 5.48 19.28 9.38
C GLY A 837 4.87 20.45 8.61
N THR A 838 4.24 20.21 7.46
CA THR A 838 3.61 21.27 6.66
C THR A 838 2.29 21.79 7.24
N ALA A 839 1.71 21.08 8.22
CA ALA A 839 0.52 21.52 8.95
C ALA A 839 0.85 22.45 10.14
N GLN A 840 2.13 22.61 10.48
CA GLN A 840 2.55 23.44 11.60
C GLN A 840 2.63 24.93 11.24
N ALA A 841 2.53 25.77 12.28
CA ALA A 841 2.51 27.23 12.16
C ALA A 841 3.69 27.79 11.35
N TRP A 842 4.88 27.22 11.49
CA TRP A 842 6.07 27.66 10.76
C TRP A 842 5.95 27.55 9.24
N HIS A 843 5.13 26.62 8.74
CA HIS A 843 4.85 26.48 7.32
C HIS A 843 3.56 27.20 6.93
N THR A 844 2.47 27.02 7.69
CA THR A 844 1.15 27.58 7.35
C THR A 844 1.09 29.10 7.45
N ASN A 845 1.91 29.72 8.32
CA ASN A 845 1.97 31.18 8.45
C ASN A 845 2.65 31.86 7.26
N ARG A 846 3.36 31.12 6.40
CA ARG A 846 3.98 31.67 5.19
C ARG A 846 2.93 31.98 4.13
N LYS A 847 2.66 33.28 3.97
CA LYS A 847 1.73 33.86 2.99
C LYS A 847 2.48 34.68 1.94
N GLY A 848 1.95 34.73 0.72
CA GLY A 848 2.51 35.52 -0.37
C GLY A 848 3.72 34.87 -1.05
N VAL A 849 4.33 35.62 -1.97
CA VAL A 849 5.51 35.19 -2.73
C VAL A 849 6.76 35.50 -1.91
N ASN A 850 7.67 34.52 -1.80
CA ASN A 850 8.94 34.72 -1.12
C ASN A 850 9.76 35.85 -1.81
N PRO A 851 10.28 36.86 -1.07
CA PRO A 851 11.00 37.99 -1.66
C PRO A 851 12.28 37.58 -2.41
N LEU A 852 12.87 36.44 -2.05
CA LEU A 852 14.10 35.91 -2.64
C LEU A 852 13.83 35.04 -3.88
N ARG A 853 12.56 34.76 -4.20
CA ARG A 853 12.17 33.83 -5.27
C ARG A 853 12.91 34.10 -6.58
N LYS A 854 12.99 35.36 -7.02
CA LYS A 854 13.50 35.73 -8.35
C LYS A 854 15.02 35.63 -8.49
N ILE A 855 15.77 35.45 -7.40
CA ILE A 855 17.23 35.40 -7.45
C ILE A 855 17.66 34.20 -8.29
N GLY A 856 18.41 34.46 -9.36
CA GLY A 856 18.90 33.43 -10.28
C GLY A 856 20.31 32.96 -9.95
N MET A 857 21.12 33.78 -9.26
CA MET A 857 22.46 33.43 -8.81
C MET A 857 22.85 34.22 -7.56
N TRP A 858 23.29 33.52 -6.52
CA TRP A 858 23.95 34.13 -5.37
C TRP A 858 25.46 34.21 -5.58
N VAL A 859 26.08 35.27 -5.07
CA VAL A 859 27.53 35.42 -5.02
C VAL A 859 27.94 35.60 -3.57
N TRP A 860 28.65 34.62 -3.05
CA TRP A 860 29.26 34.72 -1.73
C TRP A 860 30.67 35.30 -1.85
N ASN A 861 30.76 36.63 -1.79
CA ASN A 861 32.01 37.36 -1.98
C ASN A 861 32.49 38.03 -0.69
N ARG A 862 33.81 38.13 -0.54
CA ARG A 862 34.44 38.63 0.69
C ARG A 862 35.50 39.67 0.36
N GLY A 863 35.58 40.72 1.19
CA GLY A 863 36.63 41.72 1.09
C GLY A 863 36.09 43.14 0.97
N LEU A 864 37.00 44.06 0.61
CA LEU A 864 36.72 45.48 0.45
C LEU A 864 35.84 45.74 -0.78
N ILE A 865 35.27 46.94 -0.87
CA ILE A 865 34.41 47.39 -1.97
C ILE A 865 35.05 47.12 -3.34
N LYS A 866 36.34 47.44 -3.48
CA LYS A 866 37.10 47.28 -4.73
C LYS A 866 37.28 45.82 -5.17
N ASP A 867 37.20 44.87 -4.24
CA ASP A 867 37.45 43.45 -4.48
C ASP A 867 36.12 42.69 -4.60
N ALA A 868 35.13 43.04 -3.77
CA ALA A 868 33.87 42.33 -3.65
C ALA A 868 32.84 42.70 -4.73
N LEU A 869 32.74 43.97 -5.13
CA LEU A 869 31.66 44.46 -5.99
C LEU A 869 31.92 44.28 -7.50
N PRO A 870 33.06 44.73 -8.07
CA PRO A 870 33.28 44.72 -9.52
C PRO A 870 32.98 43.38 -10.23
N PRO A 871 33.46 42.22 -9.74
CA PRO A 871 33.18 40.95 -10.41
C PRO A 871 31.70 40.54 -10.33
N VAL A 872 30.97 40.99 -9.31
CA VAL A 872 29.52 40.75 -9.16
C VAL A 872 28.72 41.61 -10.11
N GLU A 873 29.08 42.88 -10.25
CA GLU A 873 28.49 43.79 -11.23
C GLU A 873 28.73 43.30 -12.66
N ARG A 874 29.93 42.77 -12.93
CA ARG A 874 30.25 42.14 -14.21
C ARG A 874 29.41 40.89 -14.45
N LEU A 875 29.23 40.03 -13.44
CA LEU A 875 28.35 38.86 -13.54
C LEU A 875 26.89 39.26 -13.80
N GLN A 876 26.36 40.28 -13.13
CA GLN A 876 25.02 40.82 -13.38
C GLN A 876 24.88 41.28 -14.84
N LYS A 877 25.90 41.94 -15.39
CA LYS A 877 25.91 42.38 -16.79
C LYS A 877 25.85 41.21 -17.78
N GLU A 878 26.61 40.14 -17.53
CA GLU A 878 26.60 38.92 -18.37
C GLU A 878 25.28 38.14 -18.31
N LEU A 879 24.56 38.26 -17.18
CA LEU A 879 23.28 37.60 -16.93
C LEU A 879 22.06 38.43 -17.36
N GLY A 880 22.24 39.72 -17.65
CA GLY A 880 21.18 40.61 -18.13
C GLY A 880 20.07 40.74 -17.09
N ASP A 881 18.85 40.33 -17.46
CA ASP A 881 17.64 40.45 -16.63
C ASP A 881 17.55 39.42 -15.49
N ILE A 882 18.45 38.42 -15.45
CA ILE A 882 18.47 37.43 -14.37
C ILE A 882 19.08 38.07 -13.11
N PRO A 883 18.34 38.18 -11.99
CA PRO A 883 18.83 38.89 -10.81
C PRO A 883 19.97 38.15 -10.10
N VAL A 884 21.04 38.88 -9.82
CA VAL A 884 22.17 38.45 -8.98
C VAL A 884 22.00 38.97 -7.56
N ALA A 885 22.39 38.17 -6.58
CA ALA A 885 22.40 38.55 -5.16
C ALA A 885 23.82 38.47 -4.59
N LEU A 886 24.27 39.54 -3.92
CA LEU A 886 25.53 39.57 -3.18
C LEU A 886 25.29 39.28 -1.71
N ASP A 887 25.93 38.23 -1.22
CA ASP A 887 26.10 37.94 0.20
C ASP A 887 27.51 38.37 0.64
N TRP A 888 27.62 39.58 1.18
CA TRP A 888 28.90 40.28 1.36
C TRP A 888 29.50 40.07 2.75
N TYR A 889 30.67 39.45 2.78
CA TYR A 889 31.46 39.20 3.99
C TYR A 889 32.64 40.17 4.11
N TRP A 890 33.11 40.38 5.34
CA TRP A 890 34.25 41.27 5.69
C TRP A 890 34.02 42.76 5.43
N TRP A 891 32.75 43.16 5.43
CA TRP A 891 32.33 44.55 5.31
C TRP A 891 32.57 45.37 6.59
N HIS A 892 32.70 44.71 7.75
CA HIS A 892 32.83 45.33 9.08
C HIS A 892 34.27 45.63 9.49
N SER A 893 34.48 46.55 10.43
CA SER A 893 35.82 47.03 10.84
C SER A 893 36.70 46.00 11.55
N ASN A 894 36.10 44.98 12.16
CA ASN A 894 36.83 44.00 12.97
C ASN A 894 37.34 42.84 12.11
N PRO A 895 38.37 42.09 12.56
CA PRO A 895 38.73 40.82 11.93
C PRO A 895 37.53 39.88 11.84
N TYR A 896 37.44 39.08 10.78
CA TYR A 896 36.36 38.10 10.66
C TYR A 896 36.42 37.04 11.76
N ASP A 897 35.25 36.65 12.29
CA ASP A 897 35.08 35.71 13.40
C ASP A 897 35.70 36.19 14.74
N THR A 898 35.63 37.50 15.00
CA THR A 898 35.93 38.16 16.31
C THR A 898 34.95 39.29 16.65
N ASP A 899 34.98 39.73 17.89
CA ASP A 899 34.31 40.94 18.41
C ASP A 899 32.78 40.95 18.22
N TYR A 900 32.15 39.78 18.09
CA TYR A 900 30.70 39.67 17.98
C TYR A 900 30.01 40.16 19.26
N PRO A 901 28.81 40.77 19.19
CA PRO A 901 28.07 41.15 17.99
C PRO A 901 28.38 42.58 17.49
N ASP A 902 29.56 43.15 17.77
CA ASP A 902 29.89 44.54 17.47
C ASP A 902 30.38 44.76 16.03
N PHE A 903 29.51 44.52 15.05
CA PHE A 903 29.85 44.63 13.62
C PHE A 903 29.93 46.05 13.07
N TRP A 904 29.33 47.03 13.74
CA TRP A 904 29.26 48.42 13.25
C TRP A 904 30.40 49.26 13.87
N PRO A 905 31.11 50.11 13.09
CA PRO A 905 30.84 50.54 11.71
C PRO A 905 31.48 49.69 10.59
N PRO A 906 31.13 49.94 9.31
CA PRO A 906 31.80 49.32 8.16
C PRO A 906 33.29 49.66 8.07
N ARG A 907 34.08 48.73 7.53
CA ARG A 907 35.56 48.78 7.43
C ARG A 907 36.08 49.98 6.65
N GLU A 908 35.39 50.39 5.59
CA GLU A 908 35.77 51.51 4.72
C GLU A 908 34.99 52.80 5.04
N GLY A 909 34.27 52.82 6.16
CA GLY A 909 33.44 53.96 6.59
C GLY A 909 31.98 53.85 6.14
N VAL A 910 31.10 54.58 6.84
CA VAL A 910 29.64 54.50 6.67
C VAL A 910 29.21 55.06 5.32
N GLU A 911 29.77 56.18 4.89
CA GLU A 911 29.43 56.85 3.64
C GLU A 911 29.82 56.00 2.42
N ALA A 912 31.02 55.43 2.42
CA ALA A 912 31.49 54.56 1.36
C ALA A 912 30.64 53.29 1.25
N PHE A 913 30.28 52.69 2.39
CA PHE A 913 29.40 51.53 2.44
C PHE A 913 28.00 51.85 1.88
N ARG A 914 27.38 52.96 2.30
CA ARG A 914 26.08 53.40 1.76
C ARG A 914 26.13 53.68 0.25
N ALA A 915 27.20 54.31 -0.23
CA ALA A 915 27.39 54.54 -1.65
C ALA A 915 27.54 53.23 -2.44
N ALA A 916 28.27 52.25 -1.90
CA ALA A 916 28.41 50.92 -2.48
C ALA A 916 27.08 50.16 -2.55
N VAL A 917 26.28 50.18 -1.48
CA VAL A 917 24.94 49.57 -1.44
C VAL A 917 24.00 50.25 -2.43
N ALA A 918 23.98 51.58 -2.50
CA ALA A 918 23.18 52.32 -3.48
C ALA A 918 23.59 51.99 -4.93
N ARG A 919 24.89 51.84 -5.17
CA ARG A 919 25.45 51.44 -6.48
C ARG A 919 24.97 50.04 -6.89
N LEU A 920 25.01 49.05 -6.00
CA LEU A 920 24.49 47.71 -6.26
C LEU A 920 22.98 47.74 -6.56
N LYS A 921 22.22 48.45 -5.74
CA LYS A 921 20.77 48.61 -5.88
C LYS A 921 20.37 49.24 -7.21
N SER A 922 21.11 50.24 -7.69
CA SER A 922 20.87 50.89 -8.98
C SER A 922 21.02 49.95 -10.19
N GLN A 923 21.72 48.83 -10.01
CA GLN A 923 21.94 47.79 -11.01
C GLN A 923 21.00 46.59 -10.83
N GLY A 924 20.07 46.65 -9.87
CA GLY A 924 19.15 45.56 -9.56
C GLY A 924 19.77 44.37 -8.81
N ILE A 925 20.98 44.55 -8.26
CA ILE A 925 21.67 43.49 -7.50
C ILE A 925 21.14 43.50 -6.06
N PHE A 926 20.57 42.38 -5.62
CA PHE A 926 20.12 42.20 -4.24
C PHE A 926 21.34 42.17 -3.31
N SER A 927 21.31 42.90 -2.20
CA SER A 927 22.44 42.98 -1.28
C SER A 927 22.06 42.66 0.17
N GLN A 928 22.86 41.78 0.78
CA GLN A 928 22.87 41.53 2.22
C GLN A 928 24.32 41.38 2.72
N VAL A 929 24.52 41.47 4.03
CA VAL A 929 25.84 41.35 4.64
C VAL A 929 25.86 40.35 5.77
N TYR A 930 27.04 39.78 6.05
CA TYR A 930 27.26 38.86 7.16
C TYR A 930 27.20 39.53 8.53
N ILE A 931 26.40 38.97 9.45
CA ILE A 931 26.60 39.11 10.90
C ILE A 931 26.30 37.77 11.59
N ASN A 932 26.89 37.53 12.77
CA ASN A 932 26.56 36.39 13.61
C ASN A 932 25.36 36.69 14.53
N GLY A 933 24.36 35.82 14.52
CA GLY A 933 23.11 36.02 15.23
C GLY A 933 23.01 35.38 16.62
N VAL A 934 24.01 34.60 17.06
CA VAL A 934 23.91 33.78 18.28
C VAL A 934 25.09 33.89 19.25
N CYS A 935 26.19 34.53 18.84
CA CYS A 935 27.41 34.59 19.63
C CYS A 935 27.75 36.00 20.12
N TRP A 936 28.43 36.06 21.27
CA TRP A 936 29.10 37.25 21.79
C TRP A 936 30.54 36.88 22.14
N ASP A 937 31.51 37.67 21.68
CA ASP A 937 32.92 37.46 21.94
C ASP A 937 33.25 37.73 23.42
N MET A 938 33.76 36.70 24.10
CA MET A 938 34.21 36.78 25.49
C MET A 938 35.51 37.57 25.66
N ASP A 939 36.31 37.64 24.60
CA ASP A 939 37.58 38.36 24.56
C ASP A 939 37.41 39.80 24.02
N GLY A 940 36.20 40.12 23.56
CA GLY A 940 35.82 41.44 23.05
C GLY A 940 35.57 42.48 24.15
N LYS A 941 35.65 43.76 23.77
CA LYS A 941 35.57 44.90 24.71
C LYS A 941 34.23 45.03 25.42
N THR A 942 33.14 44.58 24.80
CA THR A 942 31.77 44.78 25.27
C THR A 942 31.20 43.58 26.03
N TRP A 943 31.99 42.52 26.24
CA TRP A 943 31.54 41.30 26.92
C TRP A 943 30.87 41.58 28.28
N GLN A 944 31.45 42.50 29.05
CA GLN A 944 30.96 42.88 30.39
C GLN A 944 29.64 43.67 30.37
N GLU A 945 29.21 44.16 29.20
CA GLU A 945 27.99 44.95 29.09
C GLU A 945 26.73 44.07 29.12
N GLY A 946 26.85 42.75 28.96
CA GLY A 946 25.72 41.81 29.04
C GLY A 946 26.01 40.38 28.60
N GLY A 947 27.19 40.11 28.03
CA GLY A 947 27.60 38.78 27.59
C GLY A 947 27.68 37.77 28.74
N GLU A 948 28.30 38.15 29.87
CA GLU A 948 28.41 37.27 31.04
C GLU A 948 27.06 36.92 31.69
N GLU A 949 26.09 37.82 31.58
CA GLU A 949 24.73 37.62 32.10
C GLU A 949 23.89 36.72 31.19
N GLY A 950 24.07 36.81 29.87
CA GLY A 950 23.23 36.15 28.88
C GLY A 950 23.79 34.85 28.30
N VAL A 951 25.00 34.44 28.66
CA VAL A 951 25.67 33.28 28.08
C VAL A 951 25.02 31.96 28.49
N ILE A 952 24.95 31.02 27.55
CA ILE A 952 24.53 29.65 27.85
C ILE A 952 25.62 28.95 28.65
N VAL A 953 25.23 28.35 29.78
CA VAL A 953 26.13 27.60 30.65
C VAL A 953 25.91 26.11 30.45
N ASN A 954 26.98 25.37 30.15
CA ASN A 954 26.96 23.92 30.02
C ASN A 954 26.69 23.25 31.39
N ARG A 955 26.37 21.95 31.34
CA ARG A 955 26.10 21.16 32.55
C ARG A 955 27.30 21.09 33.52
N ASP A 956 28.52 21.22 33.02
CA ASP A 956 29.75 21.29 33.85
C ASP A 956 29.97 22.66 34.51
N GLY A 957 29.05 23.62 34.31
CA GLY A 957 29.11 24.96 34.86
C GLY A 957 29.94 25.95 34.03
N LYS A 958 30.52 25.54 32.90
CA LYS A 958 31.34 26.42 32.06
C LYS A 958 30.49 27.16 31.01
N PRO A 959 30.80 28.43 30.68
CA PRO A 959 30.19 29.11 29.54
C PRO A 959 30.42 28.32 28.25
N ARG A 960 29.35 28.09 27.49
CA ARG A 960 29.42 27.41 26.20
C ARG A 960 29.98 28.37 25.16
N ASN A 961 31.16 28.06 24.63
CA ASN A 961 31.84 28.89 23.64
C ASN A 961 32.55 28.05 22.58
N THR A 962 32.98 28.69 21.51
CA THR A 962 33.76 28.10 20.42
C THR A 962 34.73 29.13 19.85
N ALA A 963 35.82 28.68 19.24
CA ALA A 963 36.71 29.52 18.44
C ALA A 963 36.60 29.08 16.97
N PHE A 964 35.75 29.75 16.19
CA PHE A 964 35.55 29.42 14.78
C PHE A 964 36.81 29.71 13.96
N ASN A 965 37.40 30.89 14.17
CA ASN A 965 38.64 31.28 13.53
C ASN A 965 39.84 30.62 14.20
N LYS A 966 40.51 29.74 13.45
CA LYS A 966 41.68 28.99 13.90
C LYS A 966 42.99 29.79 13.92
N TYR A 967 42.97 31.05 13.50
CA TYR A 967 44.16 31.90 13.44
C TYR A 967 44.27 32.87 14.62
N ASN A 968 43.15 33.30 15.21
CA ASN A 968 43.15 34.24 16.35
C ASN A 968 42.55 33.67 17.65
N HIS A 969 41.83 32.54 17.58
CA HIS A 969 41.34 31.78 18.73
C HIS A 969 40.41 32.53 19.71
N HIS A 970 39.72 33.58 19.26
CA HIS A 970 38.74 34.30 20.09
C HIS A 970 37.61 33.35 20.57
N ARG A 971 37.23 33.49 21.83
CA ARG A 971 36.20 32.67 22.48
C ARG A 971 34.82 33.29 22.26
N LEU A 972 34.12 32.80 21.25
CA LEU A 972 32.76 33.22 20.91
C LEU A 972 31.75 32.42 21.75
N ALA A 973 31.16 33.07 22.75
CA ALA A 973 30.17 32.49 23.64
C ALA A 973 28.80 32.43 22.98
N TYR A 974 28.13 31.28 23.08
CA TYR A 974 26.77 31.12 22.62
C TYR A 974 25.79 31.75 23.60
N MET A 975 24.94 32.64 23.08
CA MET A 975 24.01 33.44 23.87
C MET A 975 22.66 32.76 24.02
N CYS A 976 22.05 32.94 25.19
CA CYS A 976 20.68 32.53 25.43
C CYS A 976 19.72 33.33 24.54
N GLY A 977 18.78 32.65 23.90
CA GLY A 977 17.78 33.31 23.07
C GLY A 977 16.94 34.34 23.83
N GLU A 978 16.81 34.22 25.15
CA GLU A 978 16.06 35.15 26.01
C GLU A 978 16.91 36.31 26.58
N ALA A 979 18.21 36.40 26.24
CA ALA A 979 19.10 37.42 26.78
C ALA A 979 18.77 38.82 26.19
N PRO A 980 18.16 39.74 26.97
CA PRO A 980 17.60 40.98 26.42
C PRO A 980 18.68 41.90 25.84
N LYS A 981 19.81 42.05 26.53
CA LYS A 981 20.92 42.90 26.09
C LYS A 981 21.56 42.42 24.79
N PHE A 982 21.61 41.11 24.57
CA PHE A 982 22.08 40.54 23.31
C PHE A 982 21.09 40.83 22.18
N GLN A 983 19.79 40.63 22.43
CA GLN A 983 18.75 40.97 21.46
C GLN A 983 18.78 42.46 21.08
N ASP A 984 18.99 43.36 22.04
CA ASP A 984 19.10 44.80 21.79
C ASP A 984 20.28 45.16 20.88
N ARG A 985 21.44 44.50 21.07
CA ARG A 985 22.60 44.70 20.18
C ARG A 985 22.33 44.25 18.76
N ILE A 986 21.79 43.04 18.59
CA ILE A 986 21.44 42.52 17.26
C ILE A 986 20.43 43.45 16.59
N ALA A 987 19.35 43.84 17.28
CA ALA A 987 18.36 44.76 16.74
C ALA A 987 18.96 46.12 16.33
N THR A 988 19.89 46.65 17.12
CA THR A 988 20.58 47.91 16.83
C THR A 988 21.44 47.81 15.57
N VAL A 989 22.23 46.74 15.43
CA VAL A 989 23.07 46.52 14.23
C VAL A 989 22.21 46.33 12.99
N VAL A 990 21.14 45.51 13.08
CA VAL A 990 20.21 45.28 11.97
C VAL A 990 19.53 46.58 11.52
N LYS A 991 19.18 47.46 12.48
CA LYS A 991 18.62 48.78 12.17
C LYS A 991 19.60 49.65 11.37
N HIS A 992 20.86 49.75 11.80
CA HIS A 992 21.88 50.52 11.04
C HIS A 992 22.09 49.96 9.63
N LEU A 993 22.07 48.63 9.49
CA LEU A 993 22.22 47.95 8.21
C LEU A 993 21.03 48.20 7.28
N ARG A 994 19.80 48.16 7.81
CA ARG A 994 18.60 48.55 7.07
C ARG A 994 18.65 50.01 6.62
N GLU A 995 19.01 50.92 7.52
CA GLU A 995 19.15 52.37 7.24
C GLU A 995 20.28 52.67 6.23
N SER A 996 21.21 51.73 6.02
CA SER A 996 22.26 51.84 5.00
C SER A 996 21.80 51.46 3.58
N GLY A 997 20.57 50.98 3.43
CA GLY A 997 19.92 50.75 2.14
C GLY A 997 19.90 49.30 1.64
N LEU A 998 20.39 48.34 2.43
CA LEU A 998 20.41 46.92 2.10
C LEU A 998 18.99 46.38 1.83
N ASP A 999 18.92 45.32 1.02
CA ASP A 999 17.66 44.68 0.63
C ASP A 999 17.26 43.58 1.63
N GLY A 1000 18.25 42.91 2.24
CA GLY A 1000 18.05 41.95 3.31
C GLY A 1000 19.22 41.87 4.30
N GLN A 1001 19.08 40.99 5.29
CA GLN A 1001 20.08 40.73 6.31
C GLN A 1001 20.30 39.23 6.50
N TYR A 1002 21.57 38.82 6.44
CA TYR A 1002 21.99 37.48 6.81
C TYR A 1002 22.35 37.41 8.29
N LEU A 1003 21.68 36.53 9.03
CA LEU A 1003 21.88 36.25 10.45
C LEU A 1003 22.44 34.85 10.61
N ASP A 1004 23.77 34.75 10.63
CA ASP A 1004 24.49 33.48 10.73
C ASP A 1004 24.10 32.72 12.00
N MET A 1005 24.08 31.39 11.91
CA MET A 1005 23.80 30.45 13.02
C MET A 1005 22.41 30.52 13.67
N ILE A 1006 21.49 31.41 13.29
CA ILE A 1006 20.11 31.40 13.85
C ILE A 1006 19.40 30.08 13.52
N GLY A 1007 19.50 29.57 12.29
CA GLY A 1007 18.97 28.24 11.94
C GLY A 1007 19.59 27.10 12.77
N ASN A 1008 20.82 27.27 13.24
CA ASN A 1008 21.51 26.32 14.12
C ASN A 1008 21.18 26.52 15.62
N SER A 1009 20.46 27.57 16.02
CA SER A 1009 20.25 27.94 17.43
C SER A 1009 19.54 26.88 18.27
N THR A 1010 18.70 26.03 17.65
CA THR A 1010 18.04 24.90 18.34
C THR A 1010 19.04 23.87 18.90
N MET A 1011 20.26 23.82 18.37
CA MET A 1011 21.36 22.96 18.87
C MET A 1011 21.89 23.35 20.24
N ILE A 1012 21.66 24.60 20.61
CA ILE A 1012 22.31 25.27 21.74
C ILE A 1012 21.38 25.26 22.97
N GLY A 1013 20.15 24.74 22.84
CA GLY A 1013 19.09 24.80 23.85
C GLY A 1013 19.28 23.94 25.11
N ARG A 1014 20.51 23.79 25.61
CA ARG A 1014 20.77 23.26 26.96
C ARG A 1014 21.52 24.28 27.78
N CYS A 1015 20.89 24.82 28.83
CA CYS A 1015 21.50 25.84 29.68
C CYS A 1015 21.25 25.55 31.15
N TYR A 1016 22.30 25.63 31.96
CA TYR A 1016 22.30 25.38 33.40
C TYR A 1016 22.69 26.64 34.19
N SER A 1017 22.56 27.82 33.58
CA SER A 1017 22.90 29.09 34.23
C SER A 1017 21.92 29.34 35.39
N PRO A 1018 22.39 29.56 36.62
CA PRO A 1018 21.53 29.95 37.74
C PRO A 1018 21.06 31.41 37.63
N ARG A 1019 21.61 32.19 36.69
CA ARG A 1019 21.25 33.59 36.46
C ARG A 1019 20.03 33.75 35.55
N HIS A 1020 19.65 32.71 34.81
CA HIS A 1020 18.53 32.77 33.87
C HIS A 1020 17.23 32.35 34.54
N THR A 1021 16.11 32.89 34.07
CA THR A 1021 14.76 32.66 34.61
C THR A 1021 14.05 31.45 33.99
N HIS A 1022 14.55 30.93 32.86
CA HIS A 1022 14.03 29.71 32.25
C HIS A 1022 14.45 28.45 33.04
N PRO A 1023 13.73 27.32 32.91
CA PRO A 1023 14.15 26.05 33.50
C PRO A 1023 15.58 25.64 33.11
N LYS A 1024 16.31 24.99 34.01
CA LYS A 1024 17.66 24.47 33.75
C LYS A 1024 17.59 23.25 32.84
N GLY A 1025 18.66 22.96 32.10
CA GLY A 1025 18.69 21.83 31.18
C GLY A 1025 17.95 22.15 29.89
N GLY A 1026 16.90 21.40 29.57
CA GLY A 1026 16.19 21.47 28.28
C GLY A 1026 14.95 22.39 28.28
N GLY A 1027 14.01 22.09 27.37
CA GLY A 1027 12.81 22.90 27.12
C GLY A 1027 12.85 23.66 25.79
N SER A 1028 11.89 24.58 25.60
CA SER A 1028 11.73 25.39 24.38
C SER A 1028 12.19 26.85 24.52
N TYR A 1029 12.71 27.26 25.68
CA TYR A 1029 13.07 28.66 25.96
C TYR A 1029 14.06 29.24 24.93
N CYS A 1030 15.03 28.45 24.46
CA CYS A 1030 16.02 28.90 23.50
C CYS A 1030 15.37 29.22 22.13
N PRO A 1031 14.64 28.29 21.48
CA PRO A 1031 13.93 28.62 20.25
C PRO A 1031 12.83 29.66 20.42
N ASP A 1032 12.16 29.72 21.56
CA ASP A 1032 11.16 30.76 21.84
C ASP A 1032 11.79 32.16 21.95
N GLY A 1033 12.95 32.27 22.61
CA GLY A 1033 13.70 33.53 22.74
C GLY A 1033 14.22 34.06 21.40
N TYR A 1034 14.84 33.21 20.57
CA TYR A 1034 15.27 33.62 19.23
C TYR A 1034 14.08 33.94 18.32
N ARG A 1035 12.97 33.21 18.43
CA ARG A 1035 11.72 33.58 17.75
C ARG A 1035 11.25 34.98 18.15
N ALA A 1036 11.30 35.33 19.44
CA ALA A 1036 10.93 36.66 19.91
C ALA A 1036 11.84 37.75 19.32
N LEU A 1037 13.15 37.51 19.22
CA LEU A 1037 14.09 38.39 18.51
C LEU A 1037 13.68 38.57 17.04
N LEU A 1038 13.45 37.49 16.30
CA LEU A 1038 13.08 37.58 14.88
C LEU A 1038 11.75 38.30 14.65
N GLN A 1039 10.76 38.07 15.52
CA GLN A 1039 9.49 38.82 15.50
C GLN A 1039 9.71 40.30 15.73
N ARG A 1040 10.59 40.67 16.67
CA ARG A 1040 10.98 42.06 16.90
C ARG A 1040 11.65 42.65 15.66
N LEU A 1041 12.63 41.97 15.07
CA LEU A 1041 13.33 42.43 13.87
C LEU A 1041 12.36 42.68 12.71
N LYS A 1042 11.40 41.78 12.48
CA LYS A 1042 10.36 41.96 11.45
C LYS A 1042 9.40 43.12 11.74
N ARG A 1043 9.02 43.34 13.01
CA ARG A 1043 8.18 44.49 13.40
C ARG A 1043 8.90 45.81 13.21
N GLU A 1044 10.17 45.88 13.60
CA GLU A 1044 10.98 47.11 13.54
C GLU A 1044 11.47 47.41 12.11
N ASN A 1045 11.59 46.38 11.25
CA ASN A 1045 12.11 46.50 9.89
C ASN A 1045 11.15 45.84 8.87
N PRO A 1046 9.92 46.37 8.68
CA PRO A 1046 8.95 45.76 7.78
C PRO A 1046 9.46 45.68 6.33
N GLY A 1047 9.28 44.52 5.71
CA GLY A 1047 9.70 44.25 4.33
C GLY A 1047 11.20 44.05 4.13
N PHE A 1048 11.99 43.97 5.21
CA PHE A 1048 13.42 43.63 5.14
C PHE A 1048 13.58 42.10 5.17
N ALA A 1049 14.16 41.52 4.12
CA ALA A 1049 14.30 40.07 4.02
C ALA A 1049 15.31 39.55 5.06
N LEU A 1050 14.98 38.46 5.75
CA LEU A 1050 15.88 37.86 6.74
C LEU A 1050 16.34 36.47 6.26
N THR A 1051 17.64 36.22 6.27
CA THR A 1051 18.22 34.92 5.91
C THR A 1051 19.13 34.39 7.02
N THR A 1052 19.46 33.10 7.00
CA THR A 1052 20.28 32.48 8.05
C THR A 1052 21.11 31.29 7.59
N GLU A 1053 22.05 30.84 8.43
CA GLU A 1053 22.74 29.56 8.27
C GLU A 1053 21.85 28.39 8.71
N GLY A 1054 21.76 27.38 7.84
CA GLY A 1054 21.07 26.13 8.13
C GLY A 1054 19.56 26.27 8.00
N ALA A 1055 18.93 25.26 7.39
CA ALA A 1055 17.48 25.21 7.30
C ALA A 1055 16.90 24.83 8.66
N ASN A 1056 15.94 25.63 9.16
CA ASN A 1056 15.28 25.33 10.41
C ASN A 1056 13.77 25.52 10.36
N GLU A 1057 13.01 24.44 10.56
CA GLU A 1057 11.55 24.49 10.56
C GLU A 1057 11.01 25.46 11.63
N ALA A 1058 11.66 25.58 12.78
CA ALA A 1058 11.23 26.49 13.85
C ALA A 1058 11.13 27.95 13.40
N TYR A 1059 11.95 28.40 12.47
CA TYR A 1059 11.97 29.82 12.07
C TYR A 1059 11.50 30.05 10.64
N MET A 1060 10.99 29.03 9.96
CA MET A 1060 10.56 29.14 8.57
C MET A 1060 9.52 30.23 8.35
N ASP A 1061 8.63 30.53 9.30
CA ASP A 1061 7.65 31.62 9.14
C ASP A 1061 8.26 33.02 9.31
N LEU A 1062 9.42 33.11 9.94
CA LEU A 1062 10.08 34.35 10.28
C LEU A 1062 11.33 34.64 9.45
N MET A 1063 11.90 33.64 8.79
CA MET A 1063 13.01 33.78 7.84
C MET A 1063 12.50 33.66 6.40
N ASP A 1064 13.17 34.31 5.45
CA ASP A 1064 12.85 34.25 4.03
C ASP A 1064 13.71 33.22 3.28
N GLY A 1065 14.89 32.90 3.81
CA GLY A 1065 15.72 31.84 3.26
C GLY A 1065 16.86 31.39 4.17
N SER A 1066 17.52 30.30 3.80
CA SER A 1066 18.72 29.82 4.47
C SER A 1066 19.82 29.43 3.50
N ILE A 1067 21.04 29.72 3.89
CA ILE A 1067 22.22 29.19 3.23
C ILE A 1067 22.47 27.73 3.68
N CYS A 1068 22.81 26.84 2.74
CA CYS A 1068 22.96 25.40 2.96
C CYS A 1068 24.35 24.86 2.57
N CYS A 1069 25.39 25.71 2.61
CA CYS A 1069 26.72 25.39 2.07
C CYS A 1069 27.33 24.08 2.60
N ASN A 1070 27.26 23.86 3.92
CA ASN A 1070 27.85 22.69 4.57
C ASN A 1070 27.31 21.37 4.03
N VAL A 1071 26.01 21.28 3.76
CA VAL A 1071 25.35 20.04 3.31
C VAL A 1071 25.42 19.83 1.80
N THR A 1072 25.61 20.89 1.03
CA THR A 1072 25.77 20.82 -0.43
C THR A 1072 27.22 20.54 -0.86
N SER A 1073 28.17 20.62 0.07
CA SER A 1073 29.60 20.37 -0.16
C SER A 1073 29.92 18.89 -0.46
N LEU A 1074 30.99 18.65 -1.22
CA LEU A 1074 31.56 17.30 -1.40
C LEU A 1074 32.13 16.70 -0.11
N GLU A 1075 32.34 17.51 0.92
CA GLU A 1075 32.70 17.03 2.25
C GLU A 1075 31.57 16.26 2.96
N ARG A 1076 30.34 16.36 2.45
CA ARG A 1076 29.11 15.74 2.98
C ARG A 1076 28.40 14.94 1.88
N LEU A 1077 29.03 13.84 1.47
CA LEU A 1077 28.46 12.89 0.50
C LEU A 1077 27.27 12.12 1.07
N ASP A 1078 27.12 12.09 2.39
CA ASP A 1078 26.00 11.50 3.11
C ASP A 1078 24.76 12.39 3.17
N ALA A 1079 24.85 13.67 2.79
CA ALA A 1079 23.73 14.59 2.78
C ALA A 1079 22.80 14.35 1.58
N ILE A 1080 21.50 14.49 1.83
CA ILE A 1080 20.40 14.35 0.86
C ILE A 1080 19.59 15.66 0.81
N PRO A 1081 18.65 15.87 -0.12
CA PRO A 1081 17.78 17.05 -0.13
C PRO A 1081 16.50 16.82 0.68
N MET A 1082 16.61 16.36 1.94
CA MET A 1082 15.45 15.97 2.74
C MET A 1082 14.55 17.16 3.06
N PHE A 1083 15.12 18.30 3.45
CA PHE A 1083 14.33 19.48 3.82
C PHE A 1083 13.54 19.98 2.61
N GLN A 1084 14.17 19.95 1.43
CA GLN A 1084 13.54 20.30 0.16
C GLN A 1084 12.41 19.31 -0.20
N SER A 1085 12.60 18.01 0.04
CA SER A 1085 11.53 17.02 -0.18
C SER A 1085 10.25 17.26 0.65
N VAL A 1086 10.38 17.98 1.77
CA VAL A 1086 9.28 18.28 2.70
C VAL A 1086 8.70 19.68 2.49
N TYR A 1087 9.55 20.70 2.42
CA TYR A 1087 9.18 22.11 2.63
C TYR A 1087 9.41 23.03 1.43
N HIS A 1088 9.88 22.49 0.31
CA HIS A 1088 10.13 23.28 -0.90
C HIS A 1088 8.83 23.90 -1.47
N GLY A 1089 8.95 24.99 -2.21
CA GLY A 1089 7.80 25.79 -2.69
C GLY A 1089 7.53 27.10 -1.94
N LYS A 1090 8.01 27.26 -0.70
CA LYS A 1090 7.70 28.45 0.14
C LYS A 1090 8.90 29.13 0.80
N TYR A 1091 10.06 28.49 0.84
CA TYR A 1091 11.24 28.95 1.57
C TYR A 1091 12.46 28.90 0.64
N ALA A 1092 13.30 29.95 0.65
CA ALA A 1092 14.43 30.03 -0.27
C ALA A 1092 15.63 29.30 0.33
N PHE A 1093 16.05 28.20 -0.31
CA PHE A 1093 17.33 27.57 -0.01
C PHE A 1093 18.35 28.07 -1.01
N PHE A 1094 19.52 28.46 -0.54
CA PHE A 1094 20.60 28.90 -1.40
C PHE A 1094 21.95 28.42 -0.86
N GLY A 1095 23.00 28.49 -1.68
CA GLY A 1095 24.37 28.33 -1.21
C GLY A 1095 25.03 26.98 -1.47
N ASN A 1096 26.35 27.04 -1.66
CA ASN A 1096 27.30 25.93 -1.78
C ASN A 1096 28.73 26.44 -1.55
N TYR A 1097 29.73 25.58 -1.76
CA TYR A 1097 31.15 25.96 -1.74
C TYR A 1097 31.80 25.89 -3.13
N ALA A 1098 31.12 26.27 -4.21
CA ALA A 1098 31.66 26.23 -5.55
C ALA A 1098 32.57 27.44 -5.84
N TYR A 1099 33.89 27.22 -5.82
CA TYR A 1099 34.92 28.23 -6.15
C TYR A 1099 35.46 27.96 -7.56
N PRO A 1100 35.25 28.86 -8.54
CA PRO A 1100 35.69 28.62 -9.93
C PRO A 1100 37.18 28.33 -10.10
N ASP A 1101 38.05 29.07 -9.38
CA ASP A 1101 39.51 28.91 -9.42
C ASP A 1101 40.07 28.09 -8.24
N GLY A 1102 39.19 27.63 -7.33
CA GLY A 1102 39.53 26.92 -6.11
C GLY A 1102 40.31 27.72 -5.04
N THR A 1103 40.57 29.01 -5.26
CA THR A 1103 41.31 29.86 -4.32
C THR A 1103 40.41 30.35 -3.19
N ARG A 1104 40.92 30.29 -1.95
CA ARG A 1104 40.17 30.76 -0.78
C ARG A 1104 40.53 32.22 -0.48
N PRO A 1105 39.55 33.06 -0.08
CA PRO A 1105 39.83 34.43 0.27
C PRO A 1105 40.62 34.50 1.59
N TRP A 1106 41.33 35.61 1.82
CA TRP A 1106 42.07 35.88 3.05
C TRP A 1106 41.69 37.26 3.61
N ASP A 1107 41.31 37.34 4.89
CA ASP A 1107 41.04 38.62 5.54
C ASP A 1107 42.37 39.31 5.89
N PRO A 1108 42.66 40.52 5.37
CA PRO A 1108 43.89 41.22 5.69
C PRO A 1108 44.08 41.56 7.17
N LEU A 1109 43.05 41.42 8.02
CA LEU A 1109 43.15 41.60 9.47
C LEU A 1109 43.58 40.34 10.24
N TRP A 1110 43.67 39.18 9.56
CA TRP A 1110 44.20 37.97 10.18
C TRP A 1110 45.73 37.97 10.26
N PRO A 1111 46.33 37.20 11.20
CA PRO A 1111 47.79 37.07 11.30
C PRO A 1111 48.45 36.62 9.99
N PRO A 1112 49.32 37.45 9.36
CA PRO A 1112 49.82 37.22 8.00
C PRO A 1112 50.75 36.01 7.87
N GLU A 1113 51.35 35.53 8.96
CA GLU A 1113 52.27 34.40 8.99
C GLU A 1113 51.60 33.06 8.64
N ASP A 1114 50.30 32.94 8.86
CA ASP A 1114 49.49 31.75 8.57
C ASP A 1114 48.86 31.79 7.16
N ARG A 1115 49.05 32.90 6.43
CA ARG A 1115 48.60 33.03 5.03
C ARG A 1115 49.43 32.12 4.13
N TRP A 1116 48.75 31.41 3.24
CA TRP A 1116 49.41 30.60 2.22
C TRP A 1116 50.25 31.51 1.31
N LYS A 1117 51.53 31.15 1.12
CA LYS A 1117 52.50 32.00 0.41
C LYS A 1117 52.32 31.94 -1.10
N GLU A 1118 51.95 30.78 -1.64
CA GLU A 1118 51.77 30.55 -3.06
C GLU A 1118 50.47 29.78 -3.31
N GLU A 1119 49.57 30.37 -4.12
CA GLU A 1119 48.37 29.67 -4.58
C GLU A 1119 48.68 28.80 -5.80
N LYS A 1120 48.09 27.61 -5.86
CA LYS A 1120 48.22 26.68 -7.00
C LYS A 1120 47.03 26.87 -7.95
N PRO A 1121 47.12 26.44 -9.22
CA PRO A 1121 45.97 26.40 -10.12
C PRO A 1121 45.04 25.23 -9.71
N TRP A 1122 44.28 25.41 -8.64
CA TRP A 1122 43.46 24.35 -8.04
C TRP A 1122 42.41 23.80 -8.99
N HIS A 1123 41.88 24.63 -9.89
CA HIS A 1123 40.97 24.19 -10.96
C HIS A 1123 41.64 23.22 -11.95
N ASN A 1124 42.96 23.23 -12.10
CA ASN A 1124 43.68 22.26 -12.93
C ASN A 1124 43.98 20.96 -12.15
N LEU A 1125 44.14 21.05 -10.83
CA LEU A 1125 44.40 19.90 -9.95
C LEU A 1125 43.11 19.14 -9.58
N TYR A 1126 42.00 19.86 -9.42
CA TYR A 1126 40.67 19.33 -9.08
C TYR A 1126 39.61 19.83 -10.08
N PRO A 1127 39.79 19.51 -11.38
CA PRO A 1127 39.01 20.05 -12.51
C PRO A 1127 37.51 19.74 -12.52
N ASP A 1128 37.03 18.85 -11.65
CA ASP A 1128 35.62 18.46 -11.61
C ASP A 1128 34.87 18.98 -10.39
N GLN A 1129 35.59 19.40 -9.34
CA GLN A 1129 35.02 19.80 -8.05
C GLN A 1129 33.99 20.94 -8.20
N PHE A 1130 34.37 22.02 -8.89
CA PHE A 1130 33.51 23.20 -9.08
C PHE A 1130 32.16 22.85 -9.74
N TYR A 1131 32.19 22.07 -10.81
CA TYR A 1131 31.00 21.74 -11.60
C TYR A 1131 30.04 20.84 -10.83
N LEU A 1132 30.59 19.90 -10.06
CA LEU A 1132 29.81 18.98 -9.24
C LEU A 1132 29.18 19.71 -8.04
N GLU A 1133 29.93 20.57 -7.33
CA GLU A 1133 29.41 21.38 -6.22
C GLU A 1133 28.31 22.34 -6.67
N LEU A 1134 28.47 23.01 -7.81
CA LEU A 1134 27.46 23.92 -8.35
C LEU A 1134 26.24 23.15 -8.89
N GLY A 1135 26.46 22.11 -9.69
CA GLY A 1135 25.39 21.31 -10.30
C GLY A 1135 24.49 20.60 -9.29
N ARG A 1136 25.06 20.12 -8.16
CA ARG A 1136 24.32 19.45 -7.08
C ARG A 1136 23.23 20.33 -6.47
N THR A 1137 23.48 21.63 -6.34
CA THR A 1137 22.48 22.55 -5.79
C THR A 1137 21.24 22.67 -6.67
N VAL A 1138 21.43 22.78 -7.98
CA VAL A 1138 20.32 22.94 -8.94
C VAL A 1138 19.40 21.73 -8.92
N VAL A 1139 19.92 20.50 -8.92
CA VAL A 1139 19.07 19.29 -8.84
C VAL A 1139 18.35 19.19 -7.49
N TRP A 1140 18.85 19.82 -6.43
CA TRP A 1140 18.15 19.86 -5.15
C TRP A 1140 17.12 20.99 -5.06
N GLY A 1141 16.96 21.79 -6.12
CA GLY A 1141 16.09 22.97 -6.11
C GLY A 1141 16.65 24.10 -5.21
N VAL A 1142 17.94 24.06 -4.88
CA VAL A 1142 18.64 25.11 -4.14
C VAL A 1142 19.08 26.18 -5.14
N GLN A 1143 18.83 27.45 -4.83
CA GLN A 1143 19.30 28.57 -5.65
C GLN A 1143 20.83 28.52 -5.75
N PRO A 1144 21.39 28.56 -6.96
CA PRO A 1144 22.82 28.35 -7.16
C PRO A 1144 23.61 29.51 -6.57
N MET A 1145 24.80 29.19 -6.06
CA MET A 1145 25.76 30.14 -5.53
C MET A 1145 27.13 29.93 -6.14
N VAL A 1146 27.84 31.02 -6.45
CA VAL A 1146 29.26 31.00 -6.80
C VAL A 1146 30.05 31.76 -5.74
N CYS A 1147 31.22 31.23 -5.36
CA CYS A 1147 31.99 31.75 -4.24
C CYS A 1147 33.27 32.45 -4.71
N ASN A 1148 33.60 33.57 -4.06
CA ASN A 1148 34.89 34.27 -4.19
C ASN A 1148 35.31 34.57 -5.65
N ILE A 1149 34.39 35.10 -6.46
CA ILE A 1149 34.71 35.46 -7.84
C ILE A 1149 35.57 36.72 -7.90
N LYS A 1150 36.52 36.75 -8.82
CA LYS A 1150 37.40 37.90 -9.11
C LYS A 1150 37.37 38.21 -10.60
N GLU A 1151 38.01 39.31 -11.01
CA GLU A 1151 38.09 39.69 -12.43
C GLU A 1151 38.72 38.62 -13.32
N ASN A 1152 39.62 37.78 -12.79
CA ASN A 1152 40.25 36.69 -13.54
C ASN A 1152 39.23 35.70 -14.12
N LEU A 1153 38.08 35.47 -13.47
CA LEU A 1153 37.02 34.60 -14.00
C LEU A 1153 36.55 35.02 -15.40
N PHE A 1154 36.64 36.32 -15.71
CA PHE A 1154 36.20 36.90 -16.97
C PHE A 1154 37.31 37.17 -17.96
N THR A 1155 38.57 37.10 -17.54
CA THR A 1155 39.74 37.45 -18.37
C THR A 1155 40.67 36.28 -18.62
N ASP A 1156 40.70 35.30 -17.72
CA ASP A 1156 41.57 34.12 -17.83
C ASP A 1156 40.92 33.06 -18.75
N PRO A 1157 41.56 32.70 -19.88
CA PRO A 1157 41.06 31.67 -20.79
C PRO A 1157 40.88 30.29 -20.13
N GLU A 1158 41.66 29.95 -19.08
CA GLU A 1158 41.52 28.67 -18.38
C GLU A 1158 40.21 28.58 -17.58
N LEU A 1159 39.68 29.72 -17.13
CA LEU A 1159 38.43 29.80 -16.36
C LEU A 1159 37.19 30.02 -17.24
N ALA A 1160 37.36 30.21 -18.55
CA ALA A 1160 36.23 30.38 -19.47
C ALA A 1160 35.19 29.23 -19.42
N PRO A 1161 35.56 27.94 -19.27
CA PRO A 1161 34.60 26.87 -19.06
C PRO A 1161 33.80 27.00 -17.75
N ALA A 1162 34.45 27.47 -16.67
CA ALA A 1162 33.80 27.69 -15.38
C ALA A 1162 32.84 28.90 -15.43
N LEU A 1163 33.23 29.98 -16.11
CA LEU A 1163 32.34 31.12 -16.38
C LEU A 1163 31.13 30.68 -17.20
N ARG A 1164 31.33 29.95 -18.31
CA ARG A 1164 30.23 29.44 -19.15
C ARG A 1164 29.26 28.60 -18.32
N PHE A 1165 29.78 27.66 -17.53
CA PHE A 1165 28.95 26.81 -16.68
C PHE A 1165 28.20 27.62 -15.61
N THR A 1166 28.83 28.66 -15.04
CA THR A 1166 28.17 29.59 -14.09
C THR A 1166 26.98 30.30 -14.74
N LEU A 1167 27.17 30.84 -15.95
CA LEU A 1167 26.12 31.54 -16.69
C LEU A 1167 24.99 30.58 -17.10
N GLU A 1168 25.32 29.38 -17.58
CA GLU A 1168 24.35 28.33 -17.93
C GLU A 1168 23.56 27.86 -16.71
N THR A 1169 24.20 27.70 -15.56
CA THR A 1169 23.56 27.34 -14.29
C THR A 1169 22.49 28.37 -13.90
N ALA A 1170 22.84 29.67 -13.92
CA ALA A 1170 21.90 30.74 -13.59
C ALA A 1170 20.73 30.79 -14.58
N ARG A 1171 21.01 30.70 -15.88
CA ARG A 1171 20.00 30.68 -16.95
C ARG A 1171 19.07 29.49 -16.83
N PHE A 1172 19.62 28.30 -16.60
CA PHE A 1172 18.85 27.07 -16.46
C PHE A 1172 17.97 27.10 -15.21
N TYR A 1173 18.52 27.48 -14.05
CA TYR A 1173 17.74 27.58 -12.81
C TYR A 1173 16.60 28.58 -12.97
N HIS A 1174 16.89 29.79 -13.46
CA HIS A 1174 15.89 30.84 -13.61
C HIS A 1174 14.79 30.48 -14.63
N ALA A 1175 15.15 29.85 -15.75
CA ALA A 1175 14.19 29.39 -16.75
C ALA A 1175 13.26 28.27 -16.25
N ASN A 1176 13.65 27.57 -15.17
CA ASN A 1176 12.90 26.43 -14.61
C ASN A 1176 12.45 26.67 -13.15
N ILE A 1177 12.35 27.93 -12.74
CA ILE A 1177 12.01 28.35 -11.38
C ILE A 1177 10.67 27.79 -10.87
N GLU A 1178 9.71 27.58 -11.77
CA GLU A 1178 8.41 26.97 -11.45
C GLU A 1178 8.54 25.52 -10.94
N PHE A 1179 9.58 24.79 -11.37
CA PHE A 1179 9.92 23.46 -10.86
C PHE A 1179 10.87 23.57 -9.67
N LEU A 1180 11.93 24.36 -9.82
CA LEU A 1180 13.09 24.38 -8.92
C LEU A 1180 12.98 25.35 -7.74
N PHE A 1181 11.93 26.18 -7.69
CA PHE A 1181 11.59 27.01 -6.52
C PHE A 1181 10.15 26.79 -6.04
N ASP A 1182 9.17 26.79 -6.94
CA ASP A 1182 7.75 26.68 -6.58
C ASP A 1182 7.22 25.24 -6.56
N GLY A 1183 7.97 24.32 -7.17
CA GLY A 1183 7.55 22.94 -7.35
C GLY A 1183 7.74 22.10 -6.09
N GLN A 1184 7.14 20.92 -6.11
CA GLN A 1184 7.42 19.88 -5.12
C GLN A 1184 8.30 18.80 -5.73
N MET A 1185 9.27 18.32 -4.96
CA MET A 1185 10.11 17.20 -5.36
C MET A 1185 9.28 15.91 -5.40
N LEU A 1186 9.57 15.05 -6.38
CA LEU A 1186 8.99 13.72 -6.55
C LEU A 1186 10.03 12.65 -6.23
N SER A 1187 9.58 11.40 -6.06
CA SER A 1187 10.49 10.28 -5.80
C SER A 1187 11.49 10.14 -6.96
N PRO A 1188 12.80 10.07 -6.68
CA PRO A 1188 13.83 9.87 -7.70
C PRO A 1188 13.98 8.39 -8.10
N ALA A 1189 13.19 7.47 -7.53
CA ALA A 1189 13.29 6.04 -7.78
C ALA A 1189 13.10 5.70 -9.27
N GLY A 1190 13.93 4.77 -9.77
CA GLY A 1190 13.91 4.33 -11.17
C GLY A 1190 14.92 5.04 -12.09
N PHE A 1191 15.71 6.00 -11.59
CA PHE A 1191 16.79 6.61 -12.35
C PHE A 1191 18.06 5.75 -12.33
N THR A 1192 18.73 5.59 -13.47
CA THR A 1192 20.06 4.97 -13.54
C THR A 1192 20.99 5.72 -14.50
N CYS A 1193 22.27 5.79 -14.14
CA CYS A 1193 23.36 6.28 -14.98
C CYS A 1193 24.68 5.61 -14.56
N ALA A 1194 25.75 5.82 -15.34
CA ALA A 1194 27.09 5.44 -14.91
C ALA A 1194 27.53 6.22 -13.66
N THR A 1195 28.49 5.70 -12.90
CA THR A 1195 29.25 6.48 -11.91
C THR A 1195 30.53 7.01 -12.56
N ALA A 1196 31.05 8.11 -12.02
CA ALA A 1196 32.32 8.69 -12.41
C ALA A 1196 33.14 9.07 -11.16
N PRO A 1197 34.47 8.88 -11.20
CA PRO A 1197 35.36 9.29 -10.14
C PRO A 1197 35.48 10.82 -10.07
N VAL A 1198 35.62 11.36 -8.86
CA VAL A 1198 35.96 12.76 -8.61
C VAL A 1198 37.06 12.85 -7.55
N ASP A 1199 38.12 13.57 -7.91
CA ASP A 1199 39.11 14.05 -6.95
C ASP A 1199 38.77 15.48 -6.55
N TYR A 1200 38.80 15.75 -5.25
CA TYR A 1200 38.49 17.07 -4.69
C TYR A 1200 39.36 17.38 -3.47
N LEU A 1201 39.49 18.67 -3.18
CA LEU A 1201 40.25 19.14 -2.03
C LEU A 1201 39.31 19.60 -0.91
N ILE A 1202 39.50 19.04 0.28
CA ILE A 1202 38.91 19.57 1.51
C ILE A 1202 39.74 20.78 1.94
N ARG A 1203 39.19 21.97 1.73
CA ARG A 1203 39.83 23.25 2.03
C ARG A 1203 38.77 24.27 2.45
N SER A 1204 38.72 24.62 3.72
CA SER A 1204 37.96 25.77 4.22
C SER A 1204 38.84 27.03 4.22
N ILE A 1205 38.26 28.19 4.52
CA ILE A 1205 39.03 29.43 4.74
C ILE A 1205 39.95 29.37 5.96
N PHE A 1206 39.75 28.38 6.86
CA PHE A 1206 40.56 28.16 8.06
C PHE A 1206 41.54 27.00 7.94
N THR A 1207 41.66 26.39 6.76
CA THR A 1207 42.54 25.23 6.56
C THR A 1207 43.97 25.71 6.32
N LYS A 1208 44.89 25.37 7.24
CA LYS A 1208 46.33 25.61 7.04
C LYS A 1208 46.85 24.72 5.91
N GLU A 1209 47.88 25.16 5.20
CA GLU A 1209 48.36 24.48 3.98
C GLU A 1209 48.73 23.01 4.23
N HIS A 1210 49.41 22.72 5.34
CA HIS A 1210 49.79 21.37 5.73
C HIS A 1210 48.63 20.50 6.24
N GLU A 1211 47.46 21.08 6.50
CA GLU A 1211 46.25 20.36 6.95
C GLU A 1211 45.33 19.95 5.79
N CYS A 1212 45.61 20.41 4.58
CA CYS A 1212 44.80 20.10 3.40
C CYS A 1212 44.78 18.60 3.09
N LYS A 1213 43.58 18.08 2.79
CA LYS A 1213 43.36 16.65 2.55
C LYS A 1213 42.70 16.47 1.19
N PRO A 1214 43.41 15.93 0.18
CA PRO A 1214 42.76 15.46 -1.02
C PRO A 1214 41.83 14.31 -0.66
N ARG A 1215 40.73 14.19 -1.40
CA ARG A 1215 39.81 13.07 -1.30
C ARG A 1215 39.37 12.62 -2.67
N HIS A 1216 39.03 11.35 -2.72
CA HIS A 1216 38.48 10.69 -3.88
C HIS A 1216 37.07 10.19 -3.54
N ALA A 1217 36.14 10.26 -4.49
CA ALA A 1217 34.81 9.70 -4.36
C ALA A 1217 34.27 9.22 -5.72
N GLU A 1218 33.37 8.25 -5.67
CA GLU A 1218 32.57 7.81 -6.83
C GLU A 1218 31.19 8.46 -6.75
N MET A 1219 30.78 9.16 -7.82
CA MET A 1219 29.54 9.92 -7.86
C MET A 1219 28.74 9.55 -9.11
N PRO A 1220 27.39 9.63 -9.10
CA PRO A 1220 26.59 9.49 -10.31
C PRO A 1220 27.07 10.48 -11.37
N ALA A 1221 27.38 10.00 -12.58
CA ALA A 1221 27.87 10.84 -13.67
C ALA A 1221 26.81 11.87 -14.12
N VAL A 1222 25.53 11.54 -13.93
CA VAL A 1222 24.39 12.45 -14.10
C VAL A 1222 23.70 12.63 -12.74
N LEU A 1223 23.75 13.85 -12.22
CA LEU A 1223 22.93 14.23 -11.06
C LEU A 1223 21.50 14.45 -11.54
N HIS A 1224 20.53 14.06 -10.73
CA HIS A 1224 19.13 14.07 -11.15
C HIS A 1224 18.17 14.36 -10.00
N SER A 1225 16.98 14.80 -10.37
CA SER A 1225 15.83 14.98 -9.48
C SER A 1225 14.54 15.06 -10.30
N ALA A 1226 13.42 14.65 -9.73
CA ALA A 1226 12.11 14.79 -10.36
C ALA A 1226 11.29 15.83 -9.59
N TRP A 1227 10.54 16.65 -10.31
CA TRP A 1227 9.78 17.79 -9.76
C TRP A 1227 8.39 17.87 -10.38
N GLN A 1228 7.45 18.41 -9.63
CA GLN A 1228 6.12 18.77 -10.09
C GLN A 1228 5.81 20.23 -9.79
N THR A 1229 5.41 20.99 -10.79
CA THR A 1229 4.93 22.38 -10.63
C THR A 1229 3.58 22.44 -9.92
N PRO A 1230 3.19 23.61 -9.37
CA PRO A 1230 1.86 23.81 -8.78
C PRO A 1230 0.68 23.52 -9.74
N ASP A 1231 0.88 23.67 -11.05
CA ASP A 1231 -0.14 23.36 -12.08
C ASP A 1231 -0.14 21.88 -12.53
N GLY A 1232 0.71 21.04 -11.94
CA GLY A 1232 0.70 19.59 -12.12
C GLY A 1232 1.68 19.06 -13.16
N ARG A 1233 2.36 19.89 -13.95
CA ARG A 1233 3.41 19.45 -14.89
C ARG A 1233 4.55 18.79 -14.13
N LYS A 1234 5.14 17.74 -14.71
CA LYS A 1234 6.22 16.98 -14.10
C LYS A 1234 7.46 17.03 -14.99
N ALA A 1235 8.63 17.10 -14.37
CA ALA A 1235 9.89 17.10 -15.12
C ALA A 1235 11.01 16.42 -14.34
N LEU A 1236 11.92 15.81 -15.08
CA LEU A 1236 13.21 15.36 -14.62
C LEU A 1236 14.24 16.46 -14.90
N ILE A 1237 15.01 16.86 -13.88
CA ILE A 1237 16.08 17.85 -13.97
C ILE A 1237 17.40 17.10 -13.89
N LEU A 1238 18.26 17.31 -14.89
CA LEU A 1238 19.48 16.57 -15.10
C LEU A 1238 20.69 17.48 -15.20
N VAL A 1239 21.80 17.04 -14.61
CA VAL A 1239 23.10 17.73 -14.70
C VAL A 1239 24.20 16.71 -14.97
N ASN A 1240 24.87 16.85 -16.11
CA ASN A 1240 26.09 16.11 -16.38
C ASN A 1240 27.27 16.99 -15.98
N TRP A 1241 27.82 16.70 -14.81
CA TRP A 1241 29.01 17.38 -14.32
C TRP A 1241 30.27 16.81 -14.94
N THR A 1242 30.26 15.72 -15.70
CA THR A 1242 31.50 15.12 -16.24
C THR A 1242 32.02 15.81 -17.49
N ARG A 1243 33.21 15.41 -17.96
CA ARG A 1243 33.87 15.98 -19.16
C ARG A 1243 33.48 15.30 -20.46
N SER A 1244 32.63 14.28 -20.43
CA SER A 1244 32.16 13.54 -21.60
C SER A 1244 30.64 13.45 -21.62
N GLU A 1245 30.07 13.09 -22.77
CA GLU A 1245 28.64 12.76 -22.88
C GLU A 1245 28.30 11.57 -21.98
N GLN A 1246 27.17 11.66 -21.26
CA GLN A 1246 26.69 10.61 -20.36
C GLN A 1246 25.30 10.14 -20.75
N SER A 1247 25.07 8.83 -20.69
CA SER A 1247 23.75 8.24 -20.89
C SER A 1247 23.01 8.07 -19.57
N TRP A 1248 21.69 8.18 -19.62
CA TRP A 1248 20.82 8.00 -18.46
C TRP A 1248 19.52 7.29 -18.85
N THR A 1249 18.89 6.64 -17.87
CA THR A 1249 17.54 6.09 -18.00
C THR A 1249 16.69 6.46 -16.78
N PHE A 1250 15.39 6.61 -16.97
CA PHE A 1250 14.41 6.87 -15.92
C PHE A 1250 13.08 6.21 -16.29
N ASN A 1251 12.73 5.11 -15.63
CA ASN A 1251 11.60 4.27 -16.02
C ASN A 1251 11.73 3.85 -17.50
N ASP A 1252 10.74 4.19 -18.33
CA ASP A 1252 10.72 3.88 -19.77
C ASP A 1252 11.45 4.95 -20.64
N LEU A 1253 12.02 5.99 -20.02
CA LEU A 1253 12.75 7.06 -20.71
C LEU A 1253 14.26 6.78 -20.72
N SER A 1254 14.93 7.10 -21.82
CA SER A 1254 16.39 7.13 -21.88
C SER A 1254 16.86 8.32 -22.70
N GLY A 1255 18.07 8.77 -22.43
CA GLY A 1255 18.65 9.92 -23.11
C GLY A 1255 20.15 10.04 -22.91
N LYS A 1256 20.72 11.08 -23.51
CA LYS A 1256 22.13 11.43 -23.41
C LYS A 1256 22.28 12.90 -23.09
N LEU A 1257 23.27 13.24 -22.28
CA LEU A 1257 23.57 14.60 -21.87
C LEU A 1257 25.00 14.98 -22.27
N PRO A 1258 25.22 16.09 -23.00
CA PRO A 1258 26.57 16.60 -23.29
C PRO A 1258 27.38 16.88 -22.02
N SER A 1259 28.70 16.98 -22.15
CA SER A 1259 29.57 17.31 -21.03
C SER A 1259 29.28 18.70 -20.44
N ARG A 1260 29.36 18.83 -19.12
CA ARG A 1260 29.13 20.08 -18.37
C ARG A 1260 27.83 20.78 -18.78
N SER A 1261 26.73 20.05 -18.84
CA SER A 1261 25.44 20.58 -19.33
C SER A 1261 24.27 20.23 -18.42
N TYR A 1262 23.16 20.93 -18.66
CA TYR A 1262 21.89 20.79 -17.97
C TYR A 1262 20.80 20.35 -18.95
N ASP A 1263 19.80 19.61 -18.49
CA ASP A 1263 18.60 19.33 -19.27
C ASP A 1263 17.35 19.21 -18.39
N LYS A 1264 16.19 19.44 -19.00
CA LYS A 1264 14.88 19.24 -18.42
C LYS A 1264 14.06 18.34 -19.35
N VAL A 1265 13.66 17.18 -18.83
CA VAL A 1265 12.81 16.24 -19.57
C VAL A 1265 11.41 16.24 -18.95
N LEU A 1266 10.40 16.64 -19.72
CA LEU A 1266 9.01 16.60 -19.26
C LEU A 1266 8.52 15.15 -19.13
N LEU A 1267 7.88 14.85 -18.01
CA LEU A 1267 7.31 13.54 -17.71
C LEU A 1267 5.81 13.56 -18.06
N ARG A 1268 5.32 12.45 -18.64
CA ARG A 1268 3.92 12.29 -19.04
C ARG A 1268 3.01 11.91 -17.87
#